data_AF-Q6YHK3-F1
#
_entry.id   AF-Q6YHK3-F1
#
_cell.length_a   1.000
_cell.length_b   1.000
_cell.length_c   1.000
_cell.angle_alpha   90.00
_cell.angle_beta   90.00
_cell.angle_gamma   90.00
#
_symmetry.space_group_name_H-M   'P 1'
#
loop_
_entity.id
_entity.type
_entity.pdbx_description
1 polymer ?
#
loop_
_entity_poly.entity_id
_entity_poly.type
_entity_poly.pdbx_seq_one_letter_code
_entity_poly.pdbx_strand_id
1 'polypeptide(L)'
;MQGPPLLTAAHLLCVCTAALAVAPGPRFLVTAPGIIRPGGNVTIGVELLEHCPSQVTVKAELLKTASNLTVSVLEAEGVFEKGSFKTLTLPSLPLNSADEIYELRVTGRTQDEILFSNSTRLSFETKRISVFIQTDKALYKPKQEVKFRIVTLFSDFKPYKTSLNILIKDPKSNLIQQWLSQQSDLGVISKTFQLSSHPILGDWSIQVQVNDQTYYQSFQVSEYVLPKFEVTLQTPLYCSMNSKHLNGTITAKYTYGKPVKGDVTLTFLPLSFWGKKKNITKTFKINGSANFSFNDEEMKNVMDSSNGLSEYLDLSSPGPVEILTTVTESVTGISRNVSTNVFFKQHDYIIEFFDYTTVLKPSLNFTATVKVTRADGNQLTLEERRNNVVITVTQRNYTEYWSGSNSGNQKMEAVQKINYTVPQSGTFKIEFPILEDSSELQLKAYFLGSKSSMAVHSLFKSPSKTYIQLKTRDENIKVGSPFELVVSGNKRLKELSYMVVSRGQLVAVGKQNSTMFSLTPENSWTPKACVIVYYIEDDGEIISDVLKIPVQLVFKNKIKLYWSKVKAEPSEKVSLRISVTQPDSIVGIVAVDKSVNLMNASNDITMENVVHELELYNTGYYLGMFMNSFAVFQECGLWVLTDANLTKDYIDGVYDNAEYAERFMEENEGHIVDIHDFSLGSSPHVRKHFPETWIWLDTNMGYRIYQEFEVTVPDSITSWVATGFVISEDLGLGLTTTPVELQAFQPFFIFLNLPYSVIRGEEFALEITIFNYLKDATEVKVIIEKSDKFDILMTSNEINATGHQQTLLVPSEDGATVLFPIRPTHLGEIPITVTALSPTASDAVTQMILVKAEGIEKSYSQSILLDLTDNRLQSTLKTLSFSFPPNTVTGSERVQITAIGDVLGPSINGLASLIRMPYGCGEQNMINFAPNIYILDYLTKKKQLTDNLKEKALSFMRQGYQRELLYQREDGSFSAFGNYDPSGSTWLSAFVLRCFLEADPYIDIDQNVLHRTYTWLKGHQKSNGEFWDPGRVIHSELQGGNKSPVTLTAYIVTSLLGYRKYQPNIDVQESIHFLESEFSRGISDNYTLALITYALSSVGSPKAKEALNMLTWRAEQEGGMQFWVSSESKLSDSWQPRSLDIEVAAYALLSHFLQFQTSEGIPIMRWLSRQRNSLGGFASTQDTTVALKALSEFAALMNTERTNIQVTVTGPSSPSPVKFLIDTHNRLLLQTAELAVVQPTAVNISANGFGFAICQLNVVYNVKASGSSRRRRSIQNQEAFDLDVAVKENKDDLNHVDLNVCTSFSGPGRSGMALMEVNLLSGFMVPSEAISLSETVKKVEYDHGKLNLYLDSVNETQFCVNIPAVRNFKVSNTQDASVSIVDYYEPRRQAVRSYNSEVKLSSCDLCSDVQGCRPCEDGASGSHHHSSVIFIFCFKLLYFMELWL
;
A
#
# COMPACT_ATOMS: atom_id res chain seq x y z
N MET A 1 101.36 -4.64 19.10
CA MET A 1 102.13 -5.32 18.03
C MET A 1 101.96 -4.54 16.75
N GLN A 2 103.07 -4.07 16.19
CA GLN A 2 103.24 -3.69 14.78
C GLN A 2 102.79 -4.89 13.89
N GLY A 3 102.22 -4.78 12.69
CA GLY A 3 101.88 -3.71 11.73
C GLY A 3 101.03 -4.36 10.61
N PRO A 4 101.01 -3.90 9.34
CA PRO A 4 101.23 -2.57 8.77
C PRO A 4 100.00 -2.05 7.95
N PRO A 5 99.71 -0.73 7.95
CA PRO A 5 98.70 -0.14 7.06
C PRO A 5 99.38 0.51 5.85
N LEU A 6 98.88 0.28 4.63
CA LEU A 6 98.99 1.15 3.45
C LEU A 6 98.38 0.45 2.23
N LEU A 7 97.13 0.80 1.86
CA LEU A 7 96.56 0.83 0.48
C LEU A 7 95.01 0.93 0.44
N THR A 8 94.38 1.79 1.25
CA THR A 8 92.92 2.05 1.16
C THR A 8 92.54 3.47 0.72
N ALA A 9 93.51 4.31 0.32
CA ALA A 9 93.22 5.69 -0.10
C ALA A 9 92.54 5.78 -1.48
N ALA A 10 92.77 4.83 -2.39
CA ALA A 10 92.16 4.87 -3.72
C ALA A 10 90.66 4.51 -3.71
N HIS A 11 90.22 3.64 -2.81
CA HIS A 11 88.78 3.34 -2.67
C HIS A 11 88.01 4.45 -1.94
N LEU A 12 88.62 5.17 -0.98
CA LEU A 12 87.95 6.28 -0.31
C LEU A 12 87.73 7.49 -1.24
N LEU A 13 88.64 7.78 -2.18
CA LEU A 13 88.45 8.89 -3.12
C LEU A 13 87.37 8.60 -4.19
N CYS A 14 87.14 7.33 -4.54
CA CYS A 14 86.02 6.95 -5.41
C CYS A 14 84.67 6.97 -4.67
N VAL A 15 84.67 6.77 -3.35
CA VAL A 15 83.44 6.87 -2.52
C VAL A 15 83.11 8.33 -2.20
N CYS A 16 84.10 9.22 -2.03
CA CYS A 16 83.83 10.63 -1.74
C CYS A 16 83.27 11.43 -2.93
N THR A 17 83.57 11.06 -4.18
CA THR A 17 82.91 11.71 -5.34
C THR A 17 81.52 11.15 -5.62
N ALA A 18 81.22 9.92 -5.20
CA ALA A 18 79.85 9.38 -5.26
C ALA A 18 78.93 9.94 -4.18
N ALA A 19 79.45 10.40 -3.03
CA ALA A 19 78.64 10.91 -1.92
C ALA A 19 78.21 12.39 -2.05
N LEU A 20 78.70 13.14 -3.05
CA LEU A 20 78.28 14.53 -3.31
C LEU A 20 77.24 14.66 -4.43
N ALA A 21 76.73 13.55 -4.97
CA ALA A 21 75.51 13.58 -5.76
C ALA A 21 74.32 13.81 -4.82
N VAL A 22 74.04 15.08 -4.50
CA VAL A 22 72.76 15.49 -3.92
C VAL A 22 71.68 14.92 -4.83
N ALA A 23 70.92 13.94 -4.34
CA ALA A 23 69.81 13.39 -5.09
C ALA A 23 68.89 14.56 -5.49
N PRO A 24 68.49 14.68 -6.77
CA PRO A 24 67.56 15.73 -7.17
C PRO A 24 66.29 15.62 -6.32
N GLY A 25 65.83 16.74 -5.75
CA GLY A 25 64.61 16.77 -4.97
C GLY A 25 63.38 16.34 -5.78
N PRO A 26 62.23 16.11 -5.12
CA PRO A 26 61.05 15.58 -5.78
C PRO A 26 60.55 16.52 -6.87
N ARG A 27 60.04 15.94 -7.96
CA ARG A 27 59.72 16.64 -9.20
C ARG A 27 58.21 16.72 -9.46
N PHE A 28 57.42 15.80 -8.93
CA PHE A 28 55.98 15.79 -9.23
C PHE A 28 55.12 15.07 -8.18
N LEU A 29 53.84 15.40 -8.14
CA LEU A 29 52.80 14.66 -7.45
C LEU A 29 51.53 14.63 -8.31
N VAL A 30 51.03 13.44 -8.60
CA VAL A 30 49.80 13.20 -9.35
C VAL A 30 48.82 12.44 -8.47
N THR A 31 47.56 12.86 -8.46
CA THR A 31 46.48 12.17 -7.76
C THR A 31 45.33 11.86 -8.71
N ALA A 32 44.67 10.73 -8.50
CA ALA A 32 43.47 10.38 -9.24
C ALA A 32 42.48 9.64 -8.33
N PRO A 33 41.17 9.72 -8.58
CA PRO A 33 40.20 8.83 -7.96
C PRO A 33 40.60 7.37 -8.15
N GLY A 34 40.47 6.56 -7.09
CA GLY A 34 40.67 5.11 -7.15
C GLY A 34 39.49 4.36 -7.77
N ILE A 35 38.41 5.06 -8.13
CA ILE A 35 37.19 4.49 -8.71
C ILE A 35 36.88 5.10 -10.08
N ILE A 36 36.09 4.39 -10.87
CA ILE A 36 35.52 4.91 -12.11
C ILE A 36 34.03 4.62 -12.20
N ARG A 37 33.27 5.62 -12.66
CA ARG A 37 31.81 5.53 -12.86
C ARG A 37 31.42 5.94 -14.27
N PRO A 38 30.54 5.18 -14.94
CA PRO A 38 29.87 5.64 -16.15
C PRO A 38 29.13 6.97 -15.92
N GLY A 39 29.26 7.91 -16.87
CA GLY A 39 28.64 9.24 -16.82
C GLY A 39 29.40 10.30 -16.01
N GLY A 40 30.33 9.90 -15.14
CA GLY A 40 31.18 10.82 -14.39
C GLY A 40 32.50 11.12 -15.10
N ASN A 41 32.95 12.37 -15.06
CA ASN A 41 34.31 12.73 -15.48
C ASN A 41 35.35 12.18 -14.50
N VAL A 42 36.56 11.89 -14.97
CA VAL A 42 37.68 11.51 -14.10
C VAL A 42 38.66 12.68 -14.03
N THR A 43 38.69 13.34 -12.87
CA THR A 43 39.56 14.50 -12.63
C THR A 43 40.83 14.07 -11.92
N ILE A 44 41.99 14.33 -12.52
CA ILE A 44 43.32 14.03 -12.01
C ILE A 44 43.94 15.33 -11.50
N GLY A 45 44.49 15.33 -10.29
CA GLY A 45 45.28 16.44 -9.77
C GLY A 45 46.74 16.29 -10.21
N VAL A 46 47.33 17.32 -10.80
CA VAL A 46 48.71 17.33 -11.30
C VAL A 46 49.45 18.51 -10.69
N GLU A 47 50.42 18.21 -9.82
CA GLU A 47 51.34 19.18 -9.24
C GLU A 47 52.77 18.94 -9.75
N LEU A 48 53.36 19.97 -10.35
CA LEU A 48 54.78 19.96 -10.73
C LEU A 48 55.59 20.72 -9.69
N LEU A 49 56.59 20.07 -9.11
CA LEU A 49 57.38 20.59 -7.99
C LEU A 49 58.60 21.40 -8.47
N GLU A 50 59.35 22.00 -7.54
CA GLU A 50 60.45 22.92 -7.88
C GLU A 50 61.61 22.28 -8.64
N HIS A 51 61.81 20.96 -8.55
CA HIS A 51 62.88 20.26 -9.28
C HIS A 51 62.43 19.77 -10.67
N CYS A 52 61.21 20.10 -11.07
CA CYS A 52 60.65 19.75 -12.37
C CYS A 52 61.18 20.68 -13.49
N PRO A 53 61.24 20.20 -14.74
CA PRO A 53 61.43 21.04 -15.92
C PRO A 53 60.35 22.15 -16.02
N SER A 54 60.65 23.21 -16.76
CA SER A 54 59.77 24.39 -16.87
C SER A 54 58.36 24.06 -17.35
N GLN A 55 58.24 23.14 -18.30
CA GLN A 55 56.97 22.62 -18.82
C GLN A 55 57.03 21.11 -18.96
N VAL A 56 55.95 20.44 -18.52
CA VAL A 56 55.76 19.00 -18.68
C VAL A 56 54.39 18.76 -19.29
N THR A 57 54.36 17.98 -20.36
CA THR A 57 53.12 17.52 -20.95
C THR A 57 52.67 16.25 -20.23
N VAL A 58 51.49 16.28 -19.62
CA VAL A 58 50.93 15.14 -18.91
C VAL A 58 49.80 14.56 -19.74
N LYS A 59 49.92 13.28 -20.08
CA LYS A 59 48.91 12.48 -20.76
C LYS A 59 48.32 11.47 -19.79
N ALA A 60 47.00 11.40 -19.73
CA ALA A 60 46.28 10.37 -19.00
C ALA A 60 45.46 9.52 -19.99
N GLU A 61 45.53 8.21 -19.85
CA GLU A 61 44.86 7.22 -20.69
C GLU A 61 44.11 6.24 -19.81
N LEU A 62 42.81 6.08 -20.06
CA LEU A 62 42.01 5.04 -19.43
C LEU A 62 41.99 3.82 -20.34
N LEU A 63 42.63 2.76 -19.89
CA LEU A 63 42.74 1.49 -20.57
C LEU A 63 41.67 0.52 -20.05
N LYS A 64 40.96 -0.14 -20.96
CA LYS A 64 39.99 -1.20 -20.65
C LYS A 64 40.55 -2.52 -21.13
N THR A 65 40.59 -3.52 -20.27
CA THR A 65 41.03 -4.88 -20.63
C THR A 65 39.82 -5.80 -20.78
N ALA A 66 39.47 -6.09 -22.04
CA ALA A 66 38.38 -6.98 -22.41
C ALA A 66 38.96 -8.20 -23.16
N SER A 67 38.66 -9.43 -22.74
CA SER A 67 39.02 -10.64 -23.51
C SER A 67 40.52 -10.73 -23.90
N ASN A 68 41.42 -10.39 -22.98
CA ASN A 68 42.88 -10.29 -23.18
C ASN A 68 43.37 -9.20 -24.16
N LEU A 69 42.49 -8.29 -24.61
CA LEU A 69 42.86 -7.11 -25.38
C LEU A 69 42.70 -5.85 -24.50
N THR A 70 43.78 -5.09 -24.38
CA THR A 70 43.78 -3.80 -23.67
C THR A 70 43.61 -2.67 -24.68
N VAL A 71 42.52 -1.92 -24.58
CA VAL A 71 42.16 -0.83 -25.51
C VAL A 71 42.06 0.48 -24.73
N SER A 72 42.64 1.56 -25.27
CA SER A 72 42.44 2.90 -24.72
C SER A 72 41.02 3.39 -25.04
N VAL A 73 40.25 3.71 -23.99
CA VAL A 73 38.83 4.11 -24.12
C VAL A 73 38.69 5.63 -24.02
N LEU A 74 39.51 6.27 -23.19
CA LEU A 74 39.52 7.72 -22.98
C LEU A 74 40.96 8.19 -22.89
N GLU A 75 41.23 9.38 -23.40
CA GLU A 75 42.51 10.05 -23.19
C GLU A 75 42.29 11.55 -22.97
N ALA A 76 43.20 12.14 -22.21
CA ALA A 76 43.32 13.59 -22.07
C ALA A 76 44.80 13.95 -21.98
N GLU A 77 45.17 15.11 -22.52
CA GLU A 77 46.53 15.61 -22.49
C GLU A 77 46.52 17.11 -22.15
N GLY A 78 47.46 17.55 -21.34
CA GLY A 78 47.62 18.96 -20.96
C GLY A 78 49.07 19.31 -20.67
N VAL A 79 49.42 20.58 -20.86
CA VAL A 79 50.75 21.12 -20.51
C VAL A 79 50.66 21.82 -19.17
N PHE A 80 51.55 21.44 -18.26
CA PHE A 80 51.62 21.95 -16.90
C PHE A 80 52.95 22.67 -16.69
N GLU A 81 52.92 23.75 -15.92
CA GLU A 81 54.09 24.59 -15.64
C GLU A 81 54.69 24.22 -14.29
N LYS A 82 56.02 24.35 -14.19
CA LYS A 82 56.75 24.20 -12.94
C LYS A 82 56.12 25.02 -11.81
N GLY A 83 55.93 24.40 -10.65
CA GLY A 83 55.35 25.02 -9.46
C GLY A 83 53.82 25.10 -9.46
N SER A 84 53.14 24.73 -10.54
CA SER A 84 51.67 24.78 -10.64
C SER A 84 51.00 23.52 -10.09
N PHE A 85 49.82 23.69 -9.49
CA PHE A 85 48.90 22.60 -9.13
C PHE A 85 47.56 22.83 -9.83
N LYS A 86 47.24 21.99 -10.81
CA LYS A 86 46.04 22.11 -11.66
C LYS A 86 45.42 20.73 -11.89
N THR A 87 44.23 20.71 -12.51
CA THR A 87 43.53 19.46 -12.83
C THR A 87 43.66 19.10 -14.31
N LEU A 88 43.78 17.81 -14.61
CA LEU A 88 43.54 17.21 -15.93
C LEU A 88 42.25 16.41 -15.86
N THR A 89 41.25 16.72 -16.69
CA THR A 89 39.95 16.04 -16.66
C THR A 89 39.79 15.15 -17.89
N LEU A 90 39.61 13.85 -17.68
CA LEU A 90 39.17 12.96 -18.74
C LEU A 90 37.66 13.11 -18.96
N PRO A 91 37.19 13.00 -20.21
CA PRO A 91 35.77 13.01 -20.52
C PRO A 91 35.03 11.88 -19.78
N SER A 92 33.71 12.03 -19.62
CA SER A 92 32.89 11.03 -18.95
C SER A 92 32.94 9.68 -19.66
N LEU A 93 33.12 8.60 -18.89
CA LEU A 93 33.00 7.25 -19.41
C LEU A 93 31.56 7.03 -19.94
N PRO A 94 31.35 6.47 -21.15
CA PRO A 94 30.01 6.25 -21.69
C PRO A 94 29.11 5.48 -20.72
N LEU A 95 27.84 5.89 -20.60
CA LEU A 95 26.89 5.30 -19.64
C LEU A 95 26.69 3.78 -19.80
N ASN A 96 26.88 3.24 -21.02
CA ASN A 96 26.75 1.82 -21.35
C ASN A 96 28.05 1.01 -21.16
N SER A 97 29.06 1.58 -20.48
CA SER A 97 30.30 0.89 -20.18
C SER A 97 30.08 -0.26 -19.20
N ALA A 98 30.68 -1.42 -19.50
CA ALA A 98 30.54 -2.65 -18.74
C ALA A 98 31.47 -2.70 -17.52
N ASP A 99 31.11 -3.52 -16.54
CA ASP A 99 31.94 -3.85 -15.39
C ASP A 99 33.12 -4.73 -15.84
N GLU A 100 34.27 -4.09 -16.05
CA GLU A 100 35.49 -4.72 -16.55
C GLU A 100 36.73 -4.12 -15.85
N ILE A 101 37.92 -4.64 -16.17
CA ILE A 101 39.17 -4.14 -15.59
C ILE A 101 39.56 -2.84 -16.29
N TYR A 102 39.39 -1.73 -15.57
CA TYR A 102 39.87 -0.41 -15.96
C TYR A 102 41.20 -0.08 -15.30
N GLU A 103 42.14 0.41 -16.09
CA GLU A 103 43.46 0.83 -15.65
C GLU A 103 43.72 2.25 -16.13
N LEU A 104 43.97 3.16 -15.19
CA LEU A 104 44.37 4.52 -15.50
C LEU A 104 45.90 4.57 -15.61
N ARG A 105 46.40 4.91 -16.79
CA ARG A 105 47.83 5.18 -17.03
C ARG A 105 48.04 6.68 -17.12
N VAL A 106 49.02 7.20 -16.39
CA VAL A 106 49.41 8.62 -16.46
C VAL A 106 50.90 8.72 -16.79
N THR A 107 51.23 9.53 -17.79
CA THR A 107 52.60 9.71 -18.29
C THR A 107 52.91 11.20 -18.42
N GLY A 108 54.00 11.66 -17.79
CA GLY A 108 54.54 13.01 -17.93
C GLY A 108 55.78 13.00 -18.82
N ARG A 109 55.81 13.84 -19.86
CA ARG A 109 56.89 13.92 -20.85
C ARG A 109 57.40 15.35 -21.05
N THR A 110 58.68 15.49 -21.31
CA THR A 110 59.31 16.70 -21.87
C THR A 110 59.64 16.48 -23.35
N GLN A 111 60.39 17.39 -23.99
CA GLN A 111 60.70 17.28 -25.42
C GLN A 111 61.45 15.99 -25.80
N ASP A 112 62.32 15.47 -24.91
CA ASP A 112 63.18 14.31 -25.20
C ASP A 112 63.12 13.18 -24.16
N GLU A 113 62.39 13.33 -23.04
CA GLU A 113 62.40 12.33 -21.95
C GLU A 113 61.02 12.12 -21.29
N ILE A 114 60.76 10.89 -20.82
CA ILE A 114 59.61 10.55 -19.96
C ILE A 114 60.01 10.83 -18.50
N LEU A 115 59.38 11.83 -17.88
CA LEU A 115 59.65 12.22 -16.49
C LEU A 115 59.11 11.18 -15.50
N PHE A 116 57.89 10.70 -15.77
CA PHE A 116 57.22 9.66 -15.01
C PHE A 116 56.20 8.94 -15.88
N SER A 117 55.98 7.65 -15.59
CA SER A 117 54.89 6.86 -16.14
C SER A 117 54.50 5.82 -15.11
N ASN A 118 53.22 5.76 -14.75
CA ASN A 118 52.71 4.69 -13.90
C ASN A 118 51.23 4.44 -14.22
N SER A 119 50.72 3.32 -13.74
CA SER A 119 49.33 2.96 -13.88
C SER A 119 48.73 2.44 -12.58
N THR A 120 47.42 2.58 -12.46
CA THR A 120 46.64 2.05 -11.34
C THR A 120 45.36 1.43 -11.84
N ARG A 121 44.93 0.35 -11.19
CA ARG A 121 43.60 -0.20 -11.43
C ARG A 121 42.56 0.67 -10.73
N LEU A 122 41.46 0.93 -11.42
CA LEU A 122 40.31 1.64 -10.88
C LEU A 122 39.23 0.62 -10.52
N SER A 123 38.62 0.77 -9.35
CA SER A 123 37.43 -0.01 -9.00
C SER A 123 36.22 0.52 -9.76
N PHE A 124 35.55 -0.33 -10.52
CA PHE A 124 34.36 0.03 -11.26
C PHE A 124 33.15 0.11 -10.33
N GLU A 125 32.46 1.25 -10.32
CA GLU A 125 31.28 1.47 -9.49
C GLU A 125 30.05 1.59 -10.39
N THR A 126 29.07 0.70 -10.20
CA THR A 126 27.90 0.56 -11.10
C THR A 126 26.87 1.69 -10.94
N LYS A 127 26.89 2.42 -9.82
CA LYS A 127 25.93 3.51 -9.53
C LYS A 127 26.18 4.73 -10.43
N ARG A 128 25.30 4.94 -11.41
CA ARG A 128 25.39 6.02 -12.44
C ARG A 128 24.23 7.02 -12.40
N ILE A 129 23.07 6.60 -11.94
CA ILE A 129 21.85 7.43 -11.83
C ILE A 129 21.18 7.22 -10.47
N SER A 130 20.21 8.08 -10.16
CA SER A 130 19.32 7.98 -9.01
C SER A 130 17.88 7.95 -9.50
N VAL A 131 17.06 7.09 -8.90
CA VAL A 131 15.65 6.94 -9.27
C VAL A 131 14.79 7.01 -8.02
N PHE A 132 13.91 8.01 -7.97
CA PHE A 132 12.91 8.14 -6.91
C PHE A 132 11.56 7.65 -7.41
N ILE A 133 10.84 6.89 -6.58
CA ILE A 133 9.49 6.40 -6.88
C ILE A 133 8.58 6.94 -5.77
N GLN A 134 7.58 7.72 -6.17
CA GLN A 134 6.61 8.32 -5.25
C GLN A 134 5.23 7.76 -5.52
N THR A 135 4.50 7.42 -4.45
CA THR A 135 3.08 7.06 -4.49
C THR A 135 2.25 8.18 -3.86
N ASP A 136 0.97 8.29 -4.22
CA ASP A 136 0.09 9.35 -3.67
C ASP A 136 -0.15 9.20 -2.16
N LYS A 137 -0.06 7.97 -1.67
CA LYS A 137 -0.07 7.61 -0.25
C LYS A 137 0.62 6.26 -0.08
N ALA A 138 1.05 5.92 1.13
CA ALA A 138 1.70 4.63 1.36
C ALA A 138 0.73 3.48 1.66
N LEU A 139 -0.51 3.77 2.05
CA LEU A 139 -1.53 2.81 2.49
C LEU A 139 -2.76 2.86 1.59
N TYR A 140 -3.18 1.71 1.07
CA TYR A 140 -4.34 1.57 0.19
C TYR A 140 -5.32 0.54 0.72
N LYS A 141 -6.61 0.84 0.58
CA LYS A 141 -7.70 -0.11 0.80
C LYS A 141 -7.95 -0.91 -0.48
N PRO A 142 -8.56 -2.10 -0.38
CA PRO A 142 -9.10 -2.77 -1.55
C PRO A 142 -9.97 -1.84 -2.41
N LYS A 143 -9.99 -2.07 -3.72
CA LYS A 143 -10.65 -1.22 -4.76
C LYS A 143 -10.06 0.18 -4.95
N GLN A 144 -9.05 0.62 -4.20
CA GLN A 144 -8.44 1.93 -4.43
C GLN A 144 -7.48 1.89 -5.64
N GLU A 145 -7.28 3.05 -6.25
CA GLU A 145 -6.31 3.27 -7.33
C GLU A 145 -4.99 3.77 -6.73
N VAL A 146 -3.90 3.07 -7.03
CA VAL A 146 -2.52 3.45 -6.67
C VAL A 146 -1.99 4.38 -7.74
N LYS A 147 -1.74 5.63 -7.39
CA LYS A 147 -1.14 6.61 -8.30
C LYS A 147 0.33 6.77 -7.94
N PHE A 148 1.21 6.64 -8.92
CA PHE A 148 2.64 6.71 -8.68
C PHE A 148 3.40 7.37 -9.83
N ARG A 149 4.56 7.92 -9.49
CA ARG A 149 5.46 8.56 -10.43
C ARG A 149 6.91 8.23 -10.13
N ILE A 150 7.72 8.24 -11.18
CA ILE A 150 9.13 7.87 -11.17
C ILE A 150 9.92 9.09 -11.64
N VAL A 151 10.99 9.44 -10.93
CA VAL A 151 11.88 10.55 -11.27
C VAL A 151 13.30 10.02 -11.43
N THR A 152 13.84 10.04 -12.64
CA THR A 152 15.18 9.55 -13.00
C THR A 152 16.17 10.70 -13.17
N LEU A 153 17.27 10.67 -12.42
CA LEU A 153 18.23 11.77 -12.30
C LEU A 153 19.67 11.31 -12.44
N PHE A 154 20.54 12.20 -12.93
CA PHE A 154 21.98 12.10 -12.73
C PHE A 154 22.38 12.52 -11.31
N SER A 155 23.65 12.28 -10.94
CA SER A 155 24.18 12.65 -9.62
C SER A 155 24.20 14.17 -9.37
N ASP A 156 24.14 14.99 -10.42
CA ASP A 156 24.03 16.45 -10.34
C ASP A 156 22.57 16.96 -10.30
N PHE A 157 21.61 16.03 -10.18
CA PHE A 157 20.16 16.25 -10.18
C PHE A 157 19.54 16.67 -11.52
N LYS A 158 20.30 16.64 -12.62
CA LYS A 158 19.71 16.85 -13.94
C LYS A 158 18.88 15.64 -14.37
N PRO A 159 17.80 15.86 -15.14
CA PRO A 159 16.94 14.78 -15.61
C PRO A 159 17.70 13.82 -16.52
N TYR A 160 17.56 12.52 -16.27
CA TYR A 160 18.05 11.48 -17.18
C TYR A 160 16.90 10.97 -18.04
N LYS A 161 16.86 11.41 -19.30
CA LYS A 161 15.89 10.98 -20.30
C LYS A 161 16.29 9.60 -20.82
N THR A 162 15.57 8.57 -20.39
CA THR A 162 15.80 7.19 -20.81
C THR A 162 14.49 6.43 -20.88
N SER A 163 14.50 5.30 -21.60
CA SER A 163 13.46 4.30 -21.49
C SER A 163 13.69 3.44 -20.24
N LEU A 164 12.61 3.05 -19.57
CA LEU A 164 12.67 2.17 -18.41
C LEU A 164 11.52 1.15 -18.41
N ASN A 165 11.71 0.07 -17.65
CA ASN A 165 10.68 -0.92 -17.40
C ASN A 165 10.14 -0.76 -15.98
N ILE A 166 8.83 -0.80 -15.82
CA ILE A 166 8.13 -0.71 -14.53
C ILE A 166 7.43 -2.05 -14.32
N LEU A 167 7.58 -2.65 -13.14
CA LEU A 167 6.94 -3.90 -12.76
C LEU A 167 6.27 -3.71 -11.40
N ILE A 168 4.99 -4.04 -11.29
CA ILE A 168 4.26 -4.10 -10.02
C ILE A 168 4.15 -5.56 -9.59
N LYS A 169 4.56 -5.83 -8.36
CA LYS A 169 4.51 -7.16 -7.74
C LYS A 169 3.69 -7.15 -6.47
N ASP A 170 2.98 -8.25 -6.26
CA ASP A 170 2.25 -8.52 -5.03
C ASP A 170 3.20 -8.92 -3.87
N PRO A 171 2.71 -9.12 -2.63
CA PRO A 171 3.52 -9.54 -1.49
C PRO A 171 4.18 -10.93 -1.64
N LYS A 172 3.71 -11.76 -2.58
CA LYS A 172 4.30 -13.06 -2.93
C LYS A 172 5.32 -12.94 -4.08
N SER A 173 5.66 -11.71 -4.50
CA SER A 173 6.56 -11.40 -5.63
C SER A 173 6.06 -11.85 -7.00
N ASN A 174 4.77 -12.16 -7.17
CA ASN A 174 4.19 -12.43 -8.48
C ASN A 174 4.09 -11.14 -9.29
N LEU A 175 4.44 -11.17 -10.56
CA LEU A 175 4.23 -10.05 -11.48
C LEU A 175 2.73 -9.86 -11.72
N ILE A 176 2.22 -8.65 -11.46
CA ILE A 176 0.80 -8.29 -11.62
C ILE A 176 0.57 -7.41 -12.84
N GLN A 177 1.46 -6.45 -13.07
CA GLN A 177 1.40 -5.57 -14.22
C GLN A 177 2.79 -5.03 -14.53
N GLN A 178 3.10 -4.83 -15.81
CA GLN A 178 4.32 -4.16 -16.22
C GLN A 178 4.07 -3.12 -17.32
N TRP A 179 4.98 -2.16 -17.39
CA TRP A 179 5.08 -1.23 -18.50
C TRP A 179 6.53 -1.27 -19.00
N LEU A 180 6.71 -1.81 -20.20
CA LEU A 180 8.03 -1.97 -20.80
C LEU A 180 8.39 -0.75 -21.65
N SER A 181 9.68 -0.39 -21.68
CA SER A 181 10.26 0.66 -22.52
C SER A 181 9.50 1.99 -22.49
N GLN A 182 9.06 2.40 -21.30
CA GLN A 182 8.36 3.66 -21.11
C GLN A 182 9.33 4.83 -21.26
N GLN A 183 8.98 5.76 -22.14
CA GLN A 183 9.76 6.97 -22.34
C GLN A 183 9.41 8.00 -21.27
N SER A 184 10.45 8.63 -20.71
CA SER A 184 10.31 9.68 -19.70
C SER A 184 10.24 11.06 -20.31
N ASP A 185 9.42 11.95 -19.75
CA ASP A 185 9.41 13.37 -20.06
C ASP A 185 10.18 14.13 -18.97
N LEU A 186 11.31 14.76 -19.33
CA LEU A 186 12.31 15.29 -18.39
C LEU A 186 12.62 14.32 -17.21
N GLY A 187 12.72 13.01 -17.49
CA GLY A 187 13.00 12.01 -16.46
C GLY A 187 11.79 11.63 -15.57
N VAL A 188 10.60 12.16 -15.84
CA VAL A 188 9.37 11.86 -15.08
C VAL A 188 8.47 10.92 -15.86
N ILE A 189 7.95 9.88 -15.20
CA ILE A 189 6.91 8.98 -15.72
C ILE A 189 5.86 8.78 -14.64
N SER A 190 4.59 8.96 -15.01
CA SER A 190 3.46 8.78 -14.10
C SER A 190 2.50 7.71 -14.60
N LYS A 191 2.02 6.88 -13.69
CA LYS A 191 1.13 5.75 -13.97
C LYS A 191 0.11 5.59 -12.85
N THR A 192 -0.96 4.87 -13.17
CA THR A 192 -1.94 4.45 -12.18
C THR A 192 -2.19 2.95 -12.27
N PHE A 193 -2.53 2.35 -11.13
CA PHE A 193 -2.72 0.93 -10.96
C PHE A 193 -3.96 0.65 -10.09
N GLN A 194 -4.93 -0.10 -10.62
CA GLN A 194 -6.18 -0.38 -9.93
C GLN A 194 -6.08 -1.66 -9.09
N LEU A 195 -6.25 -1.53 -7.77
CA LEU A 195 -6.36 -2.70 -6.89
C LEU A 195 -7.73 -3.36 -7.06
N SER A 196 -7.76 -4.69 -6.99
CA SER A 196 -9.00 -5.46 -6.97
C SER A 196 -9.80 -5.25 -5.67
N SER A 197 -11.02 -5.79 -5.62
CA SER A 197 -11.82 -5.78 -4.38
C SER A 197 -11.28 -6.67 -3.27
N HIS A 198 -10.45 -7.66 -3.61
CA HIS A 198 -9.86 -8.61 -2.69
C HIS A 198 -8.40 -8.89 -3.10
N PRO A 199 -7.52 -7.88 -3.04
CA PRO A 199 -6.11 -8.07 -3.36
C PRO A 199 -5.42 -8.86 -2.25
N ILE A 200 -4.24 -9.43 -2.51
CA ILE A 200 -3.37 -9.93 -1.44
C ILE A 200 -3.01 -8.75 -0.53
N LEU A 201 -3.37 -8.82 0.74
CA LEU A 201 -3.02 -7.80 1.74
C LEU A 201 -1.54 -7.93 2.13
N GLY A 202 -0.91 -6.81 2.47
CA GLY A 202 0.51 -6.74 2.82
C GLY A 202 1.30 -5.77 1.94
N ASP A 203 2.61 -5.96 1.87
CA ASP A 203 3.53 -5.05 1.19
C ASP A 203 3.66 -5.38 -0.29
N TRP A 204 3.16 -4.49 -1.12
CA TRP A 204 3.33 -4.51 -2.57
C TRP A 204 4.59 -3.74 -2.97
N SER A 205 5.15 -4.04 -4.13
CA SER A 205 6.35 -3.35 -4.62
C SER A 205 6.23 -2.87 -6.05
N ILE A 206 6.77 -1.67 -6.29
CA ILE A 206 7.00 -1.07 -7.59
C ILE A 206 8.50 -1.22 -7.88
N GLN A 207 8.83 -2.05 -8.85
CA GLN A 207 10.20 -2.29 -9.31
C GLN A 207 10.43 -1.50 -10.61
N VAL A 208 11.46 -0.67 -10.64
CA VAL A 208 11.86 0.13 -11.80
C VAL A 208 13.23 -0.30 -12.28
N GLN A 209 13.30 -0.80 -13.50
CA GLN A 209 14.54 -1.22 -14.14
C GLN A 209 14.96 -0.19 -15.18
N VAL A 210 16.16 0.37 -14.99
CA VAL A 210 16.76 1.36 -15.87
C VAL A 210 18.15 0.89 -16.23
N ASN A 211 18.38 0.58 -17.52
CA ASN A 211 19.60 -0.11 -17.95
C ASN A 211 19.80 -1.39 -17.11
N ASP A 212 20.98 -1.57 -16.51
CA ASP A 212 21.29 -2.72 -15.63
C ASP A 212 21.02 -2.44 -14.13
N GLN A 213 20.39 -1.30 -13.79
CA GLN A 213 20.09 -0.92 -12.41
C GLN A 213 18.60 -1.12 -12.09
N THR A 214 18.32 -1.53 -10.86
CA THR A 214 16.95 -1.74 -10.37
C THR A 214 16.71 -0.97 -9.09
N TYR A 215 15.57 -0.29 -9.03
CA TYR A 215 15.09 0.47 -7.87
C TYR A 215 13.73 -0.07 -7.43
N TYR A 216 13.43 0.06 -6.14
CA TYR A 216 12.22 -0.48 -5.54
C TYR A 216 11.57 0.55 -4.62
N GLN A 217 10.24 0.54 -4.58
CA GLN A 217 9.43 1.26 -3.60
C GLN A 217 8.26 0.39 -3.19
N SER A 218 8.01 0.29 -1.88
CA SER A 218 6.86 -0.47 -1.36
C SER A 218 5.68 0.44 -1.03
N PHE A 219 4.49 -0.14 -1.12
CA PHE A 219 3.25 0.43 -0.58
C PHE A 219 2.43 -0.70 0.04
N GLN A 220 1.65 -0.41 1.07
CA GLN A 220 0.91 -1.42 1.82
C GLN A 220 -0.57 -1.43 1.44
N VAL A 221 -1.14 -2.61 1.28
CA VAL A 221 -2.58 -2.80 1.08
C VAL A 221 -3.20 -3.44 2.32
N SER A 222 -4.12 -2.73 2.98
CA SER A 222 -4.77 -3.15 4.22
C SER A 222 -6.16 -2.55 4.37
N GLU A 223 -7.00 -3.15 5.22
CA GLU A 223 -8.29 -2.58 5.60
C GLU A 223 -8.09 -1.67 6.82
N TYR A 224 -8.37 -0.37 6.68
CA TYR A 224 -8.14 0.61 7.74
C TYR A 224 -9.22 1.70 7.81
N VAL A 225 -9.32 2.37 8.95
CA VAL A 225 -10.14 3.58 9.15
C VAL A 225 -9.23 4.75 9.50
N LEU A 226 -9.44 5.89 8.83
CA LEU A 226 -8.60 7.07 9.03
C LEU A 226 -8.73 7.63 10.46
N PRO A 227 -7.61 8.02 11.09
CA PRO A 227 -7.63 8.71 12.38
C PRO A 227 -8.42 10.01 12.30
N LYS A 228 -9.35 10.20 13.24
CA LYS A 228 -10.10 11.46 13.40
C LYS A 228 -9.34 12.52 14.20
N PHE A 229 -8.38 12.09 15.01
CA PHE A 229 -7.53 12.96 15.81
C PHE A 229 -6.14 12.36 15.97
N GLU A 230 -5.15 13.24 16.13
CA GLU A 230 -3.77 12.89 16.45
C GLU A 230 -3.58 12.91 17.96
N VAL A 231 -2.80 11.96 18.48
CA VAL A 231 -2.35 11.94 19.87
C VAL A 231 -0.84 11.95 19.84
N THR A 232 -0.24 12.98 20.44
CA THR A 232 1.20 13.08 20.59
C THR A 232 1.57 12.92 22.06
N LEU A 233 2.63 12.15 22.30
CA LEU A 233 3.15 11.86 23.63
C LEU A 233 4.57 12.43 23.71
N GLN A 234 4.73 13.47 24.50
CA GLN A 234 6.01 14.14 24.70
C GLN A 234 6.61 13.72 26.04
N THR A 235 7.78 13.09 25.98
CA THR A 235 8.58 12.67 27.13
C THR A 235 10.05 13.01 26.86
N PRO A 236 10.87 13.21 27.89
CA PRO A 236 12.30 13.28 27.68
C PRO A 236 12.82 11.94 27.15
N LEU A 237 13.72 11.99 26.15
CA LEU A 237 14.32 10.78 25.58
C LEU A 237 15.14 10.00 26.62
N TYR A 238 15.78 10.73 27.55
CA TYR A 238 16.56 10.17 28.64
C TYR A 238 15.96 10.54 30.00
N CYS A 239 16.16 9.68 31.00
CA CYS A 239 15.77 9.95 32.38
C CYS A 239 16.87 9.50 33.34
N SER A 240 17.19 10.30 34.35
CA SER A 240 18.18 9.91 35.35
C SER A 240 17.61 8.90 36.34
N MET A 241 18.43 7.93 36.76
CA MET A 241 18.12 7.01 37.86
C MET A 241 17.94 7.71 39.22
N ASN A 242 18.48 8.93 39.36
CA ASN A 242 18.28 9.75 40.56
C ASN A 242 17.05 10.67 40.45
N SER A 243 16.36 10.67 39.30
CA SER A 243 15.19 11.51 39.11
C SER A 243 14.07 11.08 40.05
N LYS A 244 13.50 12.03 40.77
CA LYS A 244 12.34 11.77 41.65
C LYS A 244 11.05 11.54 40.86
N HIS A 245 10.99 12.08 39.64
CA HIS A 245 9.80 12.05 38.79
C HIS A 245 10.16 11.95 37.31
N LEU A 246 9.42 11.15 36.55
CA LEU A 246 9.40 11.19 35.08
C LEU A 246 8.11 11.87 34.64
N ASN A 247 8.23 13.07 34.07
CA ASN A 247 7.10 13.87 33.61
C ASN A 247 6.95 13.74 32.11
N GLY A 248 5.71 13.85 31.62
CA GLY A 248 5.42 13.97 30.20
C GLY A 248 4.09 14.68 29.96
N THR A 249 3.86 15.00 28.70
CA THR A 249 2.65 15.71 28.26
C THR A 249 2.00 14.94 27.13
N ILE A 250 0.69 14.71 27.25
CA ILE A 250 -0.13 14.13 26.20
C ILE A 250 -0.90 15.27 25.56
N THR A 251 -0.88 15.34 24.24
CA THR A 251 -1.67 16.30 23.49
C THR A 251 -2.54 15.54 22.50
N ALA A 252 -3.84 15.79 22.53
CA ALA A 252 -4.83 15.20 21.63
C ALA A 252 -5.57 16.31 20.89
N LYS A 253 -5.46 16.30 19.56
CA LYS A 253 -6.04 17.33 18.68
C LYS A 253 -6.71 16.68 17.48
N TYR A 254 -7.89 17.16 17.10
CA TYR A 254 -8.52 16.75 15.86
C TYR A 254 -7.66 17.12 14.66
N THR A 255 -7.84 16.44 13.52
CA THR A 255 -7.10 16.72 12.28
C THR A 255 -7.31 18.16 11.77
N TYR A 256 -8.45 18.78 12.13
CA TYR A 256 -8.76 20.19 11.90
C TYR A 256 -8.30 21.13 13.03
N GLY A 257 -7.47 20.67 13.97
CA GLY A 257 -6.70 21.50 14.92
C GLY A 257 -7.35 21.83 16.27
N LYS A 258 -8.62 21.49 16.52
CA LYS A 258 -9.29 21.73 17.81
C LYS A 258 -8.87 20.70 18.88
N PRO A 259 -8.92 21.05 20.18
CA PRO A 259 -8.56 20.14 21.27
C PRO A 259 -9.59 19.00 21.42
N VAL A 260 -9.12 17.79 21.72
CA VAL A 260 -9.97 16.62 22.01
C VAL A 260 -10.29 16.58 23.51
N LYS A 261 -11.58 16.45 23.84
CA LYS A 261 -12.06 16.15 25.20
C LYS A 261 -12.28 14.65 25.34
N GLY A 262 -11.72 14.04 26.37
CA GLY A 262 -11.72 12.58 26.49
C GLY A 262 -11.18 12.04 27.81
N ASP A 263 -11.13 10.72 27.88
CA ASP A 263 -10.49 9.95 28.95
C ASP A 263 -9.18 9.34 28.42
N VAL A 264 -8.13 9.43 29.23
CA VAL A 264 -6.79 8.91 28.93
C VAL A 264 -6.52 7.71 29.82
N THR A 265 -6.03 6.63 29.23
CA THR A 265 -5.48 5.45 29.90
C THR A 265 -4.00 5.34 29.54
N LEU A 266 -3.12 5.57 30.51
CA LEU A 266 -1.68 5.60 30.32
C LEU A 266 -1.02 4.45 31.08
N THR A 267 -0.20 3.65 30.40
CA THR A 267 0.44 2.44 30.90
C THR A 267 1.96 2.54 30.78
N PHE A 268 2.68 2.29 31.87
CA PHE A 268 4.14 2.30 31.97
C PHE A 268 4.67 0.88 32.15
N LEU A 269 5.52 0.42 31.22
CA LEU A 269 5.99 -0.96 31.16
C LEU A 269 7.47 -1.09 30.78
N PRO A 270 8.18 -2.14 31.24
CA PRO A 270 9.59 -2.34 30.92
C PRO A 270 9.76 -3.13 29.60
N LEU A 271 10.71 -2.73 28.74
CA LEU A 271 11.04 -3.45 27.50
C LEU A 271 12.03 -4.61 27.71
N SER A 272 12.56 -4.79 28.92
CA SER A 272 13.49 -5.90 29.24
C SER A 272 12.91 -7.28 28.90
N PHE A 273 13.74 -8.14 28.30
CA PHE A 273 13.39 -9.53 27.96
C PHE A 273 13.36 -10.46 29.19
N TRP A 274 13.94 -10.06 30.33
CA TRP A 274 14.06 -10.89 31.53
C TRP A 274 13.27 -10.33 32.72
N GLY A 275 12.57 -11.22 33.44
CA GLY A 275 11.86 -10.94 34.70
C GLY A 275 10.33 -10.89 34.60
N LYS A 276 9.65 -10.81 35.76
CA LYS A 276 8.20 -10.57 35.82
C LYS A 276 7.92 -9.11 35.41
N LYS A 277 7.26 -8.91 34.26
CA LYS A 277 6.81 -7.59 33.83
C LYS A 277 5.74 -7.06 34.78
N LYS A 278 6.10 -6.08 35.61
CA LYS A 278 5.15 -5.27 36.39
C LYS A 278 4.88 -4.00 35.58
N ASN A 279 3.61 -3.67 35.37
CA ASN A 279 3.18 -2.46 34.68
C ASN A 279 2.33 -1.58 35.63
N ILE A 280 2.30 -0.27 35.35
CA ILE A 280 1.50 0.70 36.10
C ILE A 280 0.55 1.38 35.12
N THR A 281 -0.74 1.43 35.44
CA THR A 281 -1.76 2.08 34.62
C THR A 281 -2.41 3.23 35.39
N LYS A 282 -2.50 4.42 34.78
CA LYS A 282 -3.18 5.62 35.30
C LYS A 282 -4.30 6.02 34.35
N THR A 283 -5.42 6.48 34.90
CA THR A 283 -6.54 7.02 34.10
C THR A 283 -6.91 8.43 34.56
N PHE A 284 -7.16 9.34 33.62
CA PHE A 284 -7.54 10.74 33.90
C PHE A 284 -8.19 11.40 32.68
N LYS A 285 -8.80 12.58 32.86
CA LYS A 285 -9.45 13.33 31.78
C LYS A 285 -8.48 14.26 31.06
N ILE A 286 -8.69 14.47 29.75
CA ILE A 286 -7.94 15.41 28.91
C ILE A 286 -8.89 16.40 28.23
N ASN A 287 -8.41 17.64 28.07
CA ASN A 287 -9.02 18.64 27.19
C ASN A 287 -7.90 19.30 26.37
N GLY A 288 -7.61 18.72 25.21
CA GLY A 288 -6.51 19.15 24.34
C GLY A 288 -5.13 18.71 24.80
N SER A 289 -4.76 18.99 26.05
CA SER A 289 -3.49 18.59 26.63
C SER A 289 -3.60 18.26 28.11
N ALA A 290 -2.83 17.28 28.58
CA ALA A 290 -2.76 16.87 29.98
C ALA A 290 -1.32 16.43 30.34
N ASN A 291 -0.85 16.90 31.50
CA ASN A 291 0.45 16.51 32.04
C ASN A 291 0.29 15.27 32.92
N PHE A 292 1.26 14.37 32.87
CA PHE A 292 1.34 13.21 33.75
C PHE A 292 2.74 13.10 34.37
N SER A 293 2.84 12.35 35.47
CA SER A 293 4.12 12.06 36.11
C SER A 293 4.15 10.66 36.71
N PHE A 294 5.32 10.04 36.73
CA PHE A 294 5.63 8.83 37.48
C PHE A 294 6.62 9.15 38.58
N ASN A 295 6.34 8.73 39.82
CA ASN A 295 7.27 8.95 40.93
C ASN A 295 8.36 7.86 41.01
N ASP A 296 9.39 8.11 41.82
CA ASP A 296 10.53 7.20 42.01
C ASP A 296 10.12 5.78 42.43
N GLU A 297 9.12 5.64 43.31
CA GLU A 297 8.63 4.33 43.77
C GLU A 297 7.93 3.55 42.66
N GLU A 298 7.10 4.23 41.86
CA GLU A 298 6.46 3.68 40.66
C GLU A 298 7.51 3.23 39.63
N MET A 299 8.52 4.06 39.37
CA MET A 299 9.60 3.75 38.44
C MET A 299 10.43 2.54 38.91
N LYS A 300 10.84 2.53 40.18
CA LYS A 300 11.56 1.41 40.79
C LYS A 300 10.74 0.13 40.76
N ASN A 301 9.46 0.17 41.09
CA ASN A 301 8.59 -1.01 41.08
C ASN A 301 8.49 -1.69 39.70
N VAL A 302 8.55 -0.90 38.61
CA VAL A 302 8.54 -1.41 37.24
C VAL A 302 9.91 -1.93 36.79
N MET A 303 10.99 -1.28 37.23
CA MET A 303 12.37 -1.66 36.88
C MET A 303 12.97 -2.76 37.78
N ASP A 304 12.39 -3.00 38.96
CA ASP A 304 12.90 -3.94 39.95
C ASP A 304 12.74 -5.41 39.49
N SER A 305 13.87 -6.01 39.10
CA SER A 305 14.02 -7.40 38.68
C SER A 305 14.40 -8.36 39.82
N SER A 306 14.35 -7.93 41.09
CA SER A 306 14.92 -8.64 42.26
C SER A 306 14.30 -10.00 42.64
N ASN A 307 13.48 -10.63 41.81
CA ASN A 307 13.07 -12.02 42.02
C ASN A 307 14.01 -13.00 41.29
N GLY A 308 15.16 -13.22 41.92
CA GLY A 308 15.91 -14.48 41.95
C GLY A 308 16.44 -15.03 40.63
N LEU A 309 17.71 -14.73 40.32
CA LEU A 309 18.76 -15.69 39.93
C LEU A 309 20.03 -14.96 39.45
N SER A 310 21.18 -15.39 39.99
CA SER A 310 22.58 -15.18 39.57
C SER A 310 23.28 -13.85 39.95
N GLU A 311 24.08 -13.94 41.01
CA GLU A 311 25.08 -12.97 41.53
C GLU A 311 26.31 -12.74 40.61
N TYR A 312 26.33 -13.21 39.37
CA TYR A 312 27.58 -13.26 38.57
C TYR A 312 27.65 -12.40 37.31
N LEU A 313 26.65 -11.55 37.10
CA LEU A 313 26.68 -10.55 36.05
C LEU A 313 26.41 -9.21 36.70
N ASP A 314 27.43 -8.36 36.76
CA ASP A 314 27.37 -6.93 37.08
C ASP A 314 26.63 -6.15 35.95
N LEU A 315 25.61 -6.79 35.36
CA LEU A 315 24.61 -6.22 34.48
C LEU A 315 23.52 -5.65 35.39
N SER A 316 22.93 -4.49 35.13
CA SER A 316 22.78 -3.78 33.88
C SER A 316 22.12 -2.47 34.25
N SER A 317 22.49 -1.36 33.60
CA SER A 317 21.59 -0.21 33.58
C SER A 317 20.19 -0.69 33.19
N PRO A 318 19.12 -0.28 33.89
CA PRO A 318 17.78 -0.75 33.57
C PRO A 318 17.50 -0.49 32.09
N GLY A 319 16.95 -1.51 31.43
CA GLY A 319 16.56 -1.40 30.02
C GLY A 319 15.56 -0.26 29.82
N PRO A 320 15.33 0.17 28.56
CA PRO A 320 14.36 1.21 28.28
C PRO A 320 12.96 0.82 28.76
N VAL A 321 12.17 1.83 29.10
CA VAL A 321 10.75 1.70 29.42
C VAL A 321 9.92 2.27 28.29
N GLU A 322 8.77 1.67 28.07
CA GLU A 322 7.77 2.13 27.11
C GLU A 322 6.58 2.74 27.89
N ILE A 323 6.13 3.91 27.45
CA ILE A 323 4.87 4.52 27.90
C ILE A 323 3.86 4.37 26.77
N LEU A 324 2.80 3.60 26.99
CA LEU A 324 1.67 3.41 26.08
C LEU A 324 0.48 4.23 26.57
N THR A 325 -0.12 5.04 25.72
CA THR A 325 -1.27 5.89 26.06
C THR A 325 -2.43 5.64 25.10
N THR A 326 -3.63 5.43 25.64
CA THR A 326 -4.90 5.38 24.90
C THR A 326 -5.75 6.59 25.28
N VAL A 327 -6.21 7.37 24.30
CA VAL A 327 -7.12 8.51 24.51
C VAL A 327 -8.47 8.18 23.87
N THR A 328 -9.55 8.25 24.64
CA THR A 328 -10.94 7.98 24.22
C THR A 328 -11.75 9.27 24.21
N GLU A 329 -12.27 9.68 23.06
CA GLU A 329 -13.07 10.90 22.90
C GLU A 329 -14.42 10.80 23.62
N SER A 330 -14.80 11.83 24.38
CA SER A 330 -16.05 11.84 25.16
C SER A 330 -17.33 11.89 24.32
N VAL A 331 -17.31 12.51 23.14
CA VAL A 331 -18.52 12.73 22.32
C VAL A 331 -18.84 11.51 21.45
N THR A 332 -17.83 10.89 20.82
CA THR A 332 -18.04 9.74 19.91
C THR A 332 -17.63 8.38 20.50
N GLY A 333 -16.87 8.35 21.59
CA GLY A 333 -16.32 7.12 22.17
C GLY A 333 -15.11 6.52 21.43
N ILE A 334 -14.57 7.20 20.41
CA ILE A 334 -13.45 6.69 19.61
C ILE A 334 -12.13 6.79 20.37
N SER A 335 -11.34 5.72 20.37
CA SER A 335 -10.04 5.67 21.05
C SER A 335 -8.83 5.63 20.10
N ARG A 336 -7.70 6.23 20.50
CA ARG A 336 -6.41 6.19 19.79
C ARG A 336 -5.24 5.89 20.73
N ASN A 337 -4.30 5.09 20.26
CA ASN A 337 -3.13 4.65 21.02
C ASN A 337 -1.84 5.28 20.48
N VAL A 338 -0.92 5.65 21.37
CA VAL A 338 0.45 6.12 21.03
C VAL A 338 1.45 5.58 22.04
N SER A 339 2.69 5.31 21.63
CA SER A 339 3.77 4.95 22.56
C SER A 339 5.05 5.76 22.33
N THR A 340 5.89 5.82 23.36
CA THR A 340 7.23 6.41 23.34
C THR A 340 8.17 5.62 24.25
N ASN A 341 9.46 5.66 23.94
CA ASN A 341 10.50 4.98 24.72
C ASN A 341 11.33 6.00 25.49
N VAL A 342 11.64 5.68 26.75
CA VAL A 342 12.51 6.49 27.62
C VAL A 342 13.70 5.64 28.08
N PHE A 343 14.90 6.18 27.92
CA PHE A 343 16.16 5.51 28.24
C PHE A 343 16.73 6.00 29.56
N PHE A 344 16.88 5.11 30.55
CA PHE A 344 17.45 5.49 31.84
C PHE A 344 18.97 5.60 31.79
N LYS A 345 19.50 6.67 32.40
CA LYS A 345 20.93 6.94 32.54
C LYS A 345 21.30 6.96 34.03
N GLN A 346 22.49 6.44 34.32
CA GLN A 346 22.99 6.33 35.70
C GLN A 346 23.20 7.69 36.38
N HIS A 347 23.44 8.76 35.61
CA HIS A 347 23.77 10.08 36.12
C HIS A 347 22.81 11.15 35.54
N ASP A 348 22.72 12.28 36.23
CA ASP A 348 21.81 13.39 35.87
C ASP A 348 22.24 14.15 34.60
N TYR A 349 23.52 14.10 34.26
CA TYR A 349 24.08 14.80 33.10
C TYR A 349 24.76 13.82 32.15
N ILE A 350 24.54 14.01 30.86
CA ILE A 350 25.12 13.23 29.77
C ILE A 350 26.30 14.05 29.21
N ILE A 351 27.47 13.42 29.11
CA ILE A 351 28.70 14.03 28.59
C ILE A 351 29.16 13.23 27.38
N GLU A 352 29.10 13.85 26.20
CA GLU A 352 29.45 13.23 24.91
C GLU A 352 30.69 13.88 24.31
N PHE A 353 31.57 13.07 23.72
CA PHE A 353 32.74 13.50 22.96
C PHE A 353 32.50 13.24 21.48
N PHE A 354 32.71 14.25 20.63
CA PHE A 354 32.63 14.14 19.17
C PHE A 354 33.64 15.12 18.52
N ASP A 355 33.75 15.11 17.19
CA ASP A 355 34.71 15.90 16.40
C ASP A 355 36.17 15.83 16.86
N TYR A 356 36.62 14.65 17.30
CA TYR A 356 38.00 14.42 17.74
C TYR A 356 38.81 13.62 16.72
N THR A 357 40.14 13.79 16.74
CA THR A 357 41.03 13.01 15.86
C THR A 357 41.23 11.59 16.42
N THR A 358 41.17 10.58 15.56
CA THR A 358 41.42 9.17 15.95
C THR A 358 42.90 8.82 16.01
N VAL A 359 43.77 9.76 15.66
CA VAL A 359 45.23 9.61 15.65
C VAL A 359 45.86 10.85 16.31
N LEU A 360 46.85 10.61 17.18
CA LEU A 360 47.59 11.64 17.89
C LEU A 360 48.75 12.19 17.04
N LYS A 361 49.00 13.49 17.16
CA LYS A 361 50.11 14.21 16.53
C LYS A 361 50.92 14.93 17.61
N PRO A 362 52.09 14.40 17.99
CA PRO A 362 52.93 14.97 19.05
C PRO A 362 53.23 16.45 18.85
N SER A 363 53.30 17.18 19.97
CA SER A 363 53.56 18.62 20.02
C SER A 363 52.48 19.52 19.39
N LEU A 364 51.42 18.95 18.81
CA LEU A 364 50.22 19.67 18.40
C LEU A 364 49.13 19.56 19.46
N ASN A 365 48.15 20.44 19.37
CA ASN A 365 47.02 20.42 20.27
C ASN A 365 46.00 19.35 19.86
N PHE A 366 45.63 18.51 20.81
CA PHE A 366 44.45 17.67 20.65
C PHE A 366 43.20 18.50 20.84
N THR A 367 42.22 18.31 19.97
CA THR A 367 40.92 18.96 20.05
C THR A 367 39.80 17.94 20.00
N ALA A 368 38.79 18.16 20.85
CA ALA A 368 37.53 17.45 20.80
C ALA A 368 36.40 18.43 21.12
N THR A 369 35.21 18.16 20.61
CA THR A 369 33.99 18.84 21.04
C THR A 369 33.37 18.02 22.18
N VAL A 370 33.03 18.70 23.27
CA VAL A 370 32.34 18.11 24.42
C VAL A 370 30.97 18.76 24.53
N LYS A 371 29.92 17.94 24.59
CA LYS A 371 28.56 18.40 24.87
C LYS A 371 28.09 17.85 26.19
N VAL A 372 27.65 18.75 27.06
CA VAL A 372 27.02 18.43 28.33
C VAL A 372 25.55 18.80 28.24
N THR A 373 24.69 17.80 28.40
CA THR A 373 23.24 17.96 28.45
C THR A 373 22.69 17.40 29.74
N ARG A 374 21.56 17.94 30.20
CA ARG A 374 20.78 17.27 31.25
C ARG A 374 20.08 16.06 30.64
N ALA A 375 19.96 14.99 31.42
CA ALA A 375 19.22 13.80 30.97
C ALA A 375 17.75 14.13 30.63
N ASP A 376 17.13 15.09 31.33
CA ASP A 376 15.74 15.50 31.10
C ASP A 376 15.52 16.38 29.85
N GLY A 377 16.57 16.68 29.08
CA GLY A 377 16.49 17.50 27.86
C GLY A 377 16.45 19.01 28.09
N ASN A 378 16.34 19.48 29.33
CA ASN A 378 16.33 20.92 29.63
C ASN A 378 17.71 21.55 29.44
N GLN A 379 17.73 22.86 29.13
CA GLN A 379 18.98 23.63 29.11
C GLN A 379 19.61 23.71 30.50
N LEU A 380 20.95 23.72 30.55
CA LEU A 380 21.68 23.85 31.81
C LEU A 380 21.41 25.20 32.48
N THR A 381 21.04 25.17 33.76
CA THR A 381 20.75 26.38 34.54
C THR A 381 22.00 27.23 34.76
N LEU A 382 21.83 28.49 35.13
CA LEU A 382 22.96 29.37 35.47
C LEU A 382 23.78 28.83 36.66
N GLU A 383 23.13 28.19 37.63
CA GLU A 383 23.80 27.60 38.79
C GLU A 383 24.59 26.35 38.42
N GLU A 384 24.03 25.47 37.59
CA GLU A 384 24.73 24.29 37.06
C GLU A 384 25.98 24.71 36.28
N ARG A 385 25.85 25.71 35.40
CA ARG A 385 26.95 26.26 34.59
C ARG A 385 28.04 26.99 35.39
N ARG A 386 27.79 27.35 36.66
CA ARG A 386 28.85 27.84 37.57
C ARG A 386 29.83 26.73 37.95
N ASN A 387 29.45 25.47 37.78
CA ASN A 387 30.34 24.34 37.98
C ASN A 387 31.17 24.11 36.72
N ASN A 388 32.45 23.82 36.91
CA ASN A 388 33.33 23.51 35.80
C ASN A 388 33.19 22.04 35.42
N VAL A 389 33.29 21.75 34.13
CA VAL A 389 33.58 20.39 33.66
C VAL A 389 35.06 20.16 33.90
N VAL A 390 35.38 19.15 34.71
CA VAL A 390 36.75 18.76 35.01
C VAL A 390 37.12 17.64 34.05
N ILE A 391 38.08 17.89 33.17
CA ILE A 391 38.61 16.88 32.25
C ILE A 391 39.97 16.43 32.78
N THR A 392 40.04 15.15 33.13
CA THR A 392 41.31 14.49 33.43
C THR A 392 41.88 13.94 32.13
N VAL A 393 42.98 14.53 31.70
CA VAL A 393 43.78 14.15 30.55
C VAL A 393 44.88 13.22 31.05
N THR A 394 44.91 11.99 30.57
CA THR A 394 45.97 11.01 30.86
C THR A 394 46.69 10.70 29.57
N GLN A 395 47.95 11.10 29.49
CA GLN A 395 48.83 10.81 28.35
C GLN A 395 49.85 9.75 28.77
N ARG A 396 50.01 8.72 27.94
CA ARG A 396 50.95 7.61 28.20
C ARG A 396 51.90 7.41 27.04
N ASN A 397 53.12 7.05 27.39
CA ASN A 397 54.10 6.53 26.45
C ASN A 397 54.09 5.00 26.51
N TYR A 398 53.49 4.37 25.51
CA TYR A 398 53.49 2.91 25.35
C TYR A 398 54.73 2.47 24.56
N THR A 399 55.72 1.96 25.28
CA THR A 399 56.78 1.13 24.71
C THR A 399 56.41 -0.34 24.92
N GLU A 400 56.54 -1.13 23.86
CA GLU A 400 56.66 -2.61 23.84
C GLU A 400 55.47 -3.43 23.31
N TYR A 401 55.72 -4.01 22.13
CA TYR A 401 54.96 -5.04 21.44
C TYR A 401 55.09 -6.38 22.19
N TRP A 402 53.97 -7.05 22.40
CA TRP A 402 53.77 -8.49 22.67
C TRP A 402 55.05 -9.32 22.97
N SER A 403 55.42 -9.44 24.24
CA SER A 403 56.02 -10.67 24.76
C SER A 403 55.54 -10.87 26.19
N GLY A 404 55.13 -12.10 26.49
CA GLY A 404 54.37 -12.41 27.68
C GLY A 404 55.12 -12.14 28.99
N SER A 405 54.34 -11.86 30.03
CA SER A 405 54.64 -12.17 31.43
C SER A 405 55.95 -11.57 31.99
N ASN A 406 55.76 -10.65 32.94
CA ASN A 406 56.73 -10.16 33.92
C ASN A 406 57.78 -9.16 33.43
N SER A 407 57.55 -7.88 33.70
CA SER A 407 58.14 -7.18 34.86
C SER A 407 58.00 -5.67 34.66
N GLY A 408 57.77 -4.95 35.76
CA GLY A 408 57.37 -3.55 35.74
C GLY A 408 58.45 -2.63 35.15
N ASN A 409 58.16 -2.09 33.97
CA ASN A 409 58.81 -0.88 33.48
C ASN A 409 57.91 0.32 33.79
N GLN A 410 58.48 1.30 34.49
CA GLN A 410 57.83 2.52 34.96
C GLN A 410 57.15 3.26 33.79
N LYS A 411 55.82 3.13 33.71
CA LYS A 411 54.98 3.91 32.79
C LYS A 411 55.06 5.37 33.23
N MET A 412 55.60 6.25 32.38
CA MET A 412 55.50 7.68 32.60
C MET A 412 54.07 8.09 32.24
N GLU A 413 53.20 8.21 33.24
CA GLU A 413 51.83 8.70 33.09
C GLU A 413 51.79 10.19 33.44
N ALA A 414 51.56 11.05 32.44
CA ALA A 414 51.28 12.45 32.68
C ALA A 414 49.77 12.63 32.85
N VAL A 415 49.35 12.99 34.06
CA VAL A 415 47.94 13.26 34.38
C VAL A 415 47.75 14.75 34.62
N GLN A 416 46.99 15.40 33.74
CA GLN A 416 46.61 16.81 33.86
C GLN A 416 45.11 16.92 34.09
N LYS A 417 44.70 17.81 34.99
CA LYS A 417 43.28 18.16 35.19
C LYS A 417 43.04 19.57 34.65
N ILE A 418 42.09 19.70 33.73
CA ILE A 418 41.73 20.96 33.09
C ILE A 418 40.27 21.26 33.40
N ASN A 419 39.99 22.48 33.83
CA ASN A 419 38.65 22.93 34.15
C ASN A 419 38.10 23.78 33.00
N TYR A 420 36.94 23.42 32.47
CA TYR A 420 36.25 24.16 31.43
C TYR A 420 34.93 24.72 31.97
N THR A 421 34.65 25.98 31.64
CA THR A 421 33.36 26.61 31.91
C THR A 421 32.34 26.17 30.86
N VAL A 422 31.11 25.87 31.28
CA VAL A 422 30.08 25.36 30.36
C VAL A 422 29.27 26.52 29.76
N PRO A 423 29.26 26.70 28.42
CA PRO A 423 28.47 27.73 27.76
C PRO A 423 26.97 27.38 27.78
N GLN A 424 26.13 28.33 27.36
CA GLN A 424 24.67 28.13 27.32
C GLN A 424 24.25 26.98 26.39
N SER A 425 24.95 26.78 25.28
CA SER A 425 24.71 25.67 24.34
C SER A 425 24.99 24.29 24.95
N GLY A 426 25.70 24.21 26.09
CA GLY A 426 26.24 22.97 26.65
C GLY A 426 27.42 22.38 25.86
N THR A 427 27.66 22.87 24.64
CA THR A 427 28.72 22.41 23.74
C THR A 427 29.91 23.35 23.76
N PHE A 428 31.11 22.81 23.98
CA PHE A 428 32.36 23.56 23.94
C PHE A 428 33.50 22.71 23.41
N LYS A 429 34.51 23.36 22.83
CA LYS A 429 35.72 22.70 22.34
C LYS A 429 36.78 22.68 23.43
N ILE A 430 37.44 21.54 23.58
CA ILE A 430 38.57 21.36 24.48
C ILE A 430 39.83 21.32 23.64
N GLU A 431 40.88 21.95 24.15
CA GLU A 431 42.16 22.03 23.46
C GLU A 431 43.30 21.98 24.48
N PHE A 432 44.25 21.08 24.27
CA PHE A 432 45.45 20.95 25.11
C PHE A 432 46.59 20.30 24.30
N PRO A 433 47.86 20.60 24.63
CA PRO A 433 49.00 20.07 23.89
C PRO A 433 49.23 18.57 24.16
N ILE A 434 49.56 17.82 23.11
CA ILE A 434 50.05 16.45 23.23
C ILE A 434 51.56 16.46 23.47
N LEU A 435 52.01 15.73 24.49
CA LEU A 435 53.42 15.59 24.82
C LEU A 435 54.18 14.88 23.70
N GLU A 436 55.45 15.24 23.51
CA GLU A 436 56.28 14.76 22.40
C GLU A 436 56.44 13.22 22.40
N ASP A 437 56.35 12.59 23.57
CA ASP A 437 56.52 11.17 23.82
C ASP A 437 55.19 10.41 24.08
N SER A 438 54.03 11.07 23.92
CA SER A 438 52.72 10.44 24.14
C SER A 438 52.26 9.62 22.94
N SER A 439 51.86 8.36 23.18
CA SER A 439 51.28 7.45 22.18
C SER A 439 49.84 7.02 22.49
N GLU A 440 49.37 7.23 23.72
CA GLU A 440 47.98 6.98 24.12
C GLU A 440 47.43 8.20 24.87
N LEU A 441 46.18 8.56 24.56
CA LEU A 441 45.43 9.61 25.23
C LEU A 441 44.15 9.00 25.81
N GLN A 442 43.92 9.16 27.11
CA GLN A 442 42.64 8.86 27.76
C GLN A 442 42.08 10.15 28.37
N LEU A 443 40.83 10.47 28.04
CA LEU A 443 40.09 11.58 28.64
C LEU A 443 39.00 11.02 29.55
N LYS A 444 38.87 11.62 30.74
CA LYS A 444 37.74 11.41 31.63
C LYS A 444 37.14 12.76 31.99
N ALA A 445 35.91 13.00 31.57
CA ALA A 445 35.18 14.22 31.92
C ALA A 445 34.29 13.97 33.14
N TYR A 446 34.27 14.95 34.04
CA TYR A 446 33.47 14.95 35.26
C TYR A 446 32.67 16.25 35.34
N PHE A 447 31.36 16.15 35.59
CA PHE A 447 30.49 17.30 35.78
C PHE A 447 29.38 16.95 36.77
N LEU A 448 29.32 17.65 37.91
CA LEU A 448 28.29 17.46 38.94
C LEU A 448 28.03 15.97 39.27
N GLY A 449 29.11 15.20 39.50
CA GLY A 449 29.05 13.76 39.81
C GLY A 449 28.90 12.83 38.60
N SER A 450 28.51 13.35 37.44
CA SER A 450 28.45 12.59 36.18
C SER A 450 29.84 12.38 35.60
N LYS A 451 30.06 11.23 34.97
CA LYS A 451 31.35 10.80 34.40
C LYS A 451 31.17 10.27 32.98
N SER A 452 32.08 10.64 32.08
CA SER A 452 32.23 10.04 30.76
C SER A 452 33.71 9.86 30.42
N SER A 453 34.05 8.97 29.49
CA SER A 453 35.44 8.66 29.15
C SER A 453 35.60 8.34 27.66
N MET A 454 36.71 8.79 27.07
CA MET A 454 37.14 8.42 25.70
C MET A 454 38.63 8.12 25.68
N ALA A 455 39.10 7.40 24.66
CA ALA A 455 40.53 7.14 24.48
C ALA A 455 40.92 7.11 23.00
N VAL A 456 42.18 7.49 22.73
CA VAL A 456 42.82 7.46 21.42
C VAL A 456 44.16 6.72 21.58
N HIS A 457 44.34 5.64 20.84
CA HIS A 457 45.47 4.71 21.02
C HIS A 457 46.49 4.73 19.86
N SER A 458 46.28 5.58 18.85
CA SER A 458 47.06 5.58 17.61
C SER A 458 47.87 6.85 17.43
N LEU A 459 49.09 6.74 16.90
CA LEU A 459 50.02 7.85 16.61
C LEU A 459 50.22 8.03 15.11
N PHE A 460 50.31 9.28 14.64
CA PHE A 460 50.61 9.58 13.25
C PHE A 460 52.11 9.37 12.99
N LYS A 461 52.44 8.54 11.99
CA LYS A 461 53.80 8.18 11.62
C LYS A 461 54.35 9.22 10.64
N SER A 462 55.42 9.91 11.05
CA SER A 462 56.22 10.83 10.22
C SER A 462 57.71 10.56 10.49
N PRO A 463 58.52 10.22 9.47
CA PRO A 463 59.97 10.05 9.61
C PRO A 463 60.68 11.26 10.23
N SER A 464 60.37 12.48 9.80
CA SER A 464 60.95 13.71 10.36
C SER A 464 60.29 14.21 11.63
N LYS A 465 59.27 13.48 12.15
CA LYS A 465 58.39 13.89 13.26
C LYS A 465 57.76 15.26 13.02
N THR A 466 57.32 15.50 11.78
CA THR A 466 56.68 16.74 11.37
C THR A 466 55.20 16.49 11.14
N TYR A 467 54.35 17.33 11.72
CA TYR A 467 52.91 17.15 11.72
C TYR A 467 52.22 18.47 11.40
N ILE A 468 51.12 18.36 10.66
CA ILE A 468 50.16 19.45 10.50
C ILE A 468 48.77 19.02 10.97
N GLN A 469 47.95 19.99 11.33
CA GLN A 469 46.57 19.81 11.74
C GLN A 469 45.68 20.80 11.02
N LEU A 470 44.70 20.28 10.28
CA LEU A 470 43.69 21.02 9.55
C LEU A 470 42.43 21.12 10.41
N LYS A 471 41.94 22.33 10.64
CA LYS A 471 40.71 22.61 11.37
C LYS A 471 39.84 23.59 10.60
N THR A 472 38.54 23.57 10.88
CA THR A 472 37.63 24.66 10.52
C THR A 472 37.00 25.25 11.79
N ARG A 473 36.66 26.54 11.72
CA ARG A 473 35.90 27.22 12.78
C ARG A 473 34.39 27.18 12.53
N ASP A 474 33.97 26.88 11.31
CA ASP A 474 32.58 26.91 10.89
C ASP A 474 31.90 25.55 11.08
N GLU A 475 30.74 25.51 11.73
CA GLU A 475 30.01 24.27 12.01
C GLU A 475 28.95 23.96 10.94
N ASN A 476 28.31 24.99 10.37
CA ASN A 476 27.20 24.86 9.41
C ASN A 476 27.63 25.29 8.01
N ILE A 477 28.52 24.51 7.38
CA ILE A 477 29.05 24.80 6.04
C ILE A 477 27.96 24.59 4.98
N LYS A 478 27.65 25.63 4.21
CA LYS A 478 26.60 25.63 3.17
C LYS A 478 27.19 25.94 1.80
N VAL A 479 26.60 25.35 0.76
CA VAL A 479 26.99 25.69 -0.62
C VAL A 479 26.87 27.20 -0.86
N GLY A 480 27.89 27.78 -1.49
CA GLY A 480 27.96 29.20 -1.85
C GLY A 480 28.38 30.13 -0.71
N SER A 481 28.55 29.64 0.51
CA SER A 481 29.06 30.43 1.65
C SER A 481 30.52 30.06 1.93
N PRO A 482 31.47 31.01 1.95
CA PRO A 482 32.86 30.70 2.26
C PRO A 482 33.00 30.25 3.72
N PHE A 483 33.90 29.30 3.98
CA PHE A 483 34.26 28.84 5.32
C PHE A 483 35.78 28.90 5.49
N GLU A 484 36.25 29.08 6.73
CA GLU A 484 37.66 29.25 7.08
C GLU A 484 38.31 27.90 7.45
N LEU A 485 39.49 27.69 6.86
CA LEU A 485 40.42 26.61 7.18
C LEU A 485 41.65 27.18 7.87
N VAL A 486 42.05 26.54 8.96
CA VAL A 486 43.22 26.89 9.76
C VAL A 486 44.15 25.69 9.82
N VAL A 487 45.40 25.89 9.40
CA VAL A 487 46.45 24.89 9.39
C VAL A 487 47.47 25.24 10.47
N SER A 488 47.66 24.32 11.40
CA SER A 488 48.67 24.43 12.46
C SER A 488 49.75 23.37 12.23
N GLY A 489 51.01 23.70 12.49
CA GLY A 489 52.13 22.77 12.35
C GLY A 489 53.06 22.83 13.56
N ASN A 490 53.73 21.72 13.86
CA ASN A 490 54.74 21.68 14.93
C ASN A 490 56.11 22.25 14.46
N LYS A 491 56.25 22.48 13.15
CA LYS A 491 57.37 23.17 12.51
C LYS A 491 56.85 24.30 11.62
N ARG A 492 57.77 25.11 11.08
CA ARG A 492 57.43 26.22 10.18
C ARG A 492 56.80 25.67 8.88
N LEU A 493 55.56 26.07 8.62
CA LEU A 493 54.82 25.65 7.42
C LEU A 493 55.41 26.29 6.14
N LYS A 494 55.43 25.51 5.07
CA LYS A 494 55.76 25.93 3.70
C LYS A 494 54.49 26.30 2.93
N GLU A 495 54.60 26.58 1.63
CA GLU A 495 53.45 26.73 0.73
C GLU A 495 52.58 25.46 0.79
N LEU A 496 51.29 25.63 1.06
CA LEU A 496 50.34 24.55 1.24
C LEU A 496 49.65 24.27 -0.09
N SER A 497 49.52 22.99 -0.43
CA SER A 497 48.67 22.50 -1.51
C SER A 497 47.42 21.88 -0.91
N TYR A 498 46.25 22.15 -1.49
CA TYR A 498 44.98 21.58 -1.04
C TYR A 498 44.24 20.88 -2.17
N MET A 499 43.44 19.88 -1.79
CA MET A 499 42.53 19.18 -2.68
C MET A 499 41.22 18.88 -1.97
N VAL A 500 40.14 18.85 -2.73
CA VAL A 500 38.81 18.57 -2.22
C VAL A 500 38.21 17.44 -3.03
N VAL A 501 37.76 16.40 -2.33
CA VAL A 501 37.16 15.20 -2.91
C VAL A 501 35.73 15.06 -2.41
N SER A 502 34.80 14.77 -3.31
CA SER A 502 33.39 14.54 -2.98
C SER A 502 32.79 13.63 -4.03
N ARG A 503 31.87 12.73 -3.66
CA ARG A 503 31.24 11.75 -4.56
C ARG A 503 32.25 10.90 -5.33
N GLY A 504 33.39 10.62 -4.70
CA GLY A 504 34.51 9.89 -5.30
C GLY A 504 35.24 10.63 -6.44
N GLN A 505 35.07 11.95 -6.56
CA GLN A 505 35.73 12.77 -7.57
C GLN A 505 36.51 13.91 -6.93
N LEU A 506 37.64 14.26 -7.55
CA LEU A 506 38.40 15.44 -7.22
C LEU A 506 37.67 16.68 -7.77
N VAL A 507 37.11 17.51 -6.89
CA VAL A 507 36.23 18.63 -7.23
C VAL A 507 36.92 20.00 -7.16
N ALA A 508 38.04 20.12 -6.41
CA ALA A 508 38.84 21.34 -6.38
C ALA A 508 40.30 21.05 -6.02
N VAL A 509 41.23 21.87 -6.51
CA VAL A 509 42.65 21.88 -6.14
C VAL A 509 43.19 23.31 -6.11
N GLY A 510 44.24 23.55 -5.33
CA GLY A 510 44.95 24.82 -5.37
C GLY A 510 46.11 24.91 -4.40
N LYS A 511 46.74 26.08 -4.36
CA LYS A 511 47.88 26.39 -3.49
C LYS A 511 47.59 27.62 -2.65
N GLN A 512 48.19 27.67 -1.46
CA GLN A 512 48.00 28.76 -0.52
C GLN A 512 49.25 29.00 0.34
N ASN A 513 49.65 30.26 0.44
CA ASN A 513 50.80 30.70 1.25
C ASN A 513 50.44 31.03 2.70
N SER A 514 49.16 31.21 2.98
CA SER A 514 48.65 31.52 4.31
C SER A 514 48.28 30.24 5.05
N THR A 515 48.60 30.20 6.35
CA THR A 515 48.15 29.15 7.27
C THR A 515 46.63 29.22 7.55
N MET A 516 45.99 30.33 7.15
CA MET A 516 44.57 30.56 7.27
C MET A 516 44.00 31.04 5.94
N PHE A 517 42.98 30.35 5.43
CA PHE A 517 42.38 30.63 4.13
C PHE A 517 40.94 30.15 4.06
N SER A 518 40.18 30.68 3.09
CA SER A 518 38.78 30.33 2.92
C SER A 518 38.53 29.62 1.60
N LEU A 519 37.64 28.63 1.63
CA LEU A 519 37.13 27.95 0.44
C LEU A 519 35.61 28.16 0.37
N THR A 520 35.06 28.18 -0.85
CA THR A 520 33.62 28.30 -1.08
C THR A 520 33.09 26.99 -1.66
N PRO A 521 32.28 26.21 -0.91
CA PRO A 521 31.75 24.93 -1.39
C PRO A 521 30.78 25.13 -2.55
N GLU A 522 30.85 24.22 -3.52
CA GLU A 522 29.91 24.11 -4.63
C GLU A 522 28.96 22.92 -4.43
N ASN A 523 27.91 22.79 -5.25
CA ASN A 523 27.00 21.63 -5.17
C ASN A 523 27.72 20.28 -5.34
N SER A 524 28.83 20.25 -6.08
CA SER A 524 29.67 19.05 -6.25
C SER A 524 30.30 18.57 -4.93
N TRP A 525 30.37 19.41 -3.89
CA TRP A 525 30.94 19.10 -2.57
C TRP A 525 29.92 18.42 -1.62
N THR A 526 28.65 18.30 -2.05
CA THR A 526 27.56 17.76 -1.23
C THR A 526 27.43 16.24 -1.38
N PRO A 527 26.96 15.53 -0.34
CA PRO A 527 26.58 16.02 0.99
C PRO A 527 27.78 16.10 1.94
N LYS A 528 28.94 15.54 1.55
CA LYS A 528 30.16 15.50 2.35
C LYS A 528 31.37 15.72 1.44
N ALA A 529 32.28 16.58 1.87
CA ALA A 529 33.56 16.83 1.20
C ALA A 529 34.73 16.41 2.09
N CYS A 530 35.77 15.86 1.46
CA CYS A 530 37.01 15.42 2.07
C CYS A 530 38.12 16.37 1.60
N VAL A 531 38.60 17.24 2.50
CA VAL A 531 39.62 18.25 2.20
C VAL A 531 40.96 17.74 2.69
N ILE A 532 41.93 17.57 1.79
CA ILE A 532 43.32 17.25 2.15
C ILE A 532 44.16 18.51 1.97
N VAL A 533 45.03 18.78 2.94
CA VAL A 533 46.07 19.81 2.83
C VAL A 533 47.42 19.15 3.06
N TYR A 534 48.41 19.51 2.26
CA TYR A 534 49.76 18.99 2.39
C TYR A 534 50.82 19.98 1.92
N TYR A 535 52.06 19.73 2.29
CA TYR A 535 53.24 20.32 1.68
C TYR A 535 54.38 19.31 1.66
N ILE A 536 55.46 19.62 0.94
CA ILE A 536 56.61 18.72 0.77
C ILE A 536 57.84 19.34 1.40
N GLU A 537 58.55 18.57 2.24
CA GLU A 537 59.81 18.98 2.85
C GLU A 537 61.00 18.89 1.88
N ASP A 538 62.15 19.47 2.25
CA ASP A 538 63.33 19.53 1.36
C ASP A 538 63.95 18.13 1.12
N ASP A 539 63.73 17.20 2.04
CA ASP A 539 64.09 15.77 1.90
C ASP A 539 63.04 14.97 1.12
N GLY A 540 61.95 15.63 0.69
CA GLY A 540 60.85 15.05 -0.05
C GLY A 540 59.76 14.41 0.81
N GLU A 541 59.79 14.48 2.14
CA GLU A 541 58.67 13.97 2.96
C GLU A 541 57.37 14.75 2.69
N ILE A 542 56.27 14.04 2.46
CA ILE A 542 54.94 14.64 2.33
C ILE A 542 54.29 14.76 3.71
N ILE A 543 54.10 16.00 4.16
CA ILE A 543 53.40 16.31 5.40
C ILE A 543 51.95 16.65 5.06
N SER A 544 51.00 15.88 5.57
CA SER A 544 49.59 15.97 5.16
C SER A 544 48.61 15.85 6.32
N ASP A 545 47.42 16.41 6.13
CA ASP A 545 46.25 16.17 6.98
C ASP A 545 44.94 16.23 6.17
N VAL A 546 43.88 15.65 6.74
CA VAL A 546 42.55 15.57 6.13
C VAL A 546 41.46 16.06 7.08
N LEU A 547 40.45 16.72 6.52
CA LEU A 547 39.24 17.13 7.21
C LEU A 547 38.02 16.73 6.38
N LYS A 548 37.10 15.95 6.97
CA LYS A 548 35.81 15.60 6.37
C LYS A 548 34.76 16.57 6.89
N ILE A 549 34.04 17.23 5.98
CA ILE A 549 33.04 18.24 6.32
C ILE A 549 31.68 17.87 5.71
N PRO A 550 30.59 17.87 6.49
CA PRO A 550 29.24 17.85 5.94
C PRO A 550 28.96 19.20 5.28
N VAL A 551 28.37 19.18 4.08
CA VAL A 551 28.04 20.37 3.31
C VAL A 551 26.54 20.37 3.03
N GLN A 552 25.84 21.39 3.54
CA GLN A 552 24.40 21.51 3.35
C GLN A 552 24.07 21.76 1.86
N LEU A 553 23.30 20.85 1.27
CA LEU A 553 22.82 20.93 -0.11
C LEU A 553 21.83 22.09 -0.29
N VAL A 554 21.97 22.81 -1.40
CA VAL A 554 21.03 23.84 -1.84
C VAL A 554 20.62 23.54 -3.29
N PHE A 555 19.34 23.27 -3.52
CA PHE A 555 18.82 23.10 -4.87
C PHE A 555 18.92 24.42 -5.65
N LYS A 556 19.47 24.35 -6.88
CA LYS A 556 19.49 25.49 -7.79
C LYS A 556 18.09 25.79 -8.31
N ASN A 557 17.35 24.74 -8.66
CA ASN A 557 15.93 24.84 -9.00
C ASN A 557 15.11 24.94 -7.71
N LYS A 558 14.22 25.92 -7.62
CA LYS A 558 13.42 26.17 -6.42
C LYS A 558 11.95 26.10 -6.81
N ILE A 559 11.17 25.48 -5.94
CA ILE A 559 9.71 25.45 -6.02
C ILE A 559 9.14 26.02 -4.72
N LYS A 560 8.11 26.83 -4.85
CA LYS A 560 7.33 27.34 -3.72
C LYS A 560 5.85 27.15 -4.01
N LEU A 561 5.16 26.54 -3.05
CA LEU A 561 3.72 26.36 -3.06
C LEU A 561 3.10 27.38 -2.11
N TYR A 562 2.00 27.99 -2.52
CA TYR A 562 1.26 28.93 -1.70
C TYR A 562 -0.22 28.69 -1.88
N TRP A 563 -0.90 28.40 -0.78
CA TRP A 563 -2.35 28.51 -0.75
C TRP A 563 -2.73 29.99 -0.70
N SER A 564 -3.75 30.37 -1.46
CA SER A 564 -4.37 31.70 -1.38
C SER A 564 -4.94 32.02 0.01
N LYS A 565 -5.23 30.99 0.81
CA LYS A 565 -5.72 31.09 2.20
C LYS A 565 -5.04 30.05 3.07
N VAL A 566 -4.86 30.35 4.36
CA VAL A 566 -4.36 29.37 5.35
C VAL A 566 -5.51 28.52 5.89
N LYS A 567 -6.71 29.11 5.95
CA LYS A 567 -7.95 28.46 6.37
C LYS A 567 -9.01 28.71 5.31
N ALA A 568 -9.78 27.68 4.98
CA ALA A 568 -10.86 27.75 4.02
C ALA A 568 -12.06 26.94 4.51
N GLU A 569 -13.24 27.27 4.02
CA GLU A 569 -14.44 26.49 4.28
C GLU A 569 -14.56 25.32 3.27
N PRO A 570 -15.26 24.23 3.65
CA PRO A 570 -15.69 23.18 2.71
C PRO A 570 -16.30 23.75 1.42
N SER A 571 -15.95 23.18 0.28
CA SER A 571 -16.42 23.61 -1.05
C SER A 571 -16.10 25.06 -1.44
N GLU A 572 -15.30 25.76 -0.64
CA GLU A 572 -14.76 27.05 -1.01
C GLU A 572 -13.78 26.89 -2.19
N LYS A 573 -13.80 27.85 -3.10
CA LYS A 573 -12.80 27.93 -4.17
C LYS A 573 -11.53 28.56 -3.61
N VAL A 574 -10.46 27.79 -3.59
CA VAL A 574 -9.12 28.27 -3.26
C VAL A 574 -8.23 28.08 -4.46
N SER A 575 -7.17 28.87 -4.53
CA SER A 575 -6.11 28.65 -5.49
C SER A 575 -4.82 28.16 -4.85
N LEU A 576 -4.20 27.18 -5.50
CA LEU A 576 -2.82 26.76 -5.24
C LEU A 576 -1.91 27.47 -6.25
N ARG A 577 -1.08 28.38 -5.76
CA ARG A 577 -0.07 29.09 -6.55
C ARG A 577 1.25 28.35 -6.48
N ILE A 578 1.86 28.16 -7.63
CA ILE A 578 3.16 27.53 -7.80
C ILE A 578 4.09 28.55 -8.42
N SER A 579 5.27 28.68 -7.82
CA SER A 579 6.38 29.46 -8.34
C SER A 579 7.58 28.54 -8.53
N VAL A 580 8.18 28.60 -9.72
CA VAL A 580 9.40 27.87 -10.07
C VAL A 580 10.50 28.82 -10.53
N THR A 581 11.76 28.42 -10.38
CA THR A 581 12.90 29.25 -10.81
C THR A 581 13.01 29.38 -12.33
N GLN A 582 12.69 28.33 -13.08
CA GLN A 582 12.94 28.24 -14.53
C GLN A 582 11.68 27.85 -15.32
N PRO A 583 11.42 28.45 -16.50
CA PRO A 583 10.41 27.95 -17.44
C PRO A 583 10.78 26.56 -17.97
N ASP A 584 9.85 25.94 -18.69
CA ASP A 584 9.94 24.61 -19.30
C ASP A 584 10.29 23.52 -18.27
N SER A 585 9.84 23.73 -17.03
CA SER A 585 9.98 22.77 -15.94
C SER A 585 8.73 21.90 -15.81
N ILE A 586 8.91 20.64 -15.39
CA ILE A 586 7.81 19.79 -14.92
C ILE A 586 7.69 19.95 -13.41
N VAL A 587 6.46 20.07 -12.93
CA VAL A 587 6.12 20.18 -11.52
C VAL A 587 5.24 19.00 -11.14
N GLY A 588 5.62 18.32 -10.06
CA GLY A 588 4.86 17.24 -9.47
C GLY A 588 4.32 17.62 -8.09
N ILE A 589 3.00 17.58 -7.88
CA ILE A 589 2.34 17.98 -6.61
C ILE A 589 1.46 16.85 -6.08
N VAL A 590 1.50 16.68 -4.76
CA VAL A 590 0.57 15.83 -4.01
C VAL A 590 -0.05 16.63 -2.87
N ALA A 591 -1.36 16.47 -2.64
CA ALA A 591 -2.06 16.97 -1.46
C ALA A 591 -2.95 15.87 -0.87
N VAL A 592 -2.69 15.48 0.37
CA VAL A 592 -3.37 14.39 1.08
C VAL A 592 -4.03 14.89 2.37
N ASP A 593 -5.06 14.19 2.80
CA ASP A 593 -5.67 14.42 4.12
C ASP A 593 -4.62 14.14 5.20
N LYS A 594 -4.48 15.05 6.18
CA LYS A 594 -3.54 14.91 7.30
C LYS A 594 -3.69 13.56 8.02
N SER A 595 -4.90 13.00 8.07
CA SER A 595 -5.15 11.67 8.65
C SER A 595 -4.42 10.53 7.96
N VAL A 596 -4.06 10.67 6.68
CA VAL A 596 -3.23 9.70 5.93
C VAL A 596 -1.80 9.70 6.48
N ASN A 597 -1.23 10.89 6.76
CA ASN A 597 0.12 11.02 7.30
C ASN A 597 0.25 10.50 8.74
N LEU A 598 -0.83 10.52 9.53
CA LEU A 598 -0.87 10.00 10.89
C LEU A 598 -0.72 8.47 10.97
N MET A 599 -0.74 7.78 9.83
CA MET A 599 -0.51 6.33 9.76
C MET A 599 0.99 5.97 9.67
N ASN A 600 1.91 6.93 9.87
CA ASN A 600 3.38 6.76 9.89
C ASN A 600 3.99 6.10 8.62
N ALA A 601 3.31 6.14 7.49
CA ALA A 601 3.78 5.63 6.22
C ALA A 601 3.68 6.74 5.17
N SER A 602 4.80 7.40 4.85
CA SER A 602 4.90 8.38 3.77
C SER A 602 5.88 7.90 2.73
N ASN A 603 5.46 7.96 1.46
CA ASN A 603 6.28 7.65 0.29
C ASN A 603 6.61 8.92 -0.52
N ASP A 604 6.64 10.08 0.16
CA ASP A 604 6.98 11.37 -0.45
C ASP A 604 8.51 11.51 -0.69
N ILE A 605 8.89 12.34 -1.66
CA ILE A 605 10.30 12.63 -1.97
C ILE A 605 10.79 13.75 -1.05
N THR A 606 11.43 13.38 0.05
CA THR A 606 11.95 14.33 1.04
C THR A 606 13.42 14.70 0.79
N MET A 607 13.87 15.81 1.40
CA MET A 607 15.28 16.21 1.39
C MET A 607 16.19 15.11 1.97
N GLU A 608 15.68 14.38 2.96
CA GLU A 608 16.39 13.30 3.63
C GLU A 608 16.63 12.13 2.70
N ASN A 609 15.60 11.74 1.93
CA ASN A 609 15.71 10.71 0.89
C ASN A 609 16.75 11.11 -0.17
N VAL A 610 16.78 12.39 -0.56
CA VAL A 610 17.76 12.92 -1.54
C VAL A 610 19.19 12.91 -1.00
N VAL A 611 19.39 13.36 0.25
CA VAL A 611 20.72 13.36 0.89
C VAL A 611 21.23 11.94 1.06
N HIS A 612 20.38 11.02 1.52
CA HIS A 612 20.73 9.61 1.65
C HIS A 612 21.13 9.00 0.30
N GLU A 613 20.35 9.25 -0.75
CA GLU A 613 20.66 8.79 -2.11
C GLU A 613 21.97 9.36 -2.65
N LEU A 614 22.31 10.62 -2.31
CA LEU A 614 23.61 11.21 -2.65
C LEU A 614 24.78 10.60 -1.86
N GLU A 615 24.57 10.21 -0.59
CA GLU A 615 25.61 9.57 0.22
C GLU A 615 26.07 8.24 -0.39
N LEU A 616 25.20 7.53 -1.10
CA LEU A 616 25.54 6.31 -1.84
C LEU A 616 26.56 6.53 -2.97
N TYR A 617 26.84 7.77 -3.37
CA TYR A 617 27.93 8.09 -4.30
C TYR A 617 29.29 8.29 -3.60
N ASN A 618 29.34 8.42 -2.28
CA ASN A 618 30.59 8.53 -1.55
C ASN A 618 31.20 7.14 -1.35
N THR A 619 32.38 6.92 -1.93
CA THR A 619 33.20 5.73 -1.68
C THR A 619 34.37 6.14 -0.79
N GLY A 620 34.35 5.69 0.47
CA GLY A 620 35.51 5.75 1.36
C GLY A 620 35.83 4.34 1.82
N TYR A 621 37.12 3.98 1.84
CA TYR A 621 37.55 2.80 2.58
C TYR A 621 37.41 3.13 4.07
N TYR A 622 36.57 2.40 4.80
CA TYR A 622 36.46 2.56 6.24
C TYR A 622 37.71 1.96 6.91
N LEU A 623 38.87 2.60 6.75
CA LEU A 623 40.12 2.16 7.40
C LEU A 623 40.17 2.59 8.86
N GLY A 624 39.37 3.59 9.28
CA GLY A 624 39.23 4.05 10.68
C GLY A 624 40.50 4.59 11.35
N MET A 625 41.69 4.42 10.73
CA MET A 625 43.00 4.69 11.29
C MET A 625 43.96 5.18 10.18
N PHE A 626 44.04 6.49 9.95
CA PHE A 626 45.03 7.08 9.02
C PHE A 626 46.36 7.31 9.75
N MET A 627 47.16 6.25 9.86
CA MET A 627 48.41 6.31 10.63
C MET A 627 49.58 6.99 9.88
N ASN A 628 49.44 7.36 8.60
CA ASN A 628 50.52 7.90 7.78
C ASN A 628 49.99 8.73 6.60
N SER A 629 50.89 9.43 5.91
CA SER A 629 50.54 10.29 4.77
C SER A 629 49.87 9.54 3.61
N PHE A 630 50.21 8.27 3.34
CA PHE A 630 49.52 7.50 2.29
C PHE A 630 48.04 7.25 2.64
N ALA A 631 47.75 6.89 3.89
CA ALA A 631 46.40 6.61 4.36
C ALA A 631 45.50 7.86 4.29
N VAL A 632 46.05 9.07 4.47
CA VAL A 632 45.32 10.34 4.30
C VAL A 632 44.68 10.45 2.92
N PHE A 633 45.40 10.08 1.85
CA PHE A 633 44.86 10.11 0.49
C PHE A 633 43.86 8.98 0.23
N GLN A 634 44.15 7.77 0.72
CA GLN A 634 43.26 6.61 0.57
C GLN A 634 41.92 6.79 1.28
N GLU A 635 41.89 7.50 2.40
CA GLU A 635 40.67 7.82 3.16
C GLU A 635 39.69 8.67 2.36
N CYS A 636 40.19 9.55 1.48
CA CYS A 636 39.38 10.29 0.50
C CYS A 636 39.22 9.54 -0.84
N GLY A 637 39.65 8.27 -0.93
CA GLY A 637 39.52 7.45 -2.15
C GLY A 637 40.47 7.84 -3.29
N LEU A 638 41.61 8.49 -2.99
CA LEU A 638 42.59 8.91 -3.99
C LEU A 638 43.79 7.96 -4.09
N TRP A 639 44.12 7.59 -5.32
CA TRP A 639 45.42 7.08 -5.69
C TRP A 639 46.42 8.23 -5.85
N VAL A 640 47.68 8.00 -5.45
CA VAL A 640 48.76 8.98 -5.51
C VAL A 640 49.99 8.39 -6.16
N LEU A 641 50.56 9.14 -7.10
CA LEU A 641 51.82 8.87 -7.78
C LEU A 641 52.77 10.06 -7.57
N THR A 642 53.94 9.81 -7.02
CA THR A 642 54.93 10.86 -6.74
C THR A 642 56.32 10.26 -6.59
N ASP A 643 57.37 11.04 -6.87
CA ASP A 643 58.75 10.72 -6.51
C ASP A 643 59.16 11.29 -5.12
N ALA A 644 58.25 11.97 -4.44
CA ALA A 644 58.39 12.36 -3.03
C ALA A 644 58.21 11.16 -2.09
N ASN A 645 58.74 11.29 -0.86
CA ASN A 645 58.68 10.26 0.16
C ASN A 645 57.28 10.19 0.80
N LEU A 646 56.43 9.35 0.21
CA LEU A 646 55.11 9.01 0.72
C LEU A 646 55.21 7.80 1.66
N THR A 647 55.15 8.03 2.98
CA THR A 647 55.26 6.98 3.99
C THR A 647 54.10 5.97 3.86
N LYS A 648 54.45 4.71 3.54
CA LYS A 648 53.52 3.58 3.42
C LYS A 648 53.85 2.55 4.50
N ASP A 649 52.84 1.89 5.03
CA ASP A 649 53.02 0.77 5.95
C ASP A 649 52.18 -0.43 5.47
N TYR A 650 52.71 -1.64 5.67
CA TYR A 650 51.97 -2.88 5.41
C TYR A 650 51.02 -3.11 6.60
N ILE A 651 49.73 -2.84 6.41
CA ILE A 651 48.70 -3.13 7.40
C ILE A 651 47.95 -4.36 6.92
N ASP A 652 48.30 -5.51 7.49
CA ASP A 652 47.63 -6.80 7.29
C ASP A 652 46.50 -6.95 8.31
N GLY A 653 45.28 -7.13 7.81
CA GLY A 653 44.08 -7.59 8.52
C GLY A 653 43.54 -6.71 9.65
N VAL A 654 42.23 -6.45 9.65
CA VAL A 654 41.29 -6.72 10.76
C VAL A 654 39.95 -6.00 10.54
N TYR A 655 38.96 -6.82 10.20
CA TYR A 655 37.52 -6.84 10.52
C TYR A 655 36.72 -5.56 10.76
N ASP A 656 35.80 -5.31 9.80
CA ASP A 656 34.34 -5.27 9.94
C ASP A 656 33.77 -5.02 11.35
N ASN A 657 33.12 -3.86 11.55
CA ASN A 657 31.91 -3.77 12.39
C ASN A 657 31.15 -2.45 12.15
N ALA A 658 29.83 -2.62 12.03
CA ALA A 658 28.85 -1.66 11.56
C ALA A 658 28.30 -0.74 12.67
N GLU A 659 27.55 0.27 12.21
CA GLU A 659 26.27 0.78 12.77
C GLU A 659 26.17 2.15 13.49
N TYR A 660 25.24 2.97 12.92
CA TYR A 660 24.31 4.02 13.44
C TYR A 660 24.85 5.30 14.14
N ALA A 661 24.63 6.57 13.75
CA ALA A 661 23.61 7.39 13.03
C ALA A 661 22.54 8.11 13.89
N GLU A 662 22.37 9.43 13.59
CA GLU A 662 21.21 10.36 13.82
C GLU A 662 21.05 11.08 15.19
N ARG A 663 20.47 12.30 15.36
CA ARG A 663 20.02 13.51 14.59
C ARG A 663 19.54 14.53 15.68
N PHE A 664 19.91 15.82 15.62
CA PHE A 664 19.08 17.03 15.37
C PHE A 664 17.71 17.20 16.09
N MET A 665 17.43 18.40 16.65
CA MET A 665 16.32 19.31 16.27
C MET A 665 16.16 20.58 17.16
N GLU A 666 15.55 21.60 16.53
CA GLU A 666 15.32 23.00 16.92
C GLU A 666 13.96 23.25 17.62
N GLU A 667 13.84 24.42 18.27
CA GLU A 667 12.61 25.10 18.77
C GLU A 667 12.87 26.62 18.69
N ASN A 668 11.93 27.57 18.69
CA ASN A 668 10.52 27.75 18.28
C ASN A 668 10.17 29.24 18.62
N GLU A 669 8.94 29.69 18.33
CA GLU A 669 8.28 30.97 18.71
C GLU A 669 8.58 32.21 17.84
N GLY A 670 7.63 33.05 17.43
CA GLY A 670 6.18 33.16 17.64
C GLY A 670 5.75 34.58 17.22
N HIS A 671 4.52 34.79 16.69
CA HIS A 671 3.85 36.11 16.70
C HIS A 671 2.35 36.01 16.36
N ILE A 672 1.59 36.91 16.98
CA ILE A 672 0.12 36.94 17.17
C ILE A 672 -0.60 37.68 16.02
N VAL A 673 -1.79 37.18 15.67
CA VAL A 673 -2.70 37.66 14.61
C VAL A 673 -3.93 38.32 15.23
N ASP A 674 -4.34 39.45 14.65
CA ASP A 674 -5.56 40.19 14.98
C ASP A 674 -6.71 39.90 14.00
N ILE A 675 -7.94 40.00 14.51
CA ILE A 675 -9.24 39.58 13.93
C ILE A 675 -10.11 40.81 13.63
N HIS A 676 -10.76 40.86 12.48
CA HIS A 676 -12.00 41.62 12.13
C HIS A 676 -12.44 41.17 10.72
N ASP A 677 -13.69 41.09 10.27
CA ASP A 677 -15.04 41.05 10.87
C ASP A 677 -15.97 40.44 9.78
N PHE A 678 -17.01 39.72 10.19
CA PHE A 678 -17.84 38.87 9.34
C PHE A 678 -19.02 39.62 8.68
N SER A 679 -19.49 39.14 7.51
CA SER A 679 -20.70 39.62 6.84
C SER A 679 -21.63 38.46 6.49
N LEU A 680 -22.93 38.66 6.77
CA LEU A 680 -24.02 37.67 6.81
C LEU A 680 -24.55 37.22 5.44
N GLY A 681 -24.92 35.94 5.37
CA GLY A 681 -26.28 35.53 4.98
C GLY A 681 -26.49 35.01 3.56
N SER A 682 -25.99 33.81 3.26
CA SER A 682 -26.50 32.97 2.16
C SER A 682 -26.87 31.59 2.70
N SER A 683 -27.86 30.93 2.08
CA SER A 683 -28.31 29.58 2.45
C SER A 683 -27.15 28.58 2.58
N PRO A 684 -27.16 27.68 3.59
CA PRO A 684 -26.05 26.79 3.87
C PRO A 684 -25.73 25.87 2.69
N HIS A 685 -24.44 25.74 2.37
CA HIS A 685 -23.93 24.80 1.39
C HIS A 685 -24.07 23.36 1.91
N VAL A 686 -24.42 22.41 1.03
CA VAL A 686 -24.69 21.02 1.40
C VAL A 686 -23.50 20.13 1.06
N ARG A 687 -22.77 19.68 2.08
CA ARG A 687 -21.54 18.87 1.97
C ARG A 687 -21.81 17.42 1.52
N LYS A 688 -21.02 16.90 0.55
CA LYS A 688 -21.16 15.57 -0.09
C LYS A 688 -19.86 14.87 -0.52
N HIS A 689 -18.70 15.53 -0.61
CA HIS A 689 -17.46 14.98 -1.23
C HIS A 689 -16.27 14.84 -0.24
N PHE A 690 -15.88 13.61 0.10
CA PHE A 690 -14.87 13.31 1.14
C PHE A 690 -13.70 12.39 0.65
N PRO A 691 -12.74 12.88 -0.15
CA PRO A 691 -11.60 12.10 -0.66
C PRO A 691 -10.46 11.91 0.37
N GLU A 692 -9.53 10.95 0.14
CA GLU A 692 -8.29 10.79 0.95
C GLU A 692 -7.08 11.51 0.31
N THR A 693 -7.00 11.50 -1.02
CA THR A 693 -6.03 12.25 -1.83
C THR A 693 -6.80 13.31 -2.60
N TRP A 694 -6.52 14.59 -2.34
CA TRP A 694 -7.20 15.71 -3.00
C TRP A 694 -6.53 16.09 -4.33
N ILE A 695 -5.21 16.23 -4.32
CA ILE A 695 -4.44 16.65 -5.50
C ILE A 695 -3.36 15.62 -5.78
N TRP A 696 -3.32 15.15 -7.03
CA TRP A 696 -2.22 14.38 -7.59
C TRP A 696 -2.02 14.86 -9.03
N LEU A 697 -0.98 15.67 -9.24
CA LEU A 697 -0.80 16.40 -10.49
C LEU A 697 0.66 16.35 -10.94
N ASP A 698 0.86 16.06 -12.21
CA ASP A 698 2.11 16.33 -12.93
C ASP A 698 1.79 17.31 -14.07
N THR A 699 2.42 18.48 -14.02
CA THR A 699 2.13 19.57 -14.96
C THR A 699 3.42 20.10 -15.57
N ASN A 700 3.40 20.33 -16.88
CA ASN A 700 4.47 21.05 -17.57
C ASN A 700 4.15 22.54 -17.52
N MET A 701 5.08 23.33 -16.99
CA MET A 701 4.92 24.79 -16.83
C MET A 701 5.03 25.54 -18.17
N GLY A 702 5.60 24.92 -19.20
CA GLY A 702 5.95 25.58 -20.47
C GLY A 702 6.70 26.88 -20.22
N TYR A 703 6.43 27.94 -20.99
CA TYR A 703 7.09 29.24 -20.82
C TYR A 703 6.77 30.00 -19.51
N ARG A 704 6.00 29.43 -18.57
CA ARG A 704 5.56 30.09 -17.34
C ARG A 704 6.50 29.75 -16.18
N ILE A 705 6.76 30.73 -15.31
CA ILE A 705 7.42 30.54 -14.00
C ILE A 705 6.45 30.64 -12.83
N TYR A 706 5.21 31.02 -13.10
CA TYR A 706 4.11 31.08 -12.15
C TYR A 706 2.87 30.44 -12.77
N GLN A 707 2.19 29.61 -11.99
CA GLN A 707 0.91 29.03 -12.38
C GLN A 707 0.00 28.96 -11.15
N GLU A 708 -1.29 29.19 -11.38
CA GLU A 708 -2.31 29.17 -10.34
C GLU A 708 -3.38 28.17 -10.77
N PHE A 709 -3.67 27.20 -9.90
CA PHE A 709 -4.72 26.22 -10.09
C PHE A 709 -5.86 26.55 -9.17
N GLU A 710 -7.01 26.90 -9.73
CA GLU A 710 -8.25 27.02 -8.97
C GLU A 710 -8.77 25.62 -8.68
N VAL A 711 -8.89 25.31 -7.39
CA VAL A 711 -9.34 24.01 -6.88
C VAL A 711 -10.44 24.23 -5.87
N THR A 712 -11.39 23.31 -5.83
CA THR A 712 -12.48 23.34 -4.84
C THR A 712 -12.06 22.51 -3.64
N VAL A 713 -12.11 23.11 -2.44
CA VAL A 713 -11.78 22.43 -1.19
C VAL A 713 -12.77 21.28 -0.96
N PRO A 714 -12.32 20.05 -0.66
CA PRO A 714 -13.24 18.96 -0.39
C PRO A 714 -14.04 19.18 0.90
N ASP A 715 -15.13 18.43 1.08
CA ASP A 715 -16.07 18.66 2.18
C ASP A 715 -15.63 18.09 3.54
N SER A 716 -14.47 17.43 3.56
CA SER A 716 -13.82 16.92 4.76
C SER A 716 -13.37 18.06 5.67
N ILE A 717 -13.80 18.04 6.92
CA ILE A 717 -13.30 18.93 7.98
C ILE A 717 -11.96 18.36 8.48
N THR A 718 -10.85 18.81 7.89
CA THR A 718 -9.49 18.29 8.12
C THR A 718 -8.44 19.32 7.68
N SER A 719 -7.15 19.03 7.87
CA SER A 719 -6.08 19.76 7.20
C SER A 719 -5.58 18.98 5.98
N TRP A 720 -5.35 19.69 4.88
CA TRP A 720 -4.76 19.16 3.66
C TRP A 720 -3.28 19.52 3.59
N VAL A 721 -2.41 18.52 3.56
CA VAL A 721 -0.95 18.71 3.54
C VAL A 721 -0.47 18.53 2.11
N ALA A 722 0.16 19.57 1.55
CA ALA A 722 0.66 19.55 0.18
C ALA A 722 2.19 19.71 0.10
N THR A 723 2.80 18.92 -0.78
CA THR A 723 4.23 18.96 -1.10
C THR A 723 4.42 18.89 -2.61
N GLY A 724 5.61 19.24 -3.09
CA GLY A 724 5.90 19.11 -4.50
C GLY A 724 7.38 19.20 -4.86
N PHE A 725 7.67 18.76 -6.08
CA PHE A 725 8.98 18.91 -6.70
C PHE A 725 8.87 19.63 -8.04
N VAL A 726 10.01 20.17 -8.49
CA VAL A 726 10.20 20.73 -9.81
C VAL A 726 11.42 20.10 -10.46
N ILE A 727 11.38 19.90 -11.78
CA ILE A 727 12.51 19.42 -12.55
C ILE A 727 12.65 20.22 -13.85
N SER A 728 13.88 20.63 -14.17
CA SER A 728 14.23 21.30 -15.42
C SER A 728 15.52 20.73 -16.00
N GLU A 729 15.73 20.91 -17.30
CA GLU A 729 16.91 20.40 -17.99
C GLU A 729 18.22 21.03 -17.50
N ASP A 730 18.20 22.33 -17.19
CA ASP A 730 19.42 23.08 -16.83
C ASP A 730 19.70 23.09 -15.32
N LEU A 731 18.67 23.30 -14.48
CA LEU A 731 18.82 23.43 -13.03
C LEU A 731 18.54 22.14 -12.27
N GLY A 732 17.94 21.13 -12.91
CA GLY A 732 17.65 19.83 -12.31
C GLY A 732 16.49 19.84 -11.32
N LEU A 733 16.53 18.91 -10.37
CA LEU A 733 15.53 18.75 -9.31
C LEU A 733 15.54 19.92 -8.32
N GLY A 734 14.35 20.28 -7.82
CA GLY A 734 14.13 21.08 -6.63
C GLY A 734 12.92 20.55 -5.84
N LEU A 735 12.96 20.66 -4.51
CA LEU A 735 11.90 20.20 -3.61
C LEU A 735 11.31 21.37 -2.81
N THR A 736 10.06 21.24 -2.37
CA THR A 736 9.51 22.11 -1.32
C THR A 736 10.25 21.88 -0.01
N THR A 737 10.68 22.96 0.66
CA THR A 737 11.42 22.89 1.93
C THR A 737 10.57 22.46 3.12
N THR A 738 9.31 22.85 3.12
CA THR A 738 8.31 22.54 4.15
C THR A 738 6.98 22.26 3.45
N PRO A 739 6.21 21.26 3.88
CA PRO A 739 4.85 21.07 3.41
C PRO A 739 4.00 22.32 3.67
N VAL A 740 3.05 22.61 2.78
CA VAL A 740 2.08 23.68 2.98
C VAL A 740 0.72 23.09 3.34
N GLU A 741 0.18 23.55 4.46
CA GLU A 741 -1.10 23.07 4.96
C GLU A 741 -2.22 24.06 4.64
N LEU A 742 -3.37 23.52 4.22
CA LEU A 742 -4.64 24.24 4.16
C LEU A 742 -5.60 23.62 5.17
N GLN A 743 -6.02 24.39 6.17
CA GLN A 743 -6.99 23.94 7.16
C GLN A 743 -8.41 24.14 6.61
N ALA A 744 -9.10 23.04 6.26
CA ALA A 744 -10.50 23.04 5.89
C ALA A 744 -11.36 22.95 7.16
N PHE A 745 -11.91 24.08 7.59
CA PHE A 745 -12.64 24.17 8.85
C PHE A 745 -13.74 25.21 8.78
N GLN A 746 -14.87 24.89 9.42
CA GLN A 746 -15.93 25.83 9.73
C GLN A 746 -16.26 25.69 11.23
N PRO A 747 -16.54 26.78 11.96
CA PRO A 747 -16.69 26.76 13.41
C PRO A 747 -17.97 26.03 13.88
N PHE A 748 -18.90 25.78 12.96
CA PHE A 748 -20.18 25.17 13.24
C PHE A 748 -20.47 24.13 12.17
N PHE A 749 -20.57 22.85 12.54
CA PHE A 749 -20.82 21.79 11.57
C PHE A 749 -21.51 20.56 12.14
N ILE A 750 -22.11 19.79 11.24
CA ILE A 750 -22.87 18.58 11.50
C ILE A 750 -22.04 17.34 11.13
N PHE A 751 -22.16 16.31 11.95
CA PHE A 751 -21.72 14.96 11.65
C PHE A 751 -22.91 14.00 11.79
N LEU A 752 -23.07 13.10 10.81
CA LEU A 752 -24.17 12.13 10.77
C LEU A 752 -23.62 10.72 11.01
N ASN A 753 -24.16 10.03 12.03
CA ASN A 753 -23.92 8.61 12.27
C ASN A 753 -25.07 7.78 11.65
N LEU A 754 -24.92 7.44 10.37
CA LEU A 754 -25.97 6.79 9.57
C LEU A 754 -25.59 5.33 9.26
N PRO A 755 -26.49 4.34 9.43
CA PRO A 755 -26.26 2.98 8.95
C PRO A 755 -26.22 2.93 7.42
N TYR A 756 -25.48 1.99 6.86
CA TYR A 756 -25.38 1.81 5.40
C TYR A 756 -26.73 1.49 4.72
N SER A 757 -27.55 0.64 5.35
CA SER A 757 -28.87 0.26 4.84
C SER A 757 -29.85 -0.12 5.94
N VAL A 758 -31.15 0.03 5.67
CA VAL A 758 -32.28 -0.41 6.52
C VAL A 758 -33.38 -1.06 5.66
N ILE A 759 -34.33 -1.75 6.28
CA ILE A 759 -35.48 -2.38 5.59
C ILE A 759 -36.73 -1.51 5.79
N ARG A 760 -37.59 -1.41 4.76
CA ARG A 760 -38.86 -0.68 4.85
C ARG A 760 -39.72 -1.22 6.00
N GLY A 761 -40.20 -0.30 6.85
CA GLY A 761 -40.96 -0.62 8.06
C GLY A 761 -40.13 -0.66 9.35
N GLU A 762 -38.79 -0.68 9.24
CA GLU A 762 -37.90 -0.43 10.38
C GLU A 762 -37.83 1.06 10.71
N GLU A 763 -37.34 1.35 11.92
CA GLU A 763 -37.10 2.71 12.38
C GLU A 763 -35.67 2.78 12.91
N PHE A 764 -34.96 3.85 12.61
CA PHE A 764 -33.61 4.04 13.15
C PHE A 764 -33.45 5.41 13.78
N ALA A 765 -32.60 5.51 14.79
CA ALA A 765 -32.22 6.81 15.35
C ALA A 765 -31.06 7.37 14.54
N LEU A 766 -31.31 8.43 13.77
CA LEU A 766 -30.24 9.21 13.17
C LEU A 766 -29.55 10.01 14.27
N GLU A 767 -28.30 9.65 14.59
CA GLU A 767 -27.50 10.40 15.56
C GLU A 767 -26.76 11.53 14.84
N ILE A 768 -27.13 12.75 15.19
CA ILE A 768 -26.64 13.98 14.58
C ILE A 768 -25.79 14.67 15.64
N THR A 769 -24.48 14.70 15.44
CA THR A 769 -23.56 15.40 16.34
C THR A 769 -23.26 16.76 15.74
N ILE A 770 -23.59 17.82 16.49
CA ILE A 770 -23.33 19.21 16.12
C ILE A 770 -22.16 19.69 16.96
N PHE A 771 -21.12 20.19 16.30
CA PHE A 771 -19.99 20.83 16.95
C PHE A 771 -20.14 22.34 16.88
N ASN A 772 -20.13 23.00 18.05
CA ASN A 772 -20.17 24.45 18.17
C ASN A 772 -18.84 24.97 18.73
N TYR A 773 -17.97 25.42 17.84
CA TYR A 773 -16.71 26.09 18.19
C TYR A 773 -16.82 27.63 18.16
N LEU A 774 -18.02 28.18 18.35
CA LEU A 774 -18.23 29.61 18.59
C LEU A 774 -18.04 29.94 20.09
N LYS A 775 -17.80 31.22 20.41
CA LYS A 775 -17.53 31.68 21.80
C LYS A 775 -18.72 31.56 22.76
N ASP A 776 -19.92 31.54 22.21
CA ASP A 776 -21.15 31.50 22.98
C ASP A 776 -21.84 30.15 22.78
N ALA A 777 -22.50 29.68 23.85
CA ALA A 777 -23.41 28.55 23.72
C ALA A 777 -24.53 28.99 22.78
N THR A 778 -24.75 28.21 21.73
CA THR A 778 -25.66 28.61 20.66
C THR A 778 -26.88 27.72 20.70
N GLU A 779 -28.05 28.34 20.70
CA GLU A 779 -29.30 27.61 20.49
C GLU A 779 -29.38 27.25 19.00
N VAL A 780 -29.36 25.95 18.73
CA VAL A 780 -29.32 25.39 17.38
C VAL A 780 -30.65 24.72 17.10
N LYS A 781 -31.32 25.18 16.04
CA LYS A 781 -32.43 24.49 15.43
C LYS A 781 -31.91 23.51 14.38
N VAL A 782 -31.95 22.22 14.68
CA VAL A 782 -31.66 21.14 13.72
C VAL A 782 -32.94 20.77 13.00
N ILE A 783 -32.93 20.84 11.68
CA ILE A 783 -34.04 20.57 10.78
C ILE A 783 -33.65 19.40 9.87
N ILE A 784 -34.48 18.39 9.82
CA ILE A 784 -34.40 17.37 8.78
C ILE A 784 -35.34 17.78 7.65
N GLU A 785 -34.84 17.82 6.42
CA GLU A 785 -35.65 18.15 5.26
C GLU A 785 -36.80 17.15 5.13
N LYS A 786 -38.04 17.64 5.08
CA LYS A 786 -39.20 16.78 4.92
C LYS A 786 -39.14 16.10 3.56
N SER A 787 -39.36 14.79 3.57
CA SER A 787 -39.55 14.03 2.35
C SER A 787 -40.83 13.21 2.48
N ASP A 788 -41.52 13.01 1.37
CA ASP A 788 -42.55 11.98 1.24
C ASP A 788 -41.98 10.56 1.36
N LYS A 789 -40.63 10.42 1.31
CA LYS A 789 -39.90 9.16 1.38
C LYS A 789 -39.67 8.61 2.79
N PHE A 790 -39.87 9.40 3.84
CA PHE A 790 -39.72 8.97 5.22
C PHE A 790 -40.54 9.82 6.20
N ASP A 791 -40.98 9.20 7.29
CA ASP A 791 -41.63 9.86 8.42
C ASP A 791 -40.62 10.13 9.54
N ILE A 792 -40.73 11.28 10.19
CA ILE A 792 -39.97 11.63 11.40
C ILE A 792 -40.90 11.40 12.61
N LEU A 793 -40.54 10.51 13.53
CA LEU A 793 -41.45 9.99 14.57
C LEU A 793 -41.47 10.84 15.86
N MET A 794 -41.42 12.16 15.73
CA MET A 794 -41.43 13.11 16.85
C MET A 794 -42.74 13.92 16.90
N THR A 795 -43.25 14.20 18.10
CA THR A 795 -44.29 15.21 18.35
C THR A 795 -43.73 16.30 19.25
N SER A 796 -44.26 17.53 19.11
CA SER A 796 -44.01 18.56 20.11
C SER A 796 -45.35 18.91 20.77
N ASN A 797 -45.31 19.16 22.07
CA ASN A 797 -46.44 19.70 22.83
C ASN A 797 -46.56 21.23 22.69
N GLU A 798 -45.71 21.87 21.87
CA GLU A 798 -45.77 23.31 21.62
C GLU A 798 -46.59 23.63 20.38
N ILE A 799 -47.55 24.55 20.52
CA ILE A 799 -48.53 24.96 19.51
C ILE A 799 -47.88 25.39 18.17
N ASN A 800 -46.58 25.70 18.15
CA ASN A 800 -45.83 26.16 16.98
C ASN A 800 -44.60 25.29 16.58
N ALA A 801 -44.26 24.22 17.29
CA ALA A 801 -43.09 23.38 16.95
C ALA A 801 -43.50 22.08 16.23
N THR A 802 -42.92 21.87 15.07
CA THR A 802 -43.22 20.74 14.19
C THR A 802 -42.17 19.64 14.36
N GLY A 803 -42.54 18.36 14.46
CA GLY A 803 -41.63 17.23 14.76
C GLY A 803 -40.42 16.98 13.84
N HIS A 804 -40.21 17.77 12.78
CA HIS A 804 -39.03 17.71 11.91
C HIS A 804 -37.91 18.66 12.33
N GLN A 805 -38.10 19.42 13.40
CA GLN A 805 -37.09 20.30 13.96
C GLN A 805 -36.91 20.01 15.45
N GLN A 806 -35.68 20.04 15.94
CA GLN A 806 -35.36 20.04 17.36
C GLN A 806 -34.46 21.23 17.65
N THR A 807 -34.66 21.83 18.82
CA THR A 807 -33.84 22.93 19.30
C THR A 807 -33.03 22.40 20.46
N LEU A 808 -31.70 22.47 20.37
CA LEU A 808 -30.81 22.13 21.45
C LEU A 808 -29.82 23.27 21.68
N LEU A 809 -29.46 23.48 22.94
CA LEU A 809 -28.37 24.37 23.29
C LEU A 809 -27.06 23.60 23.12
N VAL A 810 -26.27 23.94 22.11
CA VAL A 810 -24.94 23.36 21.92
C VAL A 810 -23.93 24.23 22.68
N PRO A 811 -23.26 23.70 23.72
CA PRO A 811 -22.31 24.47 24.50
C PRO A 811 -21.20 25.07 23.63
N SER A 812 -20.64 26.20 24.06
CA SER A 812 -19.47 26.78 23.40
C SER A 812 -18.26 25.83 23.49
N GLU A 813 -17.52 25.72 22.39
CA GLU A 813 -16.33 24.88 22.28
C GLU A 813 -16.59 23.40 22.65
N ASP A 814 -17.78 22.90 22.31
CA ASP A 814 -18.19 21.52 22.55
C ASP A 814 -19.10 20.95 21.45
N GLY A 815 -19.35 19.65 21.53
CA GLY A 815 -20.32 18.96 20.70
C GLY A 815 -21.57 18.56 21.50
N ALA A 816 -22.71 18.51 20.82
CA ALA A 816 -23.92 17.90 21.36
C ALA A 816 -24.56 17.01 20.30
N THR A 817 -25.08 15.86 20.73
CA THR A 817 -25.74 14.91 19.84
C THR A 817 -27.24 14.97 20.07
N VAL A 818 -28.00 15.03 18.97
CA VAL A 818 -29.45 14.92 18.97
C VAL A 818 -29.86 13.69 18.16
N LEU A 819 -30.93 13.04 18.58
CA LEU A 819 -31.46 11.84 17.96
C LEU A 819 -32.75 12.16 17.21
N PHE A 820 -32.85 11.73 15.96
CA PHE A 820 -34.09 11.76 15.19
C PHE A 820 -34.51 10.34 14.82
N PRO A 821 -35.58 9.81 15.41
CA PRO A 821 -36.16 8.55 14.97
C PRO A 821 -36.83 8.74 13.60
N ILE A 822 -36.33 8.02 12.60
CA ILE A 822 -36.79 8.09 11.20
C ILE A 822 -37.37 6.73 10.79
N ARG A 823 -38.53 6.75 10.14
CA ARG A 823 -39.14 5.59 9.50
C ARG A 823 -39.20 5.80 7.98
N PRO A 824 -38.37 5.11 7.19
CA PRO A 824 -38.48 5.17 5.74
C PRO A 824 -39.77 4.53 5.22
N THR A 825 -40.43 5.19 4.26
CA THR A 825 -41.69 4.75 3.66
C THR A 825 -41.51 4.24 2.23
N HIS A 826 -40.43 4.67 1.56
CA HIS A 826 -40.12 4.32 0.16
C HIS A 826 -38.87 3.44 0.06
N LEU A 827 -38.69 2.77 -1.09
CA LEU A 827 -37.56 1.89 -1.38
C LEU A 827 -36.48 2.62 -2.18
N GLY A 828 -35.25 2.12 -2.11
CA GLY A 828 -34.09 2.64 -2.85
C GLY A 828 -33.22 3.61 -2.05
N GLU A 829 -32.35 4.34 -2.75
CA GLU A 829 -31.51 5.36 -2.12
C GLU A 829 -32.34 6.60 -1.78
N ILE A 830 -32.37 6.93 -0.49
CA ILE A 830 -33.09 8.08 0.04
C ILE A 830 -32.04 9.09 0.52
N PRO A 831 -32.03 10.31 -0.03
CA PRO A 831 -31.20 11.38 0.50
C PRO A 831 -31.79 11.85 1.84
N ILE A 832 -30.96 11.86 2.87
CA ILE A 832 -31.27 12.50 4.13
C ILE A 832 -30.44 13.77 4.21
N THR A 833 -31.12 14.91 4.08
CA THR A 833 -30.51 16.24 4.24
C THR A 833 -30.84 16.73 5.65
N VAL A 834 -29.78 16.99 6.42
CA VAL A 834 -29.88 17.63 7.74
C VAL A 834 -29.32 19.03 7.64
N THR A 835 -30.06 20.01 8.16
CA THR A 835 -29.63 21.40 8.26
C THR A 835 -29.65 21.81 9.72
N ALA A 836 -28.55 22.37 10.21
CA ALA A 836 -28.49 22.98 11.54
C ALA A 836 -28.45 24.49 11.36
N LEU A 837 -29.38 25.20 11.99
CA LEU A 837 -29.55 26.65 11.89
C LEU A 837 -29.44 27.27 13.28
N SER A 838 -28.68 28.34 13.38
CA SER A 838 -28.66 29.22 14.55
C SER A 838 -28.70 30.67 14.09
N PRO A 839 -28.95 31.64 14.99
CA PRO A 839 -28.91 33.06 14.63
C PRO A 839 -27.56 33.50 14.04
N THR A 840 -26.48 32.80 14.37
CA THR A 840 -25.09 33.17 14.06
C THR A 840 -24.41 32.27 13.02
N ALA A 841 -24.85 31.02 12.86
CA ALA A 841 -24.20 30.03 11.99
C ALA A 841 -25.17 28.94 11.48
N SER A 842 -24.83 28.30 10.37
CA SER A 842 -25.57 27.17 9.82
C SER A 842 -24.69 26.20 9.04
N ASP A 843 -25.04 24.93 9.02
CA ASP A 843 -24.40 23.89 8.19
C ASP A 843 -25.47 22.94 7.62
N ALA A 844 -25.15 22.26 6.52
CA ALA A 844 -26.00 21.22 5.95
C ALA A 844 -25.19 20.06 5.37
N VAL A 845 -25.68 18.84 5.59
CA VAL A 845 -25.06 17.60 5.10
C VAL A 845 -26.12 16.72 4.46
N THR A 846 -25.80 16.15 3.30
CA THR A 846 -26.60 15.07 2.71
C THR A 846 -25.80 13.79 2.72
N GLN A 847 -26.39 12.73 3.26
CA GLN A 847 -25.92 11.36 3.08
C GLN A 847 -27.05 10.52 2.52
N MET A 848 -26.70 9.47 1.76
CA MET A 848 -27.68 8.54 1.20
C MET A 848 -27.85 7.36 2.16
N ILE A 849 -29.09 6.99 2.46
CA ILE A 849 -29.42 5.71 3.09
C ILE A 849 -30.05 4.79 2.05
N LEU A 850 -29.64 3.52 2.02
CA LEU A 850 -30.26 2.51 1.16
C LEU A 850 -31.41 1.80 1.89
N VAL A 851 -32.63 1.93 1.37
CA VAL A 851 -33.81 1.23 1.92
C VAL A 851 -34.17 0.02 1.06
N LYS A 852 -34.10 -1.16 1.67
CA LYS A 852 -34.40 -2.45 1.04
C LYS A 852 -35.85 -2.85 1.30
N ALA A 853 -36.43 -3.63 0.40
CA ALA A 853 -37.77 -4.20 0.61
C ALA A 853 -37.72 -5.36 1.60
N GLU A 854 -38.79 -5.53 2.38
CA GLU A 854 -38.92 -6.66 3.30
C GLU A 854 -39.08 -7.99 2.56
N GLY A 855 -38.84 -9.11 3.25
CA GLY A 855 -38.96 -10.45 2.68
C GLY A 855 -37.75 -10.86 1.82
N ILE A 856 -37.91 -11.96 1.07
CA ILE A 856 -36.81 -12.59 0.31
C ILE A 856 -36.91 -12.15 -1.16
N GLU A 857 -35.85 -11.57 -1.71
CA GLU A 857 -35.80 -11.21 -3.14
C GLU A 857 -35.82 -12.47 -4.03
N LYS A 858 -36.61 -12.41 -5.10
CA LYS A 858 -36.74 -13.42 -6.15
C LYS A 858 -36.63 -12.73 -7.52
N SER A 859 -36.07 -13.46 -8.48
CA SER A 859 -35.93 -12.99 -9.85
C SER A 859 -36.39 -14.04 -10.86
N TYR A 860 -36.99 -13.57 -11.94
CA TYR A 860 -37.41 -14.35 -13.08
C TYR A 860 -36.91 -13.69 -14.37
N SER A 861 -36.48 -14.51 -15.32
CA SER A 861 -35.99 -14.04 -16.61
C SER A 861 -36.46 -14.98 -17.71
N GLN A 862 -36.94 -14.43 -18.82
CA GLN A 862 -37.30 -15.22 -19.99
C GLN A 862 -36.86 -14.51 -21.27
N SER A 863 -36.11 -15.22 -22.11
CA SER A 863 -35.53 -14.68 -23.33
C SER A 863 -36.13 -15.32 -24.59
N ILE A 864 -36.36 -14.50 -25.60
CA ILE A 864 -36.72 -14.93 -26.94
C ILE A 864 -35.68 -14.44 -27.95
N LEU A 865 -35.34 -15.31 -28.89
CA LEU A 865 -34.55 -14.96 -30.05
C LEU A 865 -35.51 -14.68 -31.22
N LEU A 866 -35.41 -13.47 -31.77
CA LEU A 866 -36.16 -13.00 -32.93
C LEU A 866 -35.23 -13.08 -34.13
N ASP A 867 -35.38 -14.11 -34.95
CA ASP A 867 -34.54 -14.35 -36.14
C ASP A 867 -35.38 -14.08 -37.40
N LEU A 868 -35.11 -12.95 -38.07
CA LEU A 868 -35.74 -12.52 -39.33
C LEU A 868 -34.74 -12.60 -40.50
N THR A 869 -33.73 -13.47 -40.40
CA THR A 869 -32.76 -13.66 -41.49
C THR A 869 -33.31 -14.51 -42.63
N ASP A 870 -34.34 -15.33 -42.39
CA ASP A 870 -35.08 -16.03 -43.44
C ASP A 870 -36.17 -15.11 -44.03
N ASN A 871 -36.02 -14.75 -45.31
CA ASN A 871 -36.97 -13.89 -46.05
C ASN A 871 -38.43 -14.39 -46.03
N ARG A 872 -38.68 -15.65 -45.65
CA ARG A 872 -40.05 -16.20 -45.52
C ARG A 872 -40.80 -15.68 -44.30
N LEU A 873 -40.11 -15.19 -43.27
CA LEU A 873 -40.69 -14.72 -42.01
C LEU A 873 -40.70 -13.18 -41.99
N GLN A 874 -41.73 -12.55 -42.55
CA GLN A 874 -41.83 -11.08 -42.57
C GLN A 874 -42.15 -10.45 -41.20
N SER A 875 -42.82 -11.21 -40.32
CA SER A 875 -43.15 -10.77 -38.97
C SER A 875 -43.26 -11.99 -38.04
N THR A 876 -42.86 -11.81 -36.79
CA THR A 876 -43.07 -12.81 -35.73
C THR A 876 -43.76 -12.15 -34.55
N LEU A 877 -44.78 -12.82 -33.99
CA LEU A 877 -45.46 -12.41 -32.76
C LEU A 877 -45.21 -13.47 -31.69
N LYS A 878 -44.70 -13.05 -30.53
CA LYS A 878 -44.48 -13.90 -29.35
C LYS A 878 -45.04 -13.21 -28.12
N THR A 879 -45.58 -14.00 -27.20
CA THR A 879 -46.11 -13.49 -25.93
C THR A 879 -45.28 -14.04 -24.80
N LEU A 880 -44.84 -13.16 -23.89
CA LEU A 880 -44.25 -13.55 -22.60
C LEU A 880 -45.20 -13.13 -21.50
N SER A 881 -45.40 -14.01 -20.52
CA SER A 881 -46.33 -13.75 -19.42
C SER A 881 -45.73 -14.17 -18.08
N PHE A 882 -45.90 -13.33 -17.07
CA PHE A 882 -45.49 -13.60 -15.71
C PHE A 882 -46.62 -13.23 -14.74
N SER A 883 -46.80 -14.04 -13.70
CA SER A 883 -47.78 -13.79 -12.64
C SER A 883 -47.07 -13.74 -11.29
N PHE A 884 -47.16 -12.61 -10.60
CA PHE A 884 -46.64 -12.44 -9.25
C PHE A 884 -47.35 -13.40 -8.28
N PRO A 885 -46.60 -14.08 -7.38
CA PRO A 885 -47.18 -14.86 -6.29
C PRO A 885 -48.07 -14.02 -5.36
N PRO A 886 -49.09 -14.61 -4.69
CA PRO A 886 -50.00 -13.87 -3.81
C PRO A 886 -49.33 -13.27 -2.55
N ASN A 887 -48.17 -13.79 -2.15
CA ASN A 887 -47.37 -13.29 -1.02
C ASN A 887 -46.26 -12.31 -1.42
N THR A 888 -46.37 -11.71 -2.61
CA THR A 888 -45.46 -10.68 -3.10
C THR A 888 -45.55 -9.41 -2.26
N VAL A 889 -44.41 -8.79 -1.98
CA VAL A 889 -44.29 -7.56 -1.22
C VAL A 889 -44.56 -6.36 -2.14
N THR A 890 -45.59 -5.59 -1.82
CA THR A 890 -46.01 -4.44 -2.64
C THR A 890 -44.91 -3.39 -2.76
N GLY A 891 -44.63 -2.93 -3.99
CA GLY A 891 -43.59 -1.97 -4.34
C GLY A 891 -42.21 -2.58 -4.58
N SER A 892 -42.01 -3.87 -4.30
CA SER A 892 -40.75 -4.57 -4.61
C SER A 892 -40.68 -5.01 -6.07
N GLU A 893 -41.83 -5.03 -6.76
CA GLU A 893 -41.98 -5.50 -8.13
C GLU A 893 -41.29 -4.55 -9.11
N ARG A 894 -40.38 -5.11 -9.92
CA ARG A 894 -39.71 -4.41 -11.01
C ARG A 894 -39.82 -5.27 -12.26
N VAL A 895 -40.41 -4.72 -13.32
CA VAL A 895 -40.55 -5.39 -14.62
C VAL A 895 -39.83 -4.55 -15.66
N GLN A 896 -38.85 -5.15 -16.31
CA GLN A 896 -38.12 -4.50 -17.40
C GLN A 896 -38.05 -5.44 -18.61
N ILE A 897 -38.11 -4.84 -19.79
CA ILE A 897 -37.88 -5.53 -21.05
C ILE A 897 -36.64 -4.96 -21.72
N THR A 898 -35.77 -5.85 -22.19
CA THR A 898 -34.54 -5.48 -22.87
C THR A 898 -34.55 -6.00 -24.29
N ALA A 899 -33.90 -5.28 -25.21
CA ALA A 899 -33.72 -5.67 -26.60
C ALA A 899 -32.30 -5.34 -27.08
N ILE A 900 -31.68 -6.27 -27.82
CA ILE A 900 -30.31 -6.12 -28.34
C ILE A 900 -30.09 -6.93 -29.61
N GLY A 901 -29.26 -6.41 -30.53
CA GLY A 901 -29.02 -6.97 -31.86
C GLY A 901 -27.82 -7.89 -31.97
N ASP A 902 -27.24 -8.33 -30.86
CA ASP A 902 -26.03 -9.15 -30.83
C ASP A 902 -26.16 -10.29 -29.82
N VAL A 903 -25.70 -11.49 -30.20
CA VAL A 903 -25.77 -12.69 -29.37
C VAL A 903 -24.98 -12.50 -28.07
N LEU A 904 -23.84 -11.82 -28.09
CA LEU A 904 -23.05 -11.52 -26.89
C LEU A 904 -23.45 -10.22 -26.20
N GLY A 905 -24.33 -9.43 -26.82
CA GLY A 905 -24.76 -8.13 -26.34
C GLY A 905 -25.13 -8.07 -24.84
N PRO A 906 -26.03 -8.94 -24.32
CA PRO A 906 -26.36 -8.96 -22.89
C PRO A 906 -25.14 -9.15 -21.98
N SER A 907 -24.20 -10.01 -22.39
CA SER A 907 -22.98 -10.34 -21.63
C SER A 907 -21.96 -9.21 -21.69
N ILE A 908 -21.89 -8.47 -22.80
CA ILE A 908 -21.05 -7.26 -22.94
C ILE A 908 -21.54 -6.17 -21.97
N ASN A 909 -22.86 -6.00 -21.84
CA ASN A 909 -23.43 -5.03 -20.90
C ASN A 909 -23.25 -5.48 -19.43
N GLY A 910 -23.39 -6.78 -19.16
CA GLY A 910 -23.25 -7.40 -17.84
C GLY A 910 -21.83 -7.79 -17.43
N LEU A 911 -20.80 -7.33 -18.15
CA LEU A 911 -19.41 -7.81 -18.06
C LEU A 911 -18.80 -7.81 -16.64
N ALA A 912 -19.27 -6.93 -15.75
CA ALA A 912 -18.77 -6.80 -14.38
C ALA A 912 -19.44 -7.76 -13.37
N SER A 913 -20.57 -8.37 -13.72
CA SER A 913 -21.42 -9.12 -12.79
C SER A 913 -22.33 -10.10 -13.56
N LEU A 914 -21.75 -11.12 -14.20
CA LEU A 914 -22.50 -12.06 -15.05
C LEU A 914 -23.35 -13.06 -14.25
N ILE A 915 -23.03 -13.28 -12.96
CA ILE A 915 -23.83 -14.11 -12.03
C ILE A 915 -24.16 -13.31 -10.75
N ARG A 916 -25.15 -13.78 -9.97
CA ARG A 916 -25.60 -13.09 -8.74
C ARG A 916 -24.84 -13.51 -7.47
N MET A 917 -24.25 -14.70 -7.47
CA MET A 917 -23.59 -15.28 -6.28
C MET A 917 -22.24 -14.58 -6.01
N PRO A 918 -21.81 -14.47 -4.73
CA PRO A 918 -20.51 -13.93 -4.36
C PRO A 918 -19.35 -14.84 -4.81
N TYR A 919 -18.13 -14.27 -4.83
CA TYR A 919 -16.97 -14.80 -5.57
C TYR A 919 -15.76 -15.10 -4.67
N GLY A 920 -16.01 -15.57 -3.45
CA GLY A 920 -14.98 -15.72 -2.42
C GLY A 920 -14.05 -16.92 -2.56
N CYS A 921 -14.22 -17.80 -3.55
CA CYS A 921 -13.28 -18.91 -3.82
C CYS A 921 -12.55 -18.72 -5.16
N GLY A 922 -11.40 -19.39 -5.34
CA GLY A 922 -10.61 -19.31 -6.59
C GLY A 922 -11.41 -19.66 -7.84
N GLU A 923 -12.15 -20.76 -7.82
CA GLU A 923 -13.00 -21.10 -8.97
C GLU A 923 -14.02 -19.99 -9.29
N GLN A 924 -14.67 -19.45 -8.27
CA GLN A 924 -15.73 -18.47 -8.45
C GLN A 924 -15.19 -17.16 -9.01
N ASN A 925 -14.01 -16.75 -8.57
CA ASN A 925 -13.34 -15.53 -9.02
C ASN A 925 -13.14 -15.50 -10.56
N MET A 926 -12.99 -16.66 -11.19
CA MET A 926 -12.79 -16.79 -12.64
C MET A 926 -13.98 -16.29 -13.49
N ILE A 927 -15.17 -16.13 -12.92
CA ILE A 927 -16.34 -15.59 -13.64
C ILE A 927 -16.19 -14.12 -14.04
N ASN A 928 -15.43 -13.34 -13.27
CA ASN A 928 -15.12 -11.95 -13.61
C ASN A 928 -13.79 -11.84 -14.38
N PHE A 929 -13.13 -12.97 -14.64
CA PHE A 929 -11.87 -13.05 -15.38
C PHE A 929 -12.08 -13.58 -16.80
N ALA A 930 -12.52 -14.84 -16.93
CA ALA A 930 -12.54 -15.54 -18.20
C ALA A 930 -13.51 -14.94 -19.25
N PRO A 931 -14.76 -14.55 -18.90
CA PRO A 931 -15.66 -13.95 -19.88
C PRO A 931 -15.14 -12.65 -20.51
N ASN A 932 -14.33 -11.88 -19.79
CA ASN A 932 -13.69 -10.68 -20.34
C ASN A 932 -12.75 -11.00 -21.50
N ILE A 933 -12.04 -12.13 -21.45
CA ILE A 933 -11.15 -12.60 -22.52
C ILE A 933 -11.97 -12.85 -23.79
N TYR A 934 -13.05 -13.64 -23.66
CA TYR A 934 -13.87 -14.07 -24.80
C TYR A 934 -14.62 -12.93 -25.46
N ILE A 935 -15.10 -11.97 -24.66
CA ILE A 935 -15.75 -10.76 -25.15
C ILE A 935 -14.73 -9.85 -25.85
N LEU A 936 -13.54 -9.68 -25.27
CA LEU A 936 -12.49 -8.86 -25.87
C LEU A 936 -12.01 -9.44 -27.20
N ASP A 937 -11.82 -10.76 -27.26
CA ASP A 937 -11.44 -11.49 -28.47
C ASP A 937 -12.52 -11.38 -29.56
N TYR A 938 -13.79 -11.58 -29.21
CA TYR A 938 -14.92 -11.38 -30.11
C TYR A 938 -14.97 -9.97 -30.71
N LEU A 939 -14.93 -8.94 -29.86
CA LEU A 939 -14.98 -7.54 -30.29
C LEU A 939 -13.77 -7.16 -31.14
N THR A 940 -12.60 -7.72 -30.83
CA THR A 940 -11.38 -7.55 -31.63
C THR A 940 -11.54 -8.18 -33.01
N LYS A 941 -11.97 -9.45 -33.09
CA LYS A 941 -12.22 -10.18 -34.35
C LYS A 941 -13.29 -9.48 -35.21
N LYS A 942 -14.34 -8.91 -34.60
CA LYS A 942 -15.39 -8.15 -35.30
C LYS A 942 -15.01 -6.68 -35.60
N LYS A 943 -13.85 -6.20 -35.16
CA LYS A 943 -13.42 -4.79 -35.27
C LYS A 943 -14.43 -3.80 -34.67
N GLN A 944 -15.05 -4.18 -33.55
CA GLN A 944 -16.02 -3.36 -32.81
C GLN A 944 -15.53 -2.96 -31.41
N LEU A 945 -14.27 -3.24 -31.09
CA LEU A 945 -13.69 -2.88 -29.80
C LEU A 945 -13.46 -1.37 -29.71
N THR A 946 -14.09 -0.73 -28.74
CA THR A 946 -13.83 0.67 -28.37
C THR A 946 -12.75 0.73 -27.28
N ASP A 947 -11.98 1.82 -27.21
CA ASP A 947 -10.94 1.99 -26.18
C ASP A 947 -11.50 1.91 -24.75
N ASN A 948 -12.69 2.48 -24.50
CA ASN A 948 -13.32 2.41 -23.17
C ASN A 948 -13.66 0.96 -22.75
N LEU A 949 -14.30 0.17 -23.64
CA LEU A 949 -14.56 -1.25 -23.39
C LEU A 949 -13.28 -2.05 -23.20
N LYS A 950 -12.22 -1.74 -23.97
CA LYS A 950 -10.92 -2.38 -23.82
C LYS A 950 -10.35 -2.12 -22.44
N GLU A 951 -10.21 -0.86 -22.02
CA GLU A 951 -9.67 -0.52 -20.70
C GLU A 951 -10.50 -1.12 -19.56
N LYS A 952 -11.84 -1.12 -19.69
CA LYS A 952 -12.73 -1.75 -18.72
C LYS A 952 -12.50 -3.27 -18.61
N ALA A 953 -12.44 -3.97 -19.75
CA ALA A 953 -12.19 -5.42 -19.78
C ALA A 953 -10.80 -5.78 -19.24
N LEU A 954 -9.76 -5.02 -19.63
CA LEU A 954 -8.40 -5.18 -19.11
C LEU A 954 -8.35 -4.96 -17.60
N SER A 955 -9.04 -3.93 -17.08
CA SER A 955 -9.13 -3.66 -15.64
C SER A 955 -9.76 -4.84 -14.89
N PHE A 956 -10.88 -5.39 -15.36
CA PHE A 956 -11.51 -6.55 -14.73
C PHE A 956 -10.65 -7.81 -14.80
N MET A 957 -9.97 -8.06 -15.92
CA MET A 957 -9.03 -9.19 -16.02
C MET A 957 -7.87 -9.04 -15.04
N ARG A 958 -7.23 -7.87 -14.92
CA ARG A 958 -6.15 -7.65 -13.95
C ARG A 958 -6.63 -7.83 -12.51
N GLN A 959 -7.81 -7.32 -12.17
CA GLN A 959 -8.40 -7.51 -10.85
C GLN A 959 -8.79 -8.97 -10.58
N GLY A 960 -9.26 -9.70 -11.59
CA GLY A 960 -9.51 -11.14 -11.51
C GLY A 960 -8.23 -11.93 -11.28
N TYR A 961 -7.15 -11.62 -12.01
CA TYR A 961 -5.84 -12.24 -11.83
C TYR A 961 -5.27 -12.00 -10.42
N GLN A 962 -5.28 -10.75 -9.93
CA GLN A 962 -4.85 -10.42 -8.56
C GLN A 962 -5.56 -11.25 -7.50
N ARG A 963 -6.89 -11.42 -7.64
CA ARG A 963 -7.70 -12.22 -6.73
C ARG A 963 -7.38 -13.71 -6.84
N GLU A 964 -7.11 -14.21 -8.05
CA GLU A 964 -6.87 -15.63 -8.28
C GLU A 964 -5.58 -16.12 -7.59
N LEU A 965 -4.56 -15.26 -7.52
CA LEU A 965 -3.29 -15.55 -6.86
C LEU A 965 -3.41 -15.76 -5.33
N LEU A 966 -4.52 -15.34 -4.70
CA LEU A 966 -4.83 -15.72 -3.32
C LEU A 966 -5.01 -17.22 -3.15
N TYR A 967 -5.44 -17.90 -4.21
CA TYR A 967 -5.82 -19.32 -4.21
C TYR A 967 -4.75 -20.24 -4.82
N GLN A 968 -3.62 -19.68 -5.26
CA GLN A 968 -2.44 -20.47 -5.60
C GLN A 968 -1.73 -20.95 -4.33
N ARG A 969 -1.47 -22.25 -4.30
CA ARG A 969 -0.74 -22.96 -3.24
C ARG A 969 0.77 -22.88 -3.43
N GLU A 970 1.51 -23.24 -2.39
CA GLU A 970 2.99 -23.27 -2.42
C GLU A 970 3.57 -24.24 -3.45
N ASP A 971 2.90 -25.37 -3.70
CA ASP A 971 3.30 -26.37 -4.70
C ASP A 971 3.00 -25.94 -6.15
N GLY A 972 2.43 -24.74 -6.35
CA GLY A 972 2.09 -24.17 -7.65
C GLY A 972 0.68 -24.46 -8.14
N SER A 973 -0.04 -25.35 -7.47
CA SER A 973 -1.42 -25.70 -7.82
C SER A 973 -2.44 -24.66 -7.36
N PHE A 974 -3.63 -24.69 -7.94
CA PHE A 974 -4.79 -23.92 -7.48
C PHE A 974 -5.78 -24.83 -6.77
N SER A 975 -6.41 -24.27 -5.74
CA SER A 975 -7.45 -24.92 -4.94
C SER A 975 -8.51 -23.87 -4.58
N ALA A 976 -9.67 -24.27 -4.09
CA ALA A 976 -10.75 -23.32 -3.84
C ALA A 976 -10.37 -22.29 -2.77
N PHE A 977 -9.55 -22.69 -1.80
CA PHE A 977 -9.15 -21.88 -0.64
C PHE A 977 -7.63 -21.78 -0.47
N GLY A 978 -6.84 -22.04 -1.52
CA GLY A 978 -5.38 -21.93 -1.48
C GLY A 978 -4.73 -22.88 -0.46
N ASN A 979 -3.78 -22.39 0.32
CA ASN A 979 -3.05 -23.21 1.29
C ASN A 979 -3.92 -23.75 2.45
N TYR A 980 -5.15 -23.27 2.62
CA TYR A 980 -6.10 -23.82 3.62
C TYR A 980 -6.68 -25.19 3.22
N ASP A 981 -6.57 -25.56 1.95
CA ASP A 981 -6.92 -26.90 1.51
C ASP A 981 -5.76 -27.88 1.77
N PRO A 982 -6.00 -29.19 1.94
CA PRO A 982 -4.91 -30.15 2.15
C PRO A 982 -4.09 -30.39 0.87
N SER A 983 -4.69 -30.18 -0.31
CA SER A 983 -4.07 -30.43 -1.62
C SER A 983 -4.64 -29.49 -2.69
N GLY A 984 -3.90 -29.34 -3.80
CA GLY A 984 -4.42 -28.71 -5.01
C GLY A 984 -5.51 -29.53 -5.69
N SER A 985 -6.31 -28.89 -6.56
CA SER A 985 -7.19 -29.59 -7.50
C SER A 985 -6.59 -29.55 -8.90
N THR A 986 -6.46 -30.72 -9.54
CA THR A 986 -5.99 -30.81 -10.94
C THR A 986 -6.99 -30.22 -11.90
N TRP A 987 -8.27 -30.33 -11.60
CA TRP A 987 -9.30 -29.67 -12.37
C TRP A 987 -9.18 -28.14 -12.31
N LEU A 988 -9.17 -27.55 -11.10
CA LEU A 988 -9.13 -26.08 -10.95
C LEU A 988 -7.82 -25.51 -11.49
N SER A 989 -6.70 -26.18 -11.22
CA SER A 989 -5.39 -25.78 -11.76
C SER A 989 -5.39 -25.78 -13.29
N ALA A 990 -6.02 -26.76 -13.94
CA ALA A 990 -6.14 -26.79 -15.40
C ALA A 990 -7.06 -25.68 -15.94
N PHE A 991 -8.18 -25.41 -15.25
CA PHE A 991 -9.08 -24.32 -15.61
C PHE A 991 -8.38 -22.96 -15.53
N VAL A 992 -7.71 -22.67 -14.41
CA VAL A 992 -6.96 -21.42 -14.21
C VAL A 992 -5.82 -21.31 -15.22
N LEU A 993 -5.03 -22.37 -15.42
CA LEU A 993 -3.96 -22.40 -16.42
C LEU A 993 -4.48 -22.04 -17.81
N ARG A 994 -5.58 -22.67 -18.25
CA ARG A 994 -6.21 -22.38 -19.54
C ARG A 994 -6.61 -20.93 -19.65
N CYS A 995 -7.33 -20.40 -18.67
CA CYS A 995 -7.81 -19.02 -18.71
C CYS A 995 -6.64 -18.02 -18.70
N PHE A 996 -5.59 -18.26 -17.92
CA PHE A 996 -4.39 -17.40 -17.93
C PHE A 996 -3.67 -17.43 -19.27
N LEU A 997 -3.53 -18.60 -19.90
CA LEU A 997 -2.95 -18.73 -21.24
C LEU A 997 -3.77 -17.99 -22.31
N GLU A 998 -5.09 -18.02 -22.17
CA GLU A 998 -6.01 -17.29 -23.06
C GLU A 998 -5.98 -15.78 -22.81
N ALA A 999 -5.63 -15.33 -21.60
CA ALA A 999 -5.51 -13.91 -21.21
C ALA A 999 -4.15 -13.29 -21.50
N ASP A 1000 -3.08 -14.08 -21.60
CA ASP A 1000 -1.69 -13.66 -21.81
C ASP A 1000 -1.46 -12.71 -23.01
N PRO A 1001 -2.23 -12.76 -24.12
CA PRO A 1001 -2.12 -11.74 -25.18
C PRO A 1001 -2.61 -10.34 -24.77
N TYR A 1002 -3.36 -10.20 -23.68
CA TYR A 1002 -4.07 -8.99 -23.29
C TYR A 1002 -3.56 -8.37 -21.98
N ILE A 1003 -3.17 -9.19 -21.01
CA ILE A 1003 -2.62 -8.77 -19.72
C ILE A 1003 -1.31 -9.51 -19.41
N ASP A 1004 -0.49 -8.94 -18.55
CA ASP A 1004 0.73 -9.60 -18.08
C ASP A 1004 0.38 -10.75 -17.13
N ILE A 1005 0.83 -11.96 -17.47
CA ILE A 1005 0.76 -13.13 -16.60
C ILE A 1005 2.18 -13.57 -16.25
N ASP A 1006 2.44 -13.81 -14.97
CA ASP A 1006 3.75 -14.27 -14.51
C ASP A 1006 4.04 -15.69 -15.05
N GLN A 1007 5.12 -15.82 -15.83
CA GLN A 1007 5.53 -17.11 -16.39
C GLN A 1007 5.85 -18.14 -15.31
N ASN A 1008 6.33 -17.72 -14.14
CA ASN A 1008 6.58 -18.63 -13.03
C ASN A 1008 5.27 -19.20 -12.47
N VAL A 1009 4.19 -18.41 -12.43
CA VAL A 1009 2.86 -18.90 -12.04
C VAL A 1009 2.38 -19.97 -13.03
N LEU A 1010 2.48 -19.71 -14.33
CA LEU A 1010 2.12 -20.67 -15.38
C LEU A 1010 2.98 -21.94 -15.32
N HIS A 1011 4.29 -21.80 -15.21
CA HIS A 1011 5.24 -22.90 -15.21
C HIS A 1011 5.06 -23.83 -14.01
N ARG A 1012 4.89 -23.27 -12.81
CA ARG A 1012 4.64 -24.07 -11.59
C ARG A 1012 3.32 -24.84 -11.70
N THR A 1013 2.26 -24.19 -12.19
CA THR A 1013 0.94 -24.82 -12.38
C THR A 1013 1.00 -25.96 -13.39
N TYR A 1014 1.65 -25.73 -14.54
CA TYR A 1014 1.84 -26.73 -15.59
C TYR A 1014 2.66 -27.93 -15.09
N THR A 1015 3.78 -27.67 -14.40
CA THR A 1015 4.68 -28.71 -13.88
C THR A 1015 3.95 -29.58 -12.85
N TRP A 1016 3.18 -28.96 -11.97
CA TRP A 1016 2.38 -29.69 -10.98
C TRP A 1016 1.29 -30.55 -11.64
N LEU A 1017 0.58 -30.03 -12.65
CA LEU A 1017 -0.41 -30.81 -13.42
C LEU A 1017 0.22 -32.03 -14.09
N LYS A 1018 1.38 -31.84 -14.75
CA LYS A 1018 2.12 -32.94 -15.38
C LYS A 1018 2.59 -34.00 -14.38
N GLY A 1019 2.89 -33.61 -13.14
CA GLY A 1019 3.21 -34.54 -12.05
C GLY A 1019 2.06 -35.48 -11.66
N HIS A 1020 0.82 -35.16 -12.04
CA HIS A 1020 -0.38 -35.96 -11.73
C HIS A 1020 -0.91 -36.77 -12.94
N GLN A 1021 -0.08 -36.95 -13.97
CA GLN A 1021 -0.35 -37.86 -15.09
C GLN A 1021 0.15 -39.28 -14.76
N LYS A 1022 -0.71 -40.29 -14.86
CA LYS A 1022 -0.33 -41.71 -14.76
C LYS A 1022 0.34 -42.19 -16.05
N SER A 1023 1.04 -43.33 -15.97
CA SER A 1023 1.75 -43.93 -17.12
C SER A 1023 0.87 -44.38 -18.29
N ASN A 1024 -0.44 -44.51 -18.09
CA ASN A 1024 -1.42 -44.78 -19.15
C ASN A 1024 -1.98 -43.50 -19.80
N GLY A 1025 -1.52 -42.31 -19.40
CA GLY A 1025 -2.04 -41.03 -19.88
C GLY A 1025 -3.22 -40.46 -19.09
N GLU A 1026 -3.77 -41.20 -18.12
CA GLU A 1026 -4.87 -40.77 -17.26
C GLU A 1026 -4.39 -39.74 -16.23
N PHE A 1027 -5.14 -38.64 -16.06
CA PHE A 1027 -4.95 -37.72 -14.96
C PHE A 1027 -5.87 -38.07 -13.78
N TRP A 1028 -5.38 -37.84 -12.57
CA TRP A 1028 -6.15 -38.02 -11.34
C TRP A 1028 -6.12 -36.73 -10.50
N ASP A 1029 -7.08 -36.57 -9.60
CA ASP A 1029 -7.11 -35.43 -8.66
C ASP A 1029 -6.62 -35.92 -7.29
N PRO A 1030 -5.57 -35.32 -6.70
CA PRO A 1030 -5.06 -35.69 -5.38
C PRO A 1030 -5.98 -35.23 -4.24
N GLY A 1031 -6.82 -34.25 -4.52
CA GLY A 1031 -7.76 -33.68 -3.59
C GLY A 1031 -9.19 -34.07 -3.88
N ARG A 1032 -10.08 -33.20 -3.39
CA ARG A 1032 -11.50 -33.29 -3.63
C ARG A 1032 -11.88 -32.25 -4.67
N VAL A 1033 -12.50 -32.70 -5.77
CA VAL A 1033 -13.18 -31.80 -6.70
C VAL A 1033 -14.48 -31.35 -6.03
N ILE A 1034 -14.54 -30.08 -5.64
CA ILE A 1034 -15.71 -29.48 -4.99
C ILE A 1034 -16.93 -29.39 -5.92
N HIS A 1035 -16.70 -29.29 -7.23
CA HIS A 1035 -17.72 -29.40 -8.27
C HIS A 1035 -17.84 -30.86 -8.75
N SER A 1036 -18.51 -31.71 -7.96
CA SER A 1036 -18.61 -33.15 -8.25
C SER A 1036 -19.24 -33.49 -9.61
N GLU A 1037 -20.16 -32.65 -10.10
CA GLU A 1037 -20.86 -32.86 -11.37
C GLU A 1037 -19.92 -32.74 -12.59
N LEU A 1038 -18.82 -31.96 -12.52
CA LEU A 1038 -17.80 -31.89 -13.57
C LEU A 1038 -16.97 -33.15 -13.74
N GLN A 1039 -16.98 -34.05 -12.75
CA GLN A 1039 -16.29 -35.32 -12.92
C GLN A 1039 -17.07 -36.27 -13.85
N GLY A 1040 -18.25 -35.87 -14.37
CA GLY A 1040 -19.14 -36.72 -15.15
C GLY A 1040 -19.73 -37.81 -14.28
N GLY A 1041 -20.93 -37.57 -13.73
CA GLY A 1041 -21.62 -38.52 -12.85
C GLY A 1041 -20.71 -39.08 -11.74
N ASN A 1042 -20.54 -40.41 -11.70
CA ASN A 1042 -19.62 -41.07 -10.79
C ASN A 1042 -18.15 -40.79 -11.18
N LYS A 1043 -17.60 -39.68 -10.69
CA LYS A 1043 -16.15 -39.43 -10.52
C LYS A 1043 -15.25 -39.99 -11.64
N SER A 1044 -15.59 -39.77 -12.91
CA SER A 1044 -14.92 -40.43 -14.03
C SER A 1044 -13.54 -39.79 -14.28
N PRO A 1045 -12.42 -40.53 -14.10
CA PRO A 1045 -11.08 -40.03 -14.44
C PRO A 1045 -10.94 -39.67 -15.93
N VAL A 1046 -11.81 -40.24 -16.77
CA VAL A 1046 -11.87 -39.97 -18.21
C VAL A 1046 -12.28 -38.52 -18.49
N THR A 1047 -13.30 -38.02 -17.80
CA THR A 1047 -13.81 -36.65 -17.94
C THR A 1047 -12.74 -35.63 -17.54
N LEU A 1048 -12.09 -35.87 -16.39
CA LEU A 1048 -10.99 -35.05 -15.89
C LEU A 1048 -9.82 -35.02 -16.88
N THR A 1049 -9.45 -36.18 -17.42
CA THR A 1049 -8.36 -36.30 -18.41
C THR A 1049 -8.68 -35.50 -19.68
N ALA A 1050 -9.90 -35.62 -20.21
CA ALA A 1050 -10.33 -34.85 -21.39
C ALA A 1050 -10.24 -33.34 -21.15
N TYR A 1051 -10.69 -32.88 -19.97
CA TYR A 1051 -10.61 -31.48 -19.58
C TYR A 1051 -9.17 -30.97 -19.46
N ILE A 1052 -8.32 -31.69 -18.73
CA ILE A 1052 -6.92 -31.28 -18.50
C ILE A 1052 -6.15 -31.24 -19.82
N VAL A 1053 -6.31 -32.23 -20.70
CA VAL A 1053 -5.65 -32.25 -22.00
C VAL A 1053 -5.97 -31.01 -22.82
N THR A 1054 -7.25 -30.61 -22.89
CA THR A 1054 -7.64 -29.39 -23.63
C THR A 1054 -7.01 -28.12 -23.06
N SER A 1055 -6.75 -28.08 -21.75
CA SER A 1055 -6.11 -26.96 -21.07
C SER A 1055 -4.60 -26.94 -21.33
N LEU A 1056 -3.94 -28.10 -21.30
CA LEU A 1056 -2.50 -28.24 -21.55
C LEU A 1056 -2.10 -27.87 -22.99
N LEU A 1057 -2.99 -28.04 -23.97
CA LEU A 1057 -2.72 -27.68 -25.36
C LEU A 1057 -2.35 -26.20 -25.53
N GLY A 1058 -2.94 -25.30 -24.71
CA GLY A 1058 -2.61 -23.87 -24.74
C GLY A 1058 -1.17 -23.57 -24.34
N TYR A 1059 -0.56 -24.42 -23.51
CA TYR A 1059 0.81 -24.21 -22.99
C TYR A 1059 1.88 -24.45 -24.07
N ARG A 1060 1.50 -24.97 -25.25
CA ARG A 1060 2.41 -25.13 -26.41
C ARG A 1060 3.09 -23.83 -26.83
N LYS A 1061 2.52 -22.68 -26.47
CA LYS A 1061 3.14 -21.36 -26.64
C LYS A 1061 4.51 -21.24 -25.96
N TYR A 1062 4.64 -21.75 -24.73
CA TYR A 1062 5.90 -21.69 -23.96
C TYR A 1062 6.74 -22.96 -24.13
N GLN A 1063 6.09 -24.10 -24.32
CA GLN A 1063 6.76 -25.38 -24.55
C GLN A 1063 6.18 -26.06 -25.80
N PRO A 1064 6.73 -25.82 -27.00
CA PRO A 1064 6.18 -26.36 -28.24
C PRO A 1064 6.11 -27.90 -28.29
N ASN A 1065 7.00 -28.59 -27.57
CA ASN A 1065 7.14 -30.04 -27.58
C ASN A 1065 6.30 -30.76 -26.50
N ILE A 1066 5.17 -30.18 -26.05
CA ILE A 1066 4.29 -30.85 -25.09
C ILE A 1066 3.67 -32.09 -25.75
N ASP A 1067 4.01 -33.25 -25.19
CA ASP A 1067 3.40 -34.52 -25.52
C ASP A 1067 2.12 -34.75 -24.69
N VAL A 1068 1.01 -35.02 -25.38
CA VAL A 1068 -0.29 -35.41 -24.82
C VAL A 1068 -0.77 -36.73 -25.44
N GLN A 1069 0.08 -37.42 -26.20
CA GLN A 1069 -0.32 -38.55 -27.03
C GLN A 1069 -0.82 -39.74 -26.19
N GLU A 1070 -0.19 -40.01 -25.05
CA GLU A 1070 -0.65 -41.04 -24.10
C GLU A 1070 -2.07 -40.75 -23.61
N SER A 1071 -2.37 -39.51 -23.23
CA SER A 1071 -3.70 -39.10 -22.78
C SER A 1071 -4.73 -39.17 -23.91
N ILE A 1072 -4.36 -38.82 -25.15
CA ILE A 1072 -5.24 -38.97 -26.31
C ILE A 1072 -5.55 -40.44 -26.60
N HIS A 1073 -4.55 -41.32 -26.57
CA HIS A 1073 -4.77 -42.76 -26.72
C HIS A 1073 -5.66 -43.34 -25.63
N PHE A 1074 -5.50 -42.87 -24.39
CA PHE A 1074 -6.41 -43.21 -23.30
C PHE A 1074 -7.85 -42.81 -23.62
N LEU A 1075 -8.10 -41.56 -24.03
CA LEU A 1075 -9.44 -41.06 -24.38
C LEU A 1075 -10.05 -41.79 -25.58
N GLU A 1076 -9.26 -42.11 -26.61
CA GLU A 1076 -9.70 -42.90 -27.78
C GLU A 1076 -10.11 -44.33 -27.37
N SER A 1077 -9.37 -44.94 -26.44
CA SER A 1077 -9.67 -46.28 -25.93
C SER A 1077 -10.95 -46.30 -25.10
N GLU A 1078 -11.17 -45.30 -24.24
CA GLU A 1078 -12.39 -45.16 -23.43
C GLU A 1078 -13.60 -44.82 -24.29
N PHE A 1079 -13.45 -43.95 -25.30
CA PHE A 1079 -14.49 -43.70 -26.28
C PHE A 1079 -14.93 -45.00 -26.98
N SER A 1080 -13.96 -45.83 -27.38
CA SER A 1080 -14.21 -47.12 -28.05
C SER A 1080 -14.86 -48.17 -27.13
N ARG A 1081 -14.68 -48.07 -25.80
CA ARG A 1081 -15.38 -48.91 -24.80
C ARG A 1081 -16.85 -48.54 -24.63
N GLY A 1082 -17.24 -47.33 -25.04
CA GLY A 1082 -18.60 -46.81 -24.98
C GLY A 1082 -18.84 -45.94 -23.76
N ILE A 1083 -19.18 -44.67 -24.00
CA ILE A 1083 -19.47 -43.68 -22.96
C ILE A 1083 -20.98 -43.51 -22.82
N SER A 1084 -21.54 -43.76 -21.63
CA SER A 1084 -22.98 -43.65 -21.38
C SER A 1084 -23.41 -42.20 -21.09
N ASP A 1085 -22.64 -41.48 -20.30
CA ASP A 1085 -22.92 -40.11 -19.89
C ASP A 1085 -22.66 -39.09 -21.02
N ASN A 1086 -23.62 -38.21 -21.27
CA ASN A 1086 -23.52 -37.21 -22.34
C ASN A 1086 -22.49 -36.12 -22.03
N TYR A 1087 -22.25 -35.81 -20.75
CA TYR A 1087 -21.27 -34.80 -20.36
C TYR A 1087 -19.84 -35.26 -20.63
N THR A 1088 -19.51 -36.47 -20.18
CA THR A 1088 -18.24 -37.15 -20.49
C THR A 1088 -18.03 -37.27 -22.00
N LEU A 1089 -19.08 -37.64 -22.75
CA LEU A 1089 -19.02 -37.73 -24.22
C LEU A 1089 -18.74 -36.37 -24.87
N ALA A 1090 -19.35 -35.29 -24.39
CA ALA A 1090 -19.13 -33.94 -24.93
C ALA A 1090 -17.69 -33.46 -24.71
N LEU A 1091 -17.13 -33.67 -23.52
CA LEU A 1091 -15.74 -33.31 -23.22
C LEU A 1091 -14.73 -34.14 -24.01
N ILE A 1092 -14.94 -35.46 -24.15
CA ILE A 1092 -14.11 -36.31 -25.01
C ILE A 1092 -14.18 -35.83 -26.46
N THR A 1093 -15.39 -35.56 -26.96
CA THR A 1093 -15.59 -35.04 -28.32
C THR A 1093 -14.82 -33.74 -28.53
N TYR A 1094 -14.89 -32.82 -27.57
CA TYR A 1094 -14.14 -31.55 -27.61
C TYR A 1094 -12.63 -31.76 -27.57
N ALA A 1095 -12.13 -32.63 -26.70
CA ALA A 1095 -10.71 -32.96 -26.59
C ALA A 1095 -10.16 -33.60 -27.88
N LEU A 1096 -10.85 -34.62 -28.41
CA LEU A 1096 -10.48 -35.28 -29.66
C LEU A 1096 -10.53 -34.33 -30.86
N SER A 1097 -11.53 -33.43 -30.90
CA SER A 1097 -11.64 -32.40 -31.93
C SER A 1097 -10.49 -31.39 -31.85
N SER A 1098 -10.07 -31.02 -30.63
CA SER A 1098 -8.99 -30.04 -30.40
C SER A 1098 -7.63 -30.51 -30.88
N VAL A 1099 -7.40 -31.83 -30.94
CA VAL A 1099 -6.15 -32.43 -31.46
C VAL A 1099 -6.27 -33.00 -32.87
N GLY A 1100 -7.45 -32.93 -33.49
CA GLY A 1100 -7.69 -33.51 -34.81
C GLY A 1100 -7.60 -35.05 -34.84
N SER A 1101 -8.00 -35.73 -33.75
CA SER A 1101 -8.00 -37.20 -33.68
C SER A 1101 -8.91 -37.80 -34.76
N PRO A 1102 -8.55 -38.96 -35.35
CA PRO A 1102 -9.40 -39.66 -36.31
C PRO A 1102 -10.77 -40.07 -35.73
N LYS A 1103 -10.90 -40.17 -34.40
CA LYS A 1103 -12.15 -40.50 -33.70
C LYS A 1103 -13.07 -39.30 -33.45
N ALA A 1104 -12.60 -38.06 -33.69
CA ALA A 1104 -13.34 -36.85 -33.37
C ALA A 1104 -14.70 -36.75 -34.08
N LYS A 1105 -14.75 -37.11 -35.37
CA LYS A 1105 -15.99 -37.08 -36.17
C LYS A 1105 -17.01 -38.13 -35.72
N GLU A 1106 -16.54 -39.32 -35.38
CA GLU A 1106 -17.38 -40.39 -34.84
C GLU A 1106 -18.00 -39.97 -33.50
N ALA A 1107 -17.19 -39.37 -32.61
CA ALA A 1107 -17.65 -38.87 -31.32
C ALA A 1107 -18.70 -37.75 -31.46
N LEU A 1108 -18.48 -36.80 -32.37
CA LEU A 1108 -19.43 -35.70 -32.60
C LEU A 1108 -20.76 -36.20 -33.18
N ASN A 1109 -20.72 -37.10 -34.16
CA ASN A 1109 -21.94 -37.72 -34.69
C ASN A 1109 -22.74 -38.45 -33.59
N MET A 1110 -22.05 -39.15 -32.69
CA MET A 1110 -22.66 -39.85 -31.57
C MET A 1110 -23.29 -38.87 -30.55
N LEU A 1111 -22.63 -37.75 -30.26
CA LEU A 1111 -23.18 -36.70 -29.39
C LEU A 1111 -24.42 -36.05 -29.99
N THR A 1112 -24.38 -35.69 -31.27
CA THR A 1112 -25.49 -35.10 -32.03
C THR A 1112 -26.69 -36.05 -32.09
N TRP A 1113 -26.45 -37.36 -32.25
CA TRP A 1113 -27.50 -38.38 -32.25
C TRP A 1113 -28.28 -38.45 -30.93
N ARG A 1114 -27.62 -38.15 -29.80
CA ARG A 1114 -28.23 -38.18 -28.45
C ARG A 1114 -28.92 -36.89 -28.05
N ALA A 1115 -28.99 -35.90 -28.94
CA ALA A 1115 -29.59 -34.62 -28.63
C ALA A 1115 -31.12 -34.66 -28.75
N GLU A 1116 -31.78 -33.91 -27.88
CA GLU A 1116 -33.18 -33.57 -27.99
C GLU A 1116 -33.36 -32.41 -28.97
N GLN A 1117 -34.44 -32.44 -29.76
CA GLN A 1117 -34.76 -31.40 -30.73
C GLN A 1117 -36.16 -30.85 -30.47
N GLU A 1118 -36.25 -29.54 -30.20
CA GLU A 1118 -37.52 -28.85 -29.96
C GLU A 1118 -37.51 -27.47 -30.60
N GLY A 1119 -38.51 -27.15 -31.43
CA GLY A 1119 -38.71 -25.80 -31.96
C GLY A 1119 -37.51 -25.24 -32.77
N GLY A 1120 -36.75 -26.09 -33.46
CA GLY A 1120 -35.55 -25.70 -34.20
C GLY A 1120 -34.31 -25.42 -33.32
N MET A 1121 -34.37 -25.84 -32.06
CA MET A 1121 -33.27 -25.84 -31.10
C MET A 1121 -32.82 -27.27 -30.84
N GLN A 1122 -31.56 -27.42 -30.45
CA GLN A 1122 -30.96 -28.71 -30.11
C GLN A 1122 -30.25 -28.61 -28.76
N PHE A 1123 -30.51 -29.56 -27.87
CA PHE A 1123 -29.99 -29.57 -26.50
C PHE A 1123 -29.89 -30.99 -25.94
N TRP A 1124 -29.36 -31.13 -24.73
CA TRP A 1124 -29.21 -32.41 -24.04
C TRP A 1124 -29.81 -32.28 -22.64
N VAL A 1125 -30.40 -33.37 -22.15
CA VAL A 1125 -31.02 -33.43 -20.82
C VAL A 1125 -30.39 -34.58 -20.03
N SER A 1126 -29.99 -34.32 -18.79
CA SER A 1126 -29.41 -35.31 -17.88
C SER A 1126 -30.47 -36.04 -17.02
N SER A 1127 -30.23 -37.32 -16.69
CA SER A 1127 -31.24 -38.29 -16.23
C SER A 1127 -31.67 -38.22 -14.74
N GLU A 1128 -31.64 -37.06 -14.08
CA GLU A 1128 -31.80 -36.96 -12.62
C GLU A 1128 -33.12 -36.32 -12.15
N SER A 1129 -33.46 -36.53 -10.86
CA SER A 1129 -34.76 -36.24 -10.25
C SER A 1129 -35.27 -34.81 -10.52
N LYS A 1130 -36.57 -34.70 -10.84
CA LYS A 1130 -37.34 -33.45 -10.94
C LYS A 1130 -37.31 -32.67 -9.62
N LEU A 1131 -36.20 -32.00 -9.33
CA LEU A 1131 -36.16 -30.91 -8.35
C LEU A 1131 -37.11 -29.80 -8.85
N SER A 1132 -37.70 -29.06 -7.91
CA SER A 1132 -38.75 -28.03 -8.12
C SER A 1132 -38.61 -27.27 -9.44
N ASP A 1133 -39.75 -26.98 -10.09
CA ASP A 1133 -39.86 -26.20 -11.34
C ASP A 1133 -39.11 -24.86 -11.24
N SER A 1134 -37.81 -24.88 -11.57
CA SER A 1134 -37.00 -23.68 -11.74
C SER A 1134 -37.10 -23.26 -13.21
N TRP A 1135 -37.12 -21.96 -13.46
CA TRP A 1135 -37.08 -21.44 -14.83
C TRP A 1135 -35.70 -21.62 -15.48
N GLN A 1136 -34.64 -21.84 -14.69
CA GLN A 1136 -33.28 -22.09 -15.18
C GLN A 1136 -33.03 -23.59 -15.44
N PRO A 1137 -32.38 -23.96 -16.57
CA PRO A 1137 -31.95 -25.33 -16.82
C PRO A 1137 -30.77 -25.72 -15.91
N ARG A 1138 -30.35 -26.99 -15.96
CA ARG A 1138 -29.16 -27.46 -15.23
C ARG A 1138 -27.90 -26.81 -15.80
N SER A 1139 -26.96 -26.45 -14.94
CA SER A 1139 -25.62 -26.00 -15.33
C SER A 1139 -24.96 -27.02 -16.28
N LEU A 1140 -25.10 -28.31 -15.98
CA LEU A 1140 -24.56 -29.41 -16.79
C LEU A 1140 -25.10 -29.41 -18.23
N ASP A 1141 -26.40 -29.21 -18.41
CA ASP A 1141 -27.02 -29.23 -19.74
C ASP A 1141 -26.53 -28.04 -20.60
N ILE A 1142 -26.25 -26.89 -19.97
CA ILE A 1142 -25.64 -25.72 -20.62
C ILE A 1142 -24.20 -26.03 -21.05
N GLU A 1143 -23.40 -26.66 -20.19
CA GLU A 1143 -22.02 -27.03 -20.53
C GLU A 1143 -21.97 -28.05 -21.67
N VAL A 1144 -22.82 -29.08 -21.66
CA VAL A 1144 -22.89 -30.08 -22.75
C VAL A 1144 -23.16 -29.37 -24.08
N ALA A 1145 -24.16 -28.50 -24.13
CA ALA A 1145 -24.49 -27.74 -25.33
C ALA A 1145 -23.34 -26.82 -25.76
N ALA A 1146 -22.65 -26.18 -24.83
CA ALA A 1146 -21.52 -25.31 -25.13
C ALA A 1146 -20.31 -26.09 -25.68
N TYR A 1147 -19.96 -27.25 -25.10
CA TYR A 1147 -18.92 -28.11 -25.63
C TYR A 1147 -19.29 -28.71 -26.99
N ALA A 1148 -20.55 -29.11 -27.20
CA ALA A 1148 -21.03 -29.56 -28.50
C ALA A 1148 -20.88 -28.46 -29.56
N LEU A 1149 -21.25 -27.21 -29.22
CA LEU A 1149 -21.09 -26.06 -30.12
C LEU A 1149 -19.61 -25.79 -30.46
N LEU A 1150 -18.72 -25.89 -29.47
CA LEU A 1150 -17.27 -25.77 -29.68
C LEU A 1150 -16.72 -26.92 -30.55
N SER A 1151 -17.20 -28.14 -30.38
CA SER A 1151 -16.82 -29.29 -31.22
C SER A 1151 -17.27 -29.11 -32.67
N HIS A 1152 -18.50 -28.66 -32.91
CA HIS A 1152 -18.98 -28.31 -34.25
C HIS A 1152 -18.11 -27.22 -34.90
N PHE A 1153 -17.70 -26.21 -34.12
CA PHE A 1153 -16.79 -25.17 -34.58
C PHE A 1153 -15.41 -25.74 -34.98
N LEU A 1154 -14.79 -26.55 -34.12
CA LEU A 1154 -13.47 -27.15 -34.38
C LEU A 1154 -13.47 -28.10 -35.58
N GLN A 1155 -14.62 -28.71 -35.91
CA GLN A 1155 -14.78 -29.60 -37.06
C GLN A 1155 -15.36 -28.89 -38.31
N PHE A 1156 -15.43 -27.56 -38.32
CA PHE A 1156 -15.94 -26.75 -39.44
C PHE A 1156 -17.40 -27.06 -39.84
N GLN A 1157 -18.23 -27.51 -38.90
CA GLN A 1157 -19.66 -27.81 -39.07
C GLN A 1157 -20.55 -26.68 -38.52
N THR A 1158 -20.25 -25.43 -38.85
CA THR A 1158 -20.89 -24.23 -38.25
C THR A 1158 -22.41 -24.18 -38.44
N SER A 1159 -22.94 -24.64 -39.58
CA SER A 1159 -24.39 -24.66 -39.85
C SER A 1159 -25.16 -25.59 -38.90
N GLU A 1160 -24.55 -26.71 -38.52
CA GLU A 1160 -25.14 -27.69 -37.58
C GLU A 1160 -25.13 -27.15 -36.14
N GLY A 1161 -24.28 -26.17 -35.83
CA GLY A 1161 -24.24 -25.52 -34.52
C GLY A 1161 -25.34 -24.47 -34.29
N ILE A 1162 -26.04 -24.01 -35.32
CA ILE A 1162 -27.06 -22.96 -35.20
C ILE A 1162 -28.18 -23.33 -34.21
N PRO A 1163 -28.80 -24.52 -34.27
CA PRO A 1163 -29.83 -24.94 -33.30
C PRO A 1163 -29.35 -24.93 -31.85
N ILE A 1164 -28.06 -25.24 -31.62
CA ILE A 1164 -27.44 -25.26 -30.29
C ILE A 1164 -27.24 -23.83 -29.77
N MET A 1165 -26.70 -22.94 -30.62
CA MET A 1165 -26.54 -21.51 -30.30
C MET A 1165 -27.88 -20.86 -29.94
N ARG A 1166 -28.95 -21.18 -30.69
CA ARG A 1166 -30.30 -20.68 -30.41
C ARG A 1166 -30.79 -21.10 -29.03
N TRP A 1167 -30.54 -22.35 -28.65
CA TRP A 1167 -30.90 -22.84 -27.32
C TRP A 1167 -30.12 -22.09 -26.23
N LEU A 1168 -28.79 -22.05 -26.32
CA LEU A 1168 -27.91 -21.37 -25.35
C LEU A 1168 -28.28 -19.90 -25.14
N SER A 1169 -28.59 -19.19 -26.22
CA SER A 1169 -28.97 -17.76 -26.16
C SER A 1169 -30.24 -17.50 -25.36
N ARG A 1170 -31.13 -18.51 -25.23
CA ARG A 1170 -32.39 -18.41 -24.46
C ARG A 1170 -32.22 -18.75 -22.98
N GLN A 1171 -31.15 -19.46 -22.60
CA GLN A 1171 -30.93 -19.91 -21.21
C GLN A 1171 -30.24 -18.86 -20.32
N ARG A 1172 -30.04 -17.64 -20.82
CA ARG A 1172 -29.34 -16.59 -20.08
C ARG A 1172 -30.17 -16.01 -18.94
N ASN A 1173 -29.46 -15.63 -17.88
CA ASN A 1173 -30.00 -14.84 -16.79
C ASN A 1173 -30.13 -13.36 -17.17
N SER A 1174 -30.71 -12.54 -16.27
CA SER A 1174 -30.91 -11.10 -16.49
C SER A 1174 -29.61 -10.28 -16.58
N LEU A 1175 -28.48 -10.86 -16.18
CA LEU A 1175 -27.16 -10.23 -16.14
C LEU A 1175 -26.28 -10.65 -17.33
N GLY A 1176 -26.80 -11.46 -18.27
CA GLY A 1176 -26.08 -11.90 -19.45
C GLY A 1176 -25.17 -13.13 -19.24
N GLY A 1177 -25.13 -13.70 -18.04
CA GLY A 1177 -24.51 -15.01 -17.76
C GLY A 1177 -25.54 -16.14 -17.66
N PHE A 1178 -25.17 -17.22 -16.96
CA PHE A 1178 -26.00 -18.41 -16.77
C PHE A 1178 -26.16 -18.73 -15.27
N ALA A 1179 -26.20 -20.00 -14.84
CA ALA A 1179 -26.53 -20.38 -13.47
C ALA A 1179 -25.29 -20.39 -12.56
N SER A 1180 -24.14 -20.82 -13.05
CA SER A 1180 -22.91 -21.02 -12.29
C SER A 1180 -21.70 -20.33 -12.95
N THR A 1181 -20.49 -20.57 -12.43
CA THR A 1181 -19.26 -20.08 -13.07
C THR A 1181 -18.95 -20.83 -14.37
N GLN A 1182 -18.94 -22.16 -14.34
CA GLN A 1182 -18.45 -22.99 -15.46
C GLN A 1182 -19.34 -22.95 -16.68
N ASP A 1183 -20.65 -23.17 -16.49
CA ASP A 1183 -21.62 -23.04 -17.56
C ASP A 1183 -21.55 -21.65 -18.22
N THR A 1184 -21.37 -20.59 -17.43
CA THR A 1184 -21.21 -19.24 -17.96
C THR A 1184 -19.92 -19.07 -18.76
N THR A 1185 -18.77 -19.49 -18.26
CA THR A 1185 -17.49 -19.33 -18.98
C THR A 1185 -17.46 -20.14 -20.27
N VAL A 1186 -17.88 -21.41 -20.23
CA VAL A 1186 -17.87 -22.30 -21.39
C VAL A 1186 -18.91 -21.86 -22.42
N ALA A 1187 -20.14 -21.51 -22.00
CA ALA A 1187 -21.16 -21.03 -22.92
C ALA A 1187 -20.78 -19.69 -23.57
N LEU A 1188 -20.20 -18.75 -22.82
CA LEU A 1188 -19.75 -17.49 -23.41
C LEU A 1188 -18.58 -17.67 -24.37
N LYS A 1189 -17.65 -18.58 -24.09
CA LYS A 1189 -16.60 -18.97 -25.03
C LYS A 1189 -17.18 -19.58 -26.31
N ALA A 1190 -18.13 -20.51 -26.17
CA ALA A 1190 -18.76 -21.15 -27.31
C ALA A 1190 -19.52 -20.14 -28.18
N LEU A 1191 -20.28 -19.26 -27.54
CA LEU A 1191 -21.03 -18.21 -28.22
C LEU A 1191 -20.12 -17.15 -28.84
N SER A 1192 -18.98 -16.81 -28.23
CA SER A 1192 -18.03 -15.84 -28.80
C SER A 1192 -17.34 -16.34 -30.05
N GLU A 1193 -16.84 -17.57 -30.03
CA GLU A 1193 -16.20 -18.19 -31.19
C GLU A 1193 -17.20 -18.40 -32.33
N PHE A 1194 -18.42 -18.82 -31.99
CA PHE A 1194 -19.48 -18.98 -32.98
C PHE A 1194 -19.93 -17.63 -33.57
N ALA A 1195 -20.19 -16.62 -32.73
CA ALA A 1195 -20.64 -15.30 -33.16
C ALA A 1195 -19.59 -14.58 -34.02
N ALA A 1196 -18.29 -14.83 -33.79
CA ALA A 1196 -17.22 -14.29 -34.62
C ALA A 1196 -17.36 -14.69 -36.10
N LEU A 1197 -17.92 -15.86 -36.41
CA LEU A 1197 -18.14 -16.36 -37.77
C LEU A 1197 -19.48 -15.95 -38.41
N MET A 1198 -20.47 -15.55 -37.61
CA MET A 1198 -21.78 -15.16 -38.14
C MET A 1198 -21.70 -13.86 -38.94
N ASN A 1199 -22.29 -13.82 -40.14
CA ASN A 1199 -22.42 -12.58 -40.90
C ASN A 1199 -23.59 -11.76 -40.35
N THR A 1200 -23.28 -10.58 -39.83
CA THR A 1200 -24.23 -9.68 -39.16
C THR A 1200 -24.25 -8.27 -39.77
N GLU A 1201 -23.69 -8.09 -40.97
CA GLU A 1201 -23.45 -6.78 -41.60
C GLU A 1201 -24.73 -6.04 -42.02
N ARG A 1202 -25.87 -6.72 -42.14
CA ARG A 1202 -27.16 -6.10 -42.46
C ARG A 1202 -28.15 -6.41 -41.35
N THR A 1203 -28.27 -5.49 -40.38
CA THR A 1203 -29.30 -5.56 -39.35
C THR A 1203 -30.12 -4.27 -39.40
N ASN A 1204 -31.43 -4.40 -39.54
CA ASN A 1204 -32.42 -3.33 -39.41
C ASN A 1204 -33.72 -3.98 -38.97
N ILE A 1205 -33.89 -4.13 -37.65
CA ILE A 1205 -35.01 -4.80 -37.00
C ILE A 1205 -35.69 -3.83 -36.05
N GLN A 1206 -37.01 -3.70 -36.19
CA GLN A 1206 -37.84 -2.97 -35.25
C GLN A 1206 -38.57 -3.98 -34.37
N VAL A 1207 -38.26 -3.98 -33.08
CA VAL A 1207 -38.96 -4.76 -32.07
C VAL A 1207 -39.99 -3.86 -31.40
N THR A 1208 -41.25 -4.25 -31.46
CA THR A 1208 -42.37 -3.53 -30.85
C THR A 1208 -42.95 -4.38 -29.72
N VAL A 1209 -42.98 -3.82 -28.52
CA VAL A 1209 -43.54 -4.43 -27.32
C VAL A 1209 -44.85 -3.73 -26.99
N THR A 1210 -45.91 -4.52 -26.87
CA THR A 1210 -47.25 -4.07 -26.48
C THR A 1210 -47.68 -4.84 -25.24
N GLY A 1211 -48.23 -4.14 -24.25
CA GLY A 1211 -48.80 -4.72 -23.04
C GLY A 1211 -50.16 -4.07 -22.73
N PRO A 1212 -51.02 -4.73 -21.95
CA PRO A 1212 -52.40 -4.27 -21.71
C PRO A 1212 -52.49 -2.87 -21.07
N SER A 1213 -51.44 -2.40 -20.40
CA SER A 1213 -51.40 -1.15 -19.64
C SER A 1213 -50.47 -0.08 -20.20
N SER A 1214 -49.77 -0.32 -21.32
CA SER A 1214 -48.91 0.71 -21.93
C SER A 1214 -49.72 1.48 -22.99
N PRO A 1215 -50.06 2.78 -22.78
CA PRO A 1215 -50.86 3.56 -23.72
C PRO A 1215 -50.16 3.74 -25.08
N SER A 1216 -48.83 3.65 -25.09
CA SER A 1216 -47.99 3.64 -26.29
C SER A 1216 -47.15 2.36 -26.36
N PRO A 1217 -47.02 1.71 -27.53
CA PRO A 1217 -46.10 0.60 -27.70
C PRO A 1217 -44.65 1.05 -27.50
N VAL A 1218 -43.86 0.26 -26.76
CA VAL A 1218 -42.41 0.45 -26.66
C VAL A 1218 -41.78 -0.06 -27.95
N LYS A 1219 -40.99 0.78 -28.63
CA LYS A 1219 -40.34 0.43 -29.90
C LYS A 1219 -38.83 0.50 -29.74
N PHE A 1220 -38.15 -0.62 -29.98
CA PHE A 1220 -36.70 -0.70 -30.08
C PHE A 1220 -36.32 -0.74 -31.56
N LEU A 1221 -35.52 0.22 -31.99
CA LEU A 1221 -34.96 0.27 -33.34
C LEU A 1221 -33.52 -0.20 -33.27
N ILE A 1222 -33.23 -1.34 -33.90
CA ILE A 1222 -31.92 -1.96 -33.88
C ILE A 1222 -31.40 -1.99 -35.32
N ASP A 1223 -30.31 -1.27 -35.55
CA ASP A 1223 -29.61 -1.20 -36.83
C ASP A 1223 -28.17 -1.71 -36.70
N THR A 1224 -27.41 -1.59 -37.78
CA THR A 1224 -26.00 -2.02 -37.82
C THR A 1224 -25.09 -1.26 -36.87
N HIS A 1225 -25.40 -0.01 -36.54
CA HIS A 1225 -24.57 0.88 -35.73
C HIS A 1225 -24.83 0.69 -34.24
N ASN A 1226 -26.08 0.42 -33.84
CA ASN A 1226 -26.46 0.30 -32.43
C ASN A 1226 -26.67 -1.15 -31.94
N ARG A 1227 -26.33 -2.17 -32.75
CA ARG A 1227 -26.56 -3.59 -32.42
C ARG A 1227 -26.00 -4.07 -31.08
N LEU A 1228 -24.89 -3.47 -30.62
CA LEU A 1228 -24.23 -3.80 -29.34
C LEU A 1228 -24.81 -3.03 -28.15
N LEU A 1229 -25.69 -2.05 -28.39
CA LEU A 1229 -26.33 -1.25 -27.35
C LEU A 1229 -27.52 -2.00 -26.77
N LEU A 1230 -27.49 -2.31 -25.47
CA LEU A 1230 -28.64 -2.85 -24.77
C LEU A 1230 -29.68 -1.76 -24.58
N GLN A 1231 -30.82 -1.89 -25.24
CA GLN A 1231 -31.95 -0.99 -25.04
C GLN A 1231 -32.85 -1.60 -23.97
N THR A 1232 -33.24 -0.80 -22.97
CA THR A 1232 -34.05 -1.24 -21.83
C THR A 1232 -35.28 -0.33 -21.71
N ALA A 1233 -36.42 -0.90 -21.37
CA ALA A 1233 -37.62 -0.16 -20.99
C ALA A 1233 -38.23 -0.77 -19.74
N GLU A 1234 -38.54 0.07 -18.76
CA GLU A 1234 -39.36 -0.33 -17.62
C GLU A 1234 -40.83 -0.43 -18.04
N LEU A 1235 -41.51 -1.45 -17.56
CA LEU A 1235 -42.92 -1.68 -17.83
C LEU A 1235 -43.73 -1.50 -16.54
N ALA A 1236 -44.93 -0.93 -16.68
CA ALA A 1236 -45.85 -0.82 -15.55
C ALA A 1236 -46.22 -2.22 -15.04
N VAL A 1237 -46.14 -2.40 -13.71
CA VAL A 1237 -46.48 -3.66 -13.04
C VAL A 1237 -47.99 -3.87 -13.09
N VAL A 1238 -48.43 -4.90 -13.81
CA VAL A 1238 -49.83 -5.35 -13.89
C VAL A 1238 -49.90 -6.85 -13.65
N GLN A 1239 -50.99 -7.32 -13.04
CA GLN A 1239 -51.17 -8.74 -12.73
C GLN A 1239 -52.37 -9.31 -13.53
N PRO A 1240 -52.16 -10.32 -14.40
CA PRO A 1240 -50.86 -10.85 -14.84
C PRO A 1240 -50.14 -9.88 -15.79
N THR A 1241 -48.80 -9.92 -15.79
CA THR A 1241 -47.99 -9.17 -16.76
C THR A 1241 -47.93 -9.99 -18.04
N ALA A 1242 -48.55 -9.51 -19.12
CA ALA A 1242 -48.49 -10.14 -20.45
C ALA A 1242 -47.97 -9.14 -21.47
N VAL A 1243 -46.86 -9.47 -22.13
CA VAL A 1243 -46.22 -8.62 -23.15
C VAL A 1243 -46.19 -9.35 -24.49
N ASN A 1244 -46.77 -8.71 -25.50
CA ASN A 1244 -46.74 -9.13 -26.89
C ASN A 1244 -45.57 -8.45 -27.59
N ILE A 1245 -44.63 -9.24 -28.06
CA ILE A 1245 -43.42 -8.81 -28.75
C ILE A 1245 -43.59 -9.16 -30.23
N SER A 1246 -43.61 -8.14 -31.07
CA SER A 1246 -43.60 -8.29 -32.53
C SER A 1246 -42.33 -7.73 -33.11
N ALA A 1247 -41.72 -8.41 -34.08
CA ALA A 1247 -40.52 -7.92 -34.76
C ALA A 1247 -40.70 -7.95 -36.28
N ASN A 1248 -40.31 -6.84 -36.93
CA ASN A 1248 -40.32 -6.67 -38.39
C ASN A 1248 -38.98 -6.12 -38.86
N GLY A 1249 -38.56 -6.47 -40.08
CA GLY A 1249 -37.30 -6.03 -40.67
C GLY A 1249 -36.40 -7.21 -41.06
N PHE A 1250 -35.09 -7.00 -41.03
CA PHE A 1250 -34.09 -8.01 -41.39
C PHE A 1250 -32.95 -8.04 -40.36
N GLY A 1251 -32.55 -9.23 -39.95
CA GLY A 1251 -31.51 -9.46 -38.93
C GLY A 1251 -32.03 -10.28 -37.76
N PHE A 1252 -31.31 -10.25 -36.63
CA PHE A 1252 -31.72 -10.93 -35.41
C PHE A 1252 -31.66 -10.00 -34.21
N ALA A 1253 -32.51 -10.26 -33.22
CA ALA A 1253 -32.48 -9.58 -31.93
C ALA A 1253 -32.85 -10.54 -30.79
N ILE A 1254 -32.27 -10.32 -29.61
CA ILE A 1254 -32.67 -10.98 -28.38
C ILE A 1254 -33.55 -10.01 -27.61
N CYS A 1255 -34.74 -10.46 -27.23
CA CYS A 1255 -35.63 -9.72 -26.36
C CYS A 1255 -35.86 -10.52 -25.08
N GLN A 1256 -35.72 -9.87 -23.92
CA GLN A 1256 -35.72 -10.54 -22.62
C GLN A 1256 -36.60 -9.79 -21.63
N LEU A 1257 -37.51 -10.52 -21.00
CA LEU A 1257 -38.36 -10.05 -19.91
C LEU A 1257 -37.68 -10.41 -18.59
N ASN A 1258 -37.38 -9.40 -17.78
CA ASN A 1258 -36.78 -9.56 -16.46
C ASN A 1258 -37.74 -9.04 -15.39
N VAL A 1259 -37.98 -9.84 -14.36
CA VAL A 1259 -38.86 -9.51 -13.24
C VAL A 1259 -38.11 -9.74 -11.93
N VAL A 1260 -38.15 -8.76 -11.02
CA VAL A 1260 -37.58 -8.84 -9.67
C VAL A 1260 -38.68 -8.46 -8.67
N TYR A 1261 -38.78 -9.19 -7.56
CA TYR A 1261 -39.80 -8.96 -6.53
C TYR A 1261 -39.38 -9.62 -5.22
N ASN A 1262 -39.94 -9.18 -4.09
CA ASN A 1262 -39.74 -9.82 -2.79
C ASN A 1262 -40.99 -10.61 -2.38
N VAL A 1263 -40.79 -11.71 -1.65
CA VAL A 1263 -41.88 -12.51 -1.08
C VAL A 1263 -41.80 -12.55 0.45
N LYS A 1264 -42.94 -12.40 1.13
CA LYS A 1264 -43.00 -12.58 2.59
C LYS A 1264 -42.78 -14.06 2.92
N ALA A 1265 -41.92 -14.33 3.91
CA ALA A 1265 -41.76 -15.66 4.45
C ALA A 1265 -43.12 -16.14 4.98
N SER A 1266 -43.59 -17.30 4.51
CA SER A 1266 -44.84 -17.87 5.02
C SER A 1266 -44.62 -18.29 6.46
N GLY A 1267 -45.14 -17.51 7.41
CA GLY A 1267 -45.07 -17.79 8.85
C GLY A 1267 -45.90 -19.01 9.23
N SER A 1268 -45.48 -20.22 8.82
CA SER A 1268 -45.99 -21.50 9.32
C SER A 1268 -45.29 -22.69 8.63
N SER A 1269 -44.00 -22.92 8.85
CA SER A 1269 -43.35 -24.16 8.38
C SER A 1269 -42.58 -24.93 9.45
N ARG A 1270 -42.52 -24.48 10.71
CA ARG A 1270 -42.00 -25.31 11.81
C ARG A 1270 -42.74 -26.65 12.01
N ARG A 1271 -43.89 -26.91 11.36
CA ARG A 1271 -44.61 -28.21 11.47
C ARG A 1271 -45.31 -28.79 10.24
N ARG A 1272 -45.32 -28.14 9.07
CA ARG A 1272 -45.85 -28.76 7.85
C ARG A 1272 -44.72 -29.12 6.91
N ARG A 1273 -44.11 -30.29 7.12
CA ARG A 1273 -43.39 -31.01 6.06
C ARG A 1273 -44.42 -31.31 4.95
N SER A 1274 -44.67 -30.36 4.04
CA SER A 1274 -45.40 -30.70 2.83
C SER A 1274 -44.49 -31.66 2.05
N ILE A 1275 -44.99 -32.87 1.84
CA ILE A 1275 -44.27 -33.95 1.15
C ILE A 1275 -43.93 -33.58 -0.32
N GLN A 1276 -44.45 -32.46 -0.84
CA GLN A 1276 -44.30 -32.09 -2.25
C GLN A 1276 -43.01 -31.33 -2.60
N ASN A 1277 -42.33 -30.67 -1.66
CA ASN A 1277 -41.10 -29.93 -1.95
C ASN A 1277 -40.01 -30.30 -0.93
N GLN A 1278 -39.26 -31.38 -1.18
CA GLN A 1278 -38.07 -31.69 -0.37
C GLN A 1278 -36.98 -30.64 -0.67
N GLU A 1279 -36.75 -29.71 0.27
CA GLU A 1279 -35.56 -28.86 0.25
C GLU A 1279 -34.31 -29.77 0.34
N ALA A 1280 -33.27 -29.44 -0.45
CA ALA A 1280 -32.05 -30.25 -0.49
C ALA A 1280 -31.21 -30.13 0.80
N PHE A 1281 -31.36 -29.02 1.53
CA PHE A 1281 -30.71 -28.76 2.80
C PHE A 1281 -31.76 -28.65 3.91
N ASP A 1282 -31.45 -29.21 5.07
CA ASP A 1282 -32.08 -28.78 6.32
C ASP A 1282 -31.31 -27.56 6.84
N LEU A 1283 -32.03 -26.55 7.32
CA LEU A 1283 -31.47 -25.29 7.82
C LEU A 1283 -32.29 -24.85 9.02
N ASP A 1284 -31.61 -24.64 10.14
CA ASP A 1284 -32.17 -24.14 11.40
C ASP A 1284 -31.33 -22.96 11.90
N VAL A 1285 -32.00 -21.95 12.46
CA VAL A 1285 -31.37 -20.73 12.96
C VAL A 1285 -31.91 -20.46 14.36
N ALA A 1286 -31.03 -20.48 15.35
CA ALA A 1286 -31.33 -20.19 16.74
C ALA A 1286 -30.61 -18.92 17.19
N VAL A 1287 -31.35 -17.99 17.79
CA VAL A 1287 -30.81 -16.73 18.32
C VAL A 1287 -30.57 -16.90 19.81
N LYS A 1288 -29.33 -16.69 20.28
CA LYS A 1288 -28.97 -16.64 21.69
C LYS A 1288 -28.74 -15.17 22.06
N GLU A 1289 -29.49 -14.70 23.04
CA GLU A 1289 -29.49 -13.30 23.45
C GLU A 1289 -29.69 -13.18 24.96
N ASN A 1290 -29.09 -12.14 25.55
CA ASN A 1290 -29.27 -11.80 26.96
C ASN A 1290 -30.18 -10.57 27.06
N LYS A 1291 -31.25 -10.66 27.85
CA LYS A 1291 -32.20 -9.55 28.03
C LYS A 1291 -31.56 -8.31 28.67
N ASP A 1292 -30.47 -8.50 29.42
CA ASP A 1292 -29.74 -7.41 30.07
C ASP A 1292 -28.67 -6.77 29.17
N ASP A 1293 -28.36 -7.36 28.01
CA ASP A 1293 -27.38 -6.85 27.04
C ASP A 1293 -27.99 -6.74 25.64
N LEU A 1294 -28.53 -5.54 25.35
CA LEU A 1294 -29.18 -5.23 24.06
C LEU A 1294 -28.19 -5.05 22.90
N ASN A 1295 -26.89 -5.02 23.18
CA ASN A 1295 -25.86 -4.67 22.20
C ASN A 1295 -25.17 -5.90 21.60
N HIS A 1296 -25.40 -7.10 22.14
CA HIS A 1296 -24.77 -8.34 21.68
C HIS A 1296 -25.82 -9.43 21.40
N VAL A 1297 -25.73 -10.05 20.22
CA VAL A 1297 -26.58 -11.18 19.81
C VAL A 1297 -25.68 -12.27 19.23
N ASP A 1298 -25.90 -13.53 19.59
CA ASP A 1298 -25.15 -14.67 19.03
C ASP A 1298 -26.09 -15.58 18.22
N LEU A 1299 -25.83 -15.70 16.91
CA LEU A 1299 -26.63 -16.51 16.00
C LEU A 1299 -26.00 -17.90 15.86
N ASN A 1300 -26.71 -18.94 16.29
CA ASN A 1300 -26.34 -20.33 16.05
C ASN A 1300 -27.08 -20.85 14.82
N VAL A 1301 -26.37 -21.00 13.71
CA VAL A 1301 -26.90 -21.46 12.42
C VAL A 1301 -26.47 -22.90 12.19
N CYS A 1302 -27.43 -23.81 12.03
CA CYS A 1302 -27.21 -25.23 11.82
C CYS A 1302 -27.76 -25.72 10.48
N THR A 1303 -27.05 -26.61 9.79
CA THR A 1303 -27.46 -27.15 8.49
C THR A 1303 -27.01 -28.60 8.27
N SER A 1304 -27.76 -29.34 7.44
CA SER A 1304 -27.39 -30.68 6.94
C SER A 1304 -27.90 -30.89 5.52
N PHE A 1305 -27.28 -31.78 4.75
CA PHE A 1305 -27.67 -32.11 3.38
C PHE A 1305 -28.54 -33.37 3.35
N SER A 1306 -29.68 -33.30 2.65
CA SER A 1306 -30.65 -34.41 2.54
C SER A 1306 -30.48 -35.26 1.27
N GLY A 1307 -29.57 -34.86 0.36
CA GLY A 1307 -29.27 -35.62 -0.85
C GLY A 1307 -28.30 -36.79 -0.60
N PRO A 1308 -28.09 -37.66 -1.60
CA PRO A 1308 -27.19 -38.79 -1.46
C PRO A 1308 -25.74 -38.33 -1.25
N GLY A 1309 -25.14 -38.68 -0.11
CA GLY A 1309 -23.73 -38.44 0.18
C GLY A 1309 -23.44 -37.04 0.75
N ARG A 1310 -22.60 -36.26 0.06
CA ARG A 1310 -22.22 -34.90 0.45
C ARG A 1310 -22.61 -33.94 -0.67
N SER A 1311 -22.98 -32.72 -0.33
CA SER A 1311 -23.12 -31.64 -1.31
C SER A 1311 -21.78 -31.32 -1.99
N GLY A 1312 -21.84 -30.56 -3.08
CA GLY A 1312 -20.70 -29.75 -3.51
C GLY A 1312 -20.38 -28.66 -2.49
N MET A 1313 -19.53 -27.72 -2.86
CA MET A 1313 -19.29 -26.53 -2.03
C MET A 1313 -20.62 -25.79 -1.80
N ALA A 1314 -20.92 -25.51 -0.54
CA ALA A 1314 -22.14 -24.81 -0.16
C ALA A 1314 -21.81 -23.41 0.33
N LEU A 1315 -22.58 -22.44 -0.14
CA LEU A 1315 -22.48 -21.05 0.28
C LEU A 1315 -23.60 -20.77 1.28
N MET A 1316 -23.23 -20.33 2.49
CA MET A 1316 -24.17 -19.87 3.50
C MET A 1316 -24.10 -18.34 3.58
N GLU A 1317 -25.16 -17.67 3.10
CA GLU A 1317 -25.32 -16.22 3.20
C GLU A 1317 -26.18 -15.90 4.43
N VAL A 1318 -25.60 -15.16 5.37
CA VAL A 1318 -26.23 -14.71 6.61
C VAL A 1318 -26.45 -13.21 6.51
N ASN A 1319 -27.68 -12.80 6.20
CA ASN A 1319 -28.06 -11.39 6.31
C ASN A 1319 -28.18 -11.02 7.79
N LEU A 1320 -27.54 -9.93 8.20
CA LEU A 1320 -27.58 -9.44 9.57
C LEU A 1320 -28.81 -8.55 9.77
N LEU A 1321 -29.30 -8.48 11.00
CA LEU A 1321 -30.30 -7.49 11.37
C LEU A 1321 -29.73 -6.08 11.19
N SER A 1322 -30.54 -5.16 10.70
CA SER A 1322 -30.14 -3.76 10.50
C SER A 1322 -29.55 -3.17 11.79
N GLY A 1323 -28.40 -2.52 11.67
CA GLY A 1323 -27.66 -1.90 12.78
C GLY A 1323 -26.68 -2.81 13.52
N PHE A 1324 -26.61 -4.11 13.18
CA PHE A 1324 -25.60 -5.04 13.70
C PHE A 1324 -24.43 -5.24 12.72
N MET A 1325 -23.26 -5.54 13.28
CA MET A 1325 -22.07 -5.97 12.55
C MET A 1325 -21.38 -7.12 13.26
N VAL A 1326 -20.65 -7.96 12.53
CA VAL A 1326 -19.80 -9.00 13.11
C VAL A 1326 -18.37 -8.45 13.21
N PRO A 1327 -17.72 -8.46 14.39
CA PRO A 1327 -16.31 -8.07 14.51
C PRO A 1327 -15.43 -8.93 13.59
N SER A 1328 -14.42 -8.33 12.98
CA SER A 1328 -13.43 -9.05 12.18
C SER A 1328 -12.78 -10.16 13.01
N GLU A 1329 -12.62 -11.35 12.42
CA GLU A 1329 -12.02 -12.55 13.04
C GLU A 1329 -12.86 -13.27 14.11
N ALA A 1330 -14.11 -12.86 14.35
CA ALA A 1330 -14.94 -13.49 15.38
C ALA A 1330 -15.35 -14.95 15.07
N ILE A 1331 -15.26 -15.37 13.81
CA ILE A 1331 -15.62 -16.72 13.35
C ILE A 1331 -14.34 -17.46 12.98
N SER A 1332 -14.03 -18.52 13.74
CA SER A 1332 -12.88 -19.37 13.47
C SER A 1332 -13.11 -20.27 12.25
N LEU A 1333 -12.11 -20.38 11.39
CA LEU A 1333 -12.10 -21.34 10.28
C LEU A 1333 -12.06 -22.77 10.83
N SER A 1334 -12.65 -23.72 10.10
CA SER A 1334 -12.70 -25.15 10.47
C SER A 1334 -12.52 -26.04 9.24
N GLU A 1335 -12.54 -27.37 9.41
CA GLU A 1335 -12.54 -28.29 8.26
C GLU A 1335 -13.74 -28.04 7.31
N THR A 1336 -14.87 -27.60 7.86
CA THR A 1336 -16.08 -27.31 7.11
C THR A 1336 -16.12 -25.86 6.62
N VAL A 1337 -15.87 -24.87 7.51
CA VAL A 1337 -15.87 -23.43 7.16
C VAL A 1337 -14.50 -23.03 6.68
N LYS A 1338 -14.35 -22.90 5.36
CA LYS A 1338 -13.08 -22.64 4.71
C LYS A 1338 -12.76 -21.16 4.55
N LYS A 1339 -13.79 -20.31 4.47
CA LYS A 1339 -13.64 -18.86 4.38
C LYS A 1339 -14.87 -18.14 4.92
N VAL A 1340 -14.64 -16.95 5.44
CA VAL A 1340 -15.67 -16.01 5.87
C VAL A 1340 -15.40 -14.67 5.18
N GLU A 1341 -16.40 -14.14 4.48
CA GLU A 1341 -16.35 -12.84 3.83
C GLU A 1341 -17.36 -11.90 4.50
N TYR A 1342 -16.87 -10.76 4.99
CA TYR A 1342 -17.65 -9.75 5.68
C TYR A 1342 -18.06 -8.68 4.65
N ASP A 1343 -19.36 -8.47 4.46
CA ASP A 1343 -19.90 -7.42 3.60
C ASP A 1343 -20.91 -6.55 4.40
N HIS A 1344 -21.33 -5.42 3.86
CA HIS A 1344 -22.15 -4.45 4.57
C HIS A 1344 -23.56 -5.02 4.85
N GLY A 1345 -23.79 -5.42 6.10
CA GLY A 1345 -25.07 -6.00 6.56
C GLY A 1345 -25.25 -7.48 6.22
N LYS A 1346 -24.21 -8.16 5.73
CA LYS A 1346 -24.27 -9.61 5.46
C LYS A 1346 -22.92 -10.28 5.63
N LEU A 1347 -22.95 -11.59 5.84
CA LEU A 1347 -21.79 -12.44 6.05
C LEU A 1347 -21.91 -13.65 5.14
N ASN A 1348 -20.88 -13.94 4.34
CA ASN A 1348 -20.85 -15.13 3.49
C ASN A 1348 -19.88 -16.15 4.10
N LEU A 1349 -20.39 -17.33 4.47
CA LEU A 1349 -19.57 -18.46 4.89
C LEU A 1349 -19.47 -19.47 3.75
N TYR A 1350 -18.25 -19.83 3.40
CA TYR A 1350 -17.95 -20.80 2.36
C TYR A 1350 -17.67 -22.16 3.01
N LEU A 1351 -18.55 -23.13 2.75
CA LEU A 1351 -18.47 -24.47 3.30
C LEU A 1351 -17.91 -25.44 2.24
N ASP A 1352 -16.87 -26.20 2.58
CA ASP A 1352 -16.28 -27.21 1.68
C ASP A 1352 -17.34 -28.20 1.17
N SER A 1353 -18.21 -28.64 2.08
CA SER A 1353 -19.45 -29.35 1.78
C SER A 1353 -20.30 -29.54 3.02
N VAL A 1354 -21.55 -29.93 2.81
CA VAL A 1354 -22.46 -30.37 3.86
C VAL A 1354 -22.84 -31.82 3.59
N ASN A 1355 -22.84 -32.64 4.64
CA ASN A 1355 -23.27 -34.04 4.62
C ASN A 1355 -24.56 -34.20 5.42
N GLU A 1356 -25.02 -35.44 5.63
CA GLU A 1356 -26.20 -35.73 6.44
C GLU A 1356 -26.04 -35.37 7.93
N THR A 1357 -24.81 -35.18 8.42
CA THR A 1357 -24.57 -34.77 9.82
C THR A 1357 -24.74 -33.27 9.98
N GLN A 1358 -25.50 -32.85 10.99
CA GLN A 1358 -25.75 -31.44 11.27
C GLN A 1358 -24.46 -30.71 11.63
N PHE A 1359 -24.17 -29.64 10.90
CA PHE A 1359 -23.06 -28.72 11.11
C PHE A 1359 -23.60 -27.37 11.62
N CYS A 1360 -22.99 -26.79 12.66
CA CYS A 1360 -23.45 -25.54 13.27
C CYS A 1360 -22.32 -24.52 13.41
N VAL A 1361 -22.63 -23.23 13.24
CA VAL A 1361 -21.71 -22.10 13.44
C VAL A 1361 -22.37 -21.07 14.35
N ASN A 1362 -21.64 -20.59 15.35
CA ASN A 1362 -22.03 -19.43 16.17
C ASN A 1362 -21.45 -18.15 15.54
N ILE A 1363 -22.27 -17.13 15.40
CA ILE A 1363 -21.95 -15.86 14.74
C ILE A 1363 -22.29 -14.73 15.71
N PRO A 1364 -21.29 -14.16 16.41
CA PRO A 1364 -21.51 -13.06 17.34
C PRO A 1364 -21.67 -11.75 16.57
N ALA A 1365 -22.77 -11.05 16.81
CA ALA A 1365 -23.09 -9.77 16.22
C ALA A 1365 -23.17 -8.69 17.30
N VAL A 1366 -22.57 -7.53 17.04
CA VAL A 1366 -22.53 -6.36 17.92
C VAL A 1366 -23.30 -5.22 17.27
N ARG A 1367 -24.13 -4.54 18.06
CA ARG A 1367 -24.91 -3.38 17.61
C ARG A 1367 -23.97 -2.17 17.43
N ASN A 1368 -23.93 -1.63 16.22
CA ASN A 1368 -23.20 -0.41 15.89
C ASN A 1368 -24.14 0.78 15.59
N PHE A 1369 -25.43 0.51 15.28
CA PHE A 1369 -26.46 1.53 15.08
C PHE A 1369 -27.78 1.15 15.77
N LYS A 1370 -28.52 2.15 16.25
CA LYS A 1370 -29.82 1.98 16.92
C LYS A 1370 -30.96 1.85 15.91
N VAL A 1371 -31.50 0.64 15.75
CA VAL A 1371 -32.63 0.32 14.87
C VAL A 1371 -33.69 -0.44 15.67
N SER A 1372 -34.94 0.03 15.65
CA SER A 1372 -36.12 -0.60 16.25
C SER A 1372 -37.05 -1.16 15.16
N ASN A 1373 -38.06 -1.94 15.58
CA ASN A 1373 -38.99 -2.61 14.67
C ASN A 1373 -38.28 -3.42 13.57
N THR A 1374 -37.14 -4.02 13.93
CA THR A 1374 -36.28 -4.79 13.03
C THR A 1374 -37.10 -5.84 12.29
N GLN A 1375 -37.01 -5.83 10.97
CA GLN A 1375 -37.62 -6.83 10.11
C GLN A 1375 -36.84 -8.13 10.19
N ASP A 1376 -37.46 -9.22 9.75
CA ASP A 1376 -36.79 -10.50 9.73
C ASP A 1376 -35.60 -10.46 8.78
N ALA A 1377 -34.43 -10.81 9.28
CA ALA A 1377 -33.28 -11.12 8.45
C ALA A 1377 -33.38 -12.57 7.96
N SER A 1378 -32.56 -12.92 6.96
CA SER A 1378 -32.58 -14.28 6.38
C SER A 1378 -31.20 -14.91 6.38
N VAL A 1379 -31.19 -16.22 6.63
CA VAL A 1379 -30.06 -17.09 6.33
C VAL A 1379 -30.45 -17.97 5.17
N SER A 1380 -29.59 -18.08 4.17
CA SER A 1380 -29.75 -19.02 3.06
C SER A 1380 -28.52 -19.88 2.91
N ILE A 1381 -28.74 -21.16 2.59
CA ILE A 1381 -27.70 -22.07 2.14
C ILE A 1381 -28.01 -22.56 0.74
N VAL A 1382 -27.01 -22.54 -0.14
CA VAL A 1382 -27.15 -22.93 -1.54
C VAL A 1382 -25.98 -23.82 -1.98
N ASP A 1383 -26.27 -24.86 -2.75
CA ASP A 1383 -25.26 -25.61 -3.50
C ASP A 1383 -24.78 -24.73 -4.67
N TYR A 1384 -23.50 -24.34 -4.66
CA TYR A 1384 -23.00 -23.32 -5.57
C TYR A 1384 -23.10 -23.73 -7.06
N TYR A 1385 -23.01 -25.02 -7.35
CA TYR A 1385 -23.00 -25.55 -8.72
C TYR A 1385 -24.38 -25.91 -9.22
N GLU A 1386 -25.29 -26.19 -8.28
CA GLU A 1386 -26.69 -26.47 -8.54
C GLU A 1386 -27.58 -25.58 -7.66
N PRO A 1387 -27.70 -24.27 -7.97
CA PRO A 1387 -28.38 -23.30 -7.11
C PRO A 1387 -29.87 -23.59 -6.85
N ARG A 1388 -30.45 -24.53 -7.61
CA ARG A 1388 -31.80 -25.07 -7.38
C ARG A 1388 -31.87 -25.84 -6.05
N ARG A 1389 -30.75 -26.39 -5.56
CA ARG A 1389 -30.61 -26.97 -4.22
C ARG A 1389 -30.29 -25.86 -3.22
N GLN A 1390 -31.31 -25.34 -2.56
CA GLN A 1390 -31.16 -24.29 -1.55
C GLN A 1390 -32.19 -24.46 -0.42
N ALA A 1391 -31.89 -23.86 0.72
CA ALA A 1391 -32.84 -23.65 1.81
C ALA A 1391 -32.69 -22.23 2.35
N VAL A 1392 -33.80 -21.60 2.72
CA VAL A 1392 -33.81 -20.25 3.29
C VAL A 1392 -34.64 -20.25 4.57
N ARG A 1393 -34.13 -19.57 5.61
CA ARG A 1393 -34.82 -19.37 6.89
C ARG A 1393 -34.75 -17.92 7.29
N SER A 1394 -35.87 -17.40 7.77
CA SER A 1394 -35.94 -16.08 8.37
C SER A 1394 -35.73 -16.18 9.88
N TYR A 1395 -35.07 -15.19 10.47
CA TYR A 1395 -34.87 -15.08 11.91
C TYR A 1395 -35.00 -13.62 12.36
N ASN A 1396 -35.21 -13.43 13.65
CA ASN A 1396 -35.24 -12.12 14.30
C ASN A 1396 -34.84 -12.26 15.77
N SER A 1397 -34.46 -11.16 16.40
CA SER A 1397 -34.20 -11.09 17.85
C SER A 1397 -35.52 -10.96 18.62
N GLU A 1398 -35.65 -11.65 19.75
CA GLU A 1398 -36.77 -11.47 20.69
C GLU A 1398 -36.56 -10.21 21.56
N VAL A 1399 -35.32 -9.77 21.75
CA VAL A 1399 -34.94 -8.59 22.54
C VAL A 1399 -34.74 -7.36 21.63
N LYS A 1400 -35.81 -6.98 20.93
CA LYS A 1400 -35.81 -5.82 20.04
C LYS A 1400 -35.73 -4.52 20.83
N LEU A 1401 -35.02 -3.54 20.27
CA LEU A 1401 -35.22 -2.15 20.68
C LEU A 1401 -36.69 -1.80 20.39
N SER A 1402 -37.38 -1.32 21.40
CA SER A 1402 -38.67 -0.67 21.24
C SER A 1402 -38.48 0.65 20.51
N SER A 1403 -39.54 1.17 19.89
CA SER A 1403 -39.51 2.52 19.34
C SER A 1403 -39.21 3.60 20.41
N CYS A 1404 -39.42 3.31 21.70
CA CYS A 1404 -39.03 4.18 22.81
C CYS A 1404 -37.53 4.22 23.06
N ASP A 1405 -36.80 3.12 22.84
CA ASP A 1405 -35.37 3.06 23.09
C ASP A 1405 -34.57 3.95 22.12
N LEU A 1406 -35.17 4.28 20.96
CA LEU A 1406 -34.64 5.26 20.02
C LEU A 1406 -34.66 6.70 20.57
N CYS A 1407 -35.45 6.98 21.61
CA CYS A 1407 -35.73 8.33 22.10
C CYS A 1407 -34.85 8.77 23.29
N SER A 1408 -34.16 7.86 24.00
CA SER A 1408 -33.23 8.14 25.12
C SER A 1408 -33.53 9.46 25.91
N ASP A 1409 -34.66 9.50 26.62
CA ASP A 1409 -35.17 10.61 27.46
C ASP A 1409 -35.66 11.91 26.76
N VAL A 1410 -35.87 11.92 25.44
CA VAL A 1410 -36.41 13.09 24.73
C VAL A 1410 -37.92 13.26 24.95
N GLN A 1411 -38.35 14.36 25.58
CA GLN A 1411 -39.77 14.73 25.74
C GLN A 1411 -40.47 14.95 24.39
N GLY A 1412 -41.67 14.37 24.21
CA GLY A 1412 -42.49 14.51 22.98
C GLY A 1412 -42.31 13.41 21.92
N CYS A 1413 -41.48 12.39 22.18
CA CYS A 1413 -41.32 11.26 21.26
C CYS A 1413 -42.62 10.44 21.15
N ARG A 1414 -43.28 10.41 19.98
CA ARG A 1414 -44.56 9.70 19.72
C ARG A 1414 -44.60 8.27 20.24
N PRO A 1415 -43.55 7.44 20.09
CA PRO A 1415 -43.68 6.03 20.40
C PRO A 1415 -43.93 5.70 21.87
N CYS A 1416 -43.71 6.66 22.79
CA CYS A 1416 -43.91 6.43 24.23
C CYS A 1416 -45.27 6.92 24.75
N GLU A 1417 -46.01 7.74 24.00
CA GLU A 1417 -47.31 8.29 24.48
C GLU A 1417 -48.47 7.28 24.36
N ASP A 1418 -48.41 6.30 23.46
CA ASP A 1418 -49.49 5.29 23.32
C ASP A 1418 -49.39 4.12 24.32
N GLY A 1419 -48.52 4.22 25.33
CA GLY A 1419 -48.17 3.12 26.22
C GLY A 1419 -48.39 3.35 27.71
N ALA A 1420 -49.22 4.30 28.17
CA ALA A 1420 -49.46 4.45 29.62
C ALA A 1420 -50.77 5.18 29.98
N SER A 1421 -51.92 4.63 29.62
CA SER A 1421 -53.13 4.84 30.44
C SER A 1421 -53.58 3.49 30.97
N GLY A 1422 -52.91 3.08 32.05
CA GLY A 1422 -53.31 1.96 32.88
C GLY A 1422 -54.79 2.10 33.22
N SER A 1423 -55.59 1.21 32.66
CA SER A 1423 -56.96 0.97 33.07
C SER A 1423 -56.94 0.68 34.56
N HIS A 1424 -57.24 1.70 35.38
CA HIS A 1424 -57.58 1.49 36.77
C HIS A 1424 -58.82 0.60 36.79
N HIS A 1425 -58.57 -0.70 36.99
CA HIS A 1425 -59.56 -1.67 37.38
C HIS A 1425 -60.30 -1.14 38.60
N HIS A 1426 -61.49 -0.59 38.36
CA HIS A 1426 -62.47 -0.37 39.42
C HIS A 1426 -62.84 -1.74 40.00
N SER A 1427 -62.14 -2.10 41.07
CA SER A 1427 -62.43 -3.24 41.92
C SER A 1427 -63.81 -3.04 42.58
N SER A 1428 -64.80 -3.74 42.04
CA SER A 1428 -65.64 -4.70 42.78
C SER A 1428 -66.24 -4.27 44.13
N VAL A 1429 -66.79 -3.07 44.28
CA VAL A 1429 -67.66 -2.74 45.45
C VAL A 1429 -69.16 -2.92 45.14
N ILE A 1430 -69.56 -3.02 43.87
CA ILE A 1430 -70.98 -3.11 43.49
C ILE A 1430 -71.55 -4.54 43.60
N PHE A 1431 -70.71 -5.59 43.53
CA PHE A 1431 -71.21 -6.97 43.62
C PHE A 1431 -71.64 -7.41 45.03
N ILE A 1432 -71.11 -6.79 46.09
CA ILE A 1432 -71.53 -7.12 47.47
C ILE A 1432 -72.89 -6.48 47.81
N PHE A 1433 -73.22 -5.33 47.21
CA PHE A 1433 -74.50 -4.68 47.46
C PHE A 1433 -75.67 -5.37 46.75
N CYS A 1434 -75.47 -5.91 45.53
CA CYS A 1434 -76.54 -6.64 44.84
C CYS A 1434 -76.93 -7.95 45.53
N PHE A 1435 -75.97 -8.69 46.11
CA PHE A 1435 -76.29 -9.93 46.82
C PHE A 1435 -76.99 -9.69 48.16
N LYS A 1436 -76.67 -8.62 48.90
CA LYS A 1436 -77.40 -8.29 50.13
C LYS A 1436 -78.82 -7.78 49.85
N LEU A 1437 -79.04 -7.04 48.76
CA LEU A 1437 -80.39 -6.57 48.44
C LEU A 1437 -81.30 -7.71 47.96
N LEU A 1438 -80.76 -8.67 47.20
CA LEU A 1438 -81.52 -9.85 46.77
C LEU A 1438 -81.84 -10.79 47.93
N TYR A 1439 -80.90 -10.99 48.88
CA TYR A 1439 -81.16 -11.82 50.06
C TYR A 1439 -82.22 -11.21 51.01
N PHE A 1440 -82.29 -9.88 51.11
CA PHE A 1440 -83.33 -9.23 51.92
C PHE A 1440 -84.70 -9.18 51.22
N MET A 1441 -84.75 -9.15 49.88
CA MET A 1441 -86.03 -9.25 49.17
C MET A 1441 -86.60 -10.67 49.14
N GLU A 1442 -85.77 -11.71 49.14
CA GLU A 1442 -86.25 -13.09 49.29
C GLU A 1442 -86.71 -13.44 50.71
N LEU A 1443 -86.30 -12.68 51.74
CA LEU A 1443 -86.82 -12.84 53.11
C LEU A 1443 -88.09 -12.00 53.37
N TRP A 1444 -88.44 -11.11 52.44
CA TRP A 1444 -89.62 -10.24 52.57
C TRP A 1444 -90.78 -10.67 51.66
N LEU A 1445 -90.49 -11.47 50.63
CA LEU A 1445 -91.44 -12.38 49.98
C LEU A 1445 -91.62 -13.65 50.81
#